data_AF-E3NCA5-F1
#
_entry.id   AF-E3NCA5-F1
#
_cell.length_a   1.000
_cell.length_b   1.000
_cell.length_c   1.000
_cell.angle_alpha   90.00
_cell.angle_beta   90.00
_cell.angle_gamma   90.00
#
_symmetry.space_group_name_H-M   'P 1'
#
loop_
_entity.id
_entity.type
_entity.pdbx_description
1 polymer ?
#
loop_
_entity_poly.entity_id
_entity_poly.type
_entity_poly.pdbx_seq_one_letter_code
_entity_poly.pdbx_strand_id
1 'polypeptide(L)'
;MVICGLLLVHSDCAPLNHPPYSNNNSHVPSYLDAFKELITQHVYGTGADNNSSDSIKNDDLFDLKSSRDFMRAKRNAPTPDKLKELIDKSSTLARISDGIALQSGLMDGSIKIEDAVGELLNFGTLKVSDVVGFNVDSVKELTGKLKQLPTSLDKSTEELEKTAIGWNKLRKKSESVKGVDDLPQKDAYFKALENYESNFNFDVYEEADTALNEIISSLERIEKLKIPDKPELQALKNIHSSHFNTIPGFFGTAIGKLQDAQATINIFTSNKILVDSHSAFAPFGTMIELINIRSKLKSPGAQKIHTALGNKFQQLTDLISKPIDLEIKSLSSLIDSRTIPGFNKQIYTSGFHNGVTDLKKLALEIRDPWIEEFTDNAISTSRLTDGIQTLLNVKDQLLDIDAKLKPVSTNNNPTSMAYLKNVMQEVSKMPQKSAELVNMFPELVTCISKASSLGPDHYADGQKVIEKILAVGKVFAELAAAVKRINIDQHQKDMNAFIKFLGFKNIKDEDSSAPEIPGLMKKIKTTDTLKKFKELIASIKNGFKIDKSALNTTADEIIADQTTIDTTGFKEEGKMHECLQKLKDKFEKLEKAIGLTRKLSGIDSATIQNVENLASTVASVKNELTSIGSIPDSMKKDVKEITTEINKWPESLKSSGEIGQSVALLSHANDFKMLVSSRDLDEFDAPVQTQITAIKDGNEQDKIKTLWGDHKKFVSDLQESSNQIDTIGTSLKLAEIKTFEDYGTAMKTSLETMKDVKIDVKTKIEALDALIPLTKAPAELEKIKKTLQHLGSLDLAFSSHTSHFQKVPNALKSLYDFLVTFSIEPTQAPPPRSGNAPLTGRPPVYSGSNGGSSGGYDEKSEEREASHERIGLGVVIGVLLLLFIILTCYKYFTKRFIKKQLREWIKAQRYPSAPTAHRHHDTCLKTIVIETEKFREEMQKQSHDYLPERKHRNPGILCNPETALHKLKKDGEKMPIHANLVKSKNGKRFIACQAPTDKSKDHDDTTEDFWHMVVKERCDNVVMLCQCVESKSIKSAQYYPVAVDKPKTCGRYEISLLAEPGIFMEFKDIIVRRMLIRDTTNKLRKRTINHYQHVGWGDQKCPPKGKHEALYQLMKKLESKWIPARFQSPVVVHCSSGIGRTMTFIGIHTVSEDVIHDASGPWANRITMLRDARWHAIQTTRQSYWLQMAVAHKLNWDYKLGMDEDLKEQQAMFYAMAFQEQVTPELAAERQMEKDKKAEAAAKGEKYNTTQKASPILGQVVLY
;
A
#
# COMPACT_ATOMS: atom_id res chain seq x y z
N MET A 1 -42.60 39.50 9.23
CA MET A 1 -43.47 38.57 9.99
C MET A 1 -43.42 37.23 9.26
N VAL A 2 -42.82 36.14 9.73
CA VAL A 2 -42.67 35.63 11.09
C VAL A 2 -41.24 35.06 11.23
N ILE A 3 -40.37 35.87 11.83
CA ILE A 3 -39.40 35.39 12.82
C ILE A 3 -40.17 35.50 14.13
N CYS A 4 -40.70 34.38 14.65
CA CYS A 4 -41.09 34.12 16.05
C CYS A 4 -42.10 32.95 16.12
N GLY A 5 -41.74 31.89 16.85
CA GLY A 5 -42.55 30.69 17.10
C GLY A 5 -41.87 29.47 16.49
N LEU A 6 -41.00 28.75 17.18
CA LEU A 6 -41.25 28.12 18.48
C LEU A 6 -39.94 27.93 19.26
N LEU A 7 -39.71 28.85 20.19
CA LEU A 7 -39.27 28.50 21.54
C LEU A 7 -40.54 28.51 22.42
N LEU A 8 -40.62 27.56 23.35
CA LEU A 8 -41.65 27.33 24.40
C LEU A 8 -42.83 26.44 24.02
N VAL A 9 -42.80 25.16 24.45
CA VAL A 9 -43.62 24.51 25.51
C VAL A 9 -42.84 23.22 25.87
N HIS A 10 -42.32 22.93 27.07
CA HIS A 10 -43.03 22.79 28.35
C HIS A 10 -42.11 23.16 29.53
N SER A 11 -42.70 23.96 30.42
CA SER A 11 -42.39 24.06 31.83
C SER A 11 -43.28 23.08 32.61
N ASP A 12 -42.74 22.50 33.68
CA ASP A 12 -43.34 22.23 35.00
C ASP A 12 -42.26 21.45 35.77
N CYS A 13 -41.68 21.87 36.90
CA CYS A 13 -42.19 22.66 38.03
C CYS A 13 -41.15 23.67 38.56
N ALA A 14 -41.65 24.75 39.16
CA ALA A 14 -40.92 25.77 39.97
C ALA A 14 -40.79 25.31 41.46
N PRO A 15 -40.37 26.14 42.45
CA PRO A 15 -39.47 27.33 42.49
C PRO A 15 -38.43 27.25 43.64
N LEU A 16 -37.53 28.26 43.74
CA LEU A 16 -37.04 28.97 44.95
C LEU A 16 -35.70 29.65 44.58
N ASN A 17 -35.68 30.95 44.25
CA ASN A 17 -35.73 32.16 45.09
C ASN A 17 -34.34 32.76 45.39
N HIS A 18 -34.18 33.99 44.90
CA HIS A 18 -33.26 35.09 45.26
C HIS A 18 -31.85 35.23 44.62
N PRO A 19 -31.55 36.42 44.03
CA PRO A 19 -30.23 36.91 43.61
C PRO A 19 -29.66 37.89 44.68
N PRO A 20 -28.67 38.78 44.43
CA PRO A 20 -27.51 38.82 43.52
C PRO A 20 -26.18 39.04 44.29
N TYR A 21 -24.99 38.98 43.68
CA TYR A 21 -23.90 39.95 43.95
C TYR A 21 -22.78 39.91 42.90
N SER A 22 -22.64 41.07 42.25
CA SER A 22 -21.52 41.76 41.59
C SER A 22 -20.21 41.06 41.16
N ASN A 23 -19.82 41.45 39.94
CA ASN A 23 -18.53 42.01 39.50
C ASN A 23 -17.76 41.29 38.38
N ASN A 24 -18.00 41.80 37.15
CA ASN A 24 -17.05 42.46 36.25
C ASN A 24 -15.68 41.81 35.98
N ASN A 25 -15.54 41.21 34.79
CA ASN A 25 -14.86 41.79 33.61
C ASN A 25 -14.31 40.69 32.69
N SER A 26 -14.88 40.57 31.48
CA SER A 26 -14.10 40.20 30.29
C SER A 26 -14.90 40.54 29.02
N HIS A 27 -14.38 41.51 28.27
CA HIS A 27 -14.76 41.80 26.88
C HIS A 27 -14.75 40.52 26.03
N VAL A 28 -15.82 40.35 25.25
CA VAL A 28 -15.94 39.35 24.18
C VAL A 28 -15.54 40.02 22.87
N PRO A 29 -14.55 39.51 22.11
CA PRO A 29 -14.38 39.91 20.71
C PRO A 29 -15.35 39.14 19.82
N SER A 30 -15.97 39.87 18.90
CA SER A 30 -17.03 39.40 18.00
C SER A 30 -16.52 38.44 16.92
N TYR A 31 -17.44 37.62 16.40
CA TYR A 31 -17.23 36.63 15.32
C TYR A 31 -16.71 37.19 13.98
N LEU A 32 -16.55 38.52 13.84
CA LEU A 32 -16.12 39.18 12.62
C LEU A 32 -14.58 39.14 12.42
N ASP A 33 -13.81 39.05 13.50
CA ASP A 33 -12.34 39.03 13.43
C ASP A 33 -11.80 37.65 13.01
N ALA A 34 -12.52 36.56 13.30
CA ALA A 34 -12.15 35.20 12.88
C ALA A 34 -12.36 34.94 11.38
N PHE A 35 -13.01 35.86 10.64
CA PHE A 35 -13.27 35.71 9.20
C PHE A 35 -12.19 36.37 8.34
N LYS A 36 -11.43 37.34 8.87
CA LYS A 36 -10.34 38.02 8.15
C LYS A 36 -9.03 37.24 8.12
N GLU A 37 -8.83 36.28 9.02
CA GLU A 37 -7.60 35.48 9.10
C GLU A 37 -7.58 34.28 8.13
N LEU A 38 -8.68 34.03 7.41
CA LEU A 38 -8.84 32.86 6.54
C LEU A 38 -8.56 33.10 5.05
N ILE A 39 -8.20 34.34 4.66
CA ILE A 39 -7.94 34.73 3.26
C ILE A 39 -6.42 34.80 2.92
N THR A 40 -5.53 34.68 3.90
CA THR A 40 -4.08 34.92 3.68
C THR A 40 -3.22 33.63 3.59
N GLN A 41 -3.70 32.57 2.94
CA GLN A 41 -2.90 31.33 2.75
C GLN A 41 -3.18 30.55 1.44
N HIS A 42 -3.28 31.22 0.28
CA HIS A 42 -3.27 30.56 -1.04
C HIS A 42 -2.47 31.38 -2.09
N VAL A 43 -1.14 31.38 -1.96
CA VAL A 43 -0.20 31.77 -3.02
C VAL A 43 0.83 30.65 -3.12
N TYR A 44 1.19 30.28 -4.37
CA TYR A 44 1.98 29.12 -4.84
C TYR A 44 1.18 27.81 -4.91
N GLY A 45 0.89 27.18 -6.05
CA GLY A 45 1.38 27.34 -7.42
C GLY A 45 1.60 25.94 -8.02
N THR A 46 0.53 25.26 -8.45
CA THR A 46 0.61 23.99 -9.21
C THR A 46 0.52 24.30 -10.70
N GLY A 47 1.65 24.29 -11.40
CA GLY A 47 1.71 24.37 -12.86
C GLY A 47 1.76 22.98 -13.47
N ALA A 48 0.68 22.58 -14.11
CA ALA A 48 0.65 21.48 -15.07
C ALA A 48 -0.24 21.96 -16.22
N ASP A 49 0.35 22.27 -17.36
CA ASP A 49 -0.37 22.39 -18.63
C ASP A 49 0.52 21.84 -19.76
N ASN A 50 0.02 20.80 -20.40
CA ASN A 50 0.44 20.30 -21.70
C ASN A 50 -0.52 20.86 -22.76
N ASN A 51 0.06 21.13 -23.93
CA ASN A 51 -0.56 21.35 -25.24
C ASN A 51 -1.22 22.71 -25.55
N SER A 52 -0.51 23.53 -26.32
CA SER A 52 -1.05 23.97 -27.62
C SER A 52 0.08 24.20 -28.62
N SER A 53 0.02 23.46 -29.73
CA SER A 53 0.72 23.77 -30.97
C SER A 53 0.17 25.07 -31.55
N ASP A 54 1.02 26.07 -31.82
CA ASP A 54 0.77 27.03 -32.88
C ASP A 54 2.06 27.70 -33.40
N SER A 55 2.17 27.64 -34.73
CA SER A 55 3.05 28.31 -35.69
C SER A 55 4.35 29.00 -35.20
N ILE A 56 5.47 28.43 -35.65
CA ILE A 56 6.77 29.09 -35.80
C ILE A 56 6.63 30.19 -36.87
N LYS A 57 6.72 31.46 -36.45
CA LYS A 57 7.07 32.58 -37.33
C LYS A 57 8.22 33.34 -36.68
N ASN A 58 9.36 33.33 -37.38
CA ASN A 58 10.51 34.23 -37.30
C ASN A 58 10.55 35.17 -36.09
N ASP A 59 11.21 34.73 -35.03
CA ASP A 59 11.74 35.67 -34.02
C ASP A 59 13.07 36.22 -34.52
N ASP A 60 13.11 37.54 -34.63
CA ASP A 60 14.24 38.33 -35.08
C ASP A 60 15.51 38.08 -34.24
N LEU A 61 16.64 38.13 -34.95
CA LEU A 61 17.99 38.18 -34.40
C LEU A 61 18.08 39.41 -33.47
N PHE A 62 18.12 39.20 -32.15
CA PHE A 62 18.23 40.22 -31.07
C PHE A 62 16.93 40.85 -30.54
N ASP A 63 16.14 40.09 -29.78
CA ASP A 63 15.04 40.64 -28.97
C ASP A 63 15.52 41.33 -27.67
N LEU A 64 15.42 42.66 -27.64
CA LEU A 64 15.64 43.55 -26.47
C LEU A 64 14.68 43.29 -25.29
N LYS A 65 13.62 42.50 -25.49
CA LYS A 65 12.64 42.15 -24.45
C LYS A 65 13.15 41.02 -23.55
N SER A 66 13.78 39.99 -24.14
CA SER A 66 14.44 38.88 -23.43
C SER A 66 15.51 39.36 -22.43
N SER A 67 16.35 40.33 -22.84
CA SER A 67 17.36 40.94 -21.97
C SER A 67 16.75 41.69 -20.78
N ARG A 68 15.62 42.40 -21.00
CA ARG A 68 14.89 43.10 -19.93
C ARG A 68 14.22 42.15 -18.94
N ASP A 69 13.66 41.05 -19.43
CA ASP A 69 13.00 40.04 -18.58
C ASP A 69 14.02 39.23 -17.76
N PHE A 70 15.19 38.93 -18.32
CA PHE A 70 16.34 38.37 -17.58
C PHE A 70 16.78 39.27 -16.41
N MET A 71 16.95 40.57 -16.67
CA MET A 71 17.32 41.55 -15.64
C MET A 71 16.23 41.75 -14.57
N ARG A 72 14.95 41.51 -14.91
CA ARG A 72 13.81 41.60 -13.99
C ARG A 72 13.72 40.40 -13.05
N ALA A 73 14.07 39.21 -13.52
CA ALA A 73 14.12 38.00 -12.70
C ALA A 73 15.23 38.07 -11.62
N LYS A 74 16.39 38.63 -11.96
CA LYS A 74 17.54 38.83 -11.05
C LYS A 74 17.24 39.77 -9.88
N ARG A 75 16.33 40.73 -10.05
CA ARG A 75 15.94 41.71 -9.01
C ARG A 75 14.95 41.17 -7.96
N ASN A 76 14.28 40.05 -8.23
CA ASN A 76 13.21 39.49 -7.38
C ASN A 76 13.63 38.20 -6.64
N ALA A 77 14.92 37.82 -6.70
CA ALA A 77 15.41 36.61 -6.04
C ALA A 77 15.75 36.87 -4.56
N PRO A 78 15.49 35.91 -3.64
CA PRO A 78 15.97 35.98 -2.26
C PRO A 78 17.50 36.04 -2.21
N THR A 79 18.07 36.62 -1.15
CA THR A 79 19.51 36.77 -0.98
C THR A 79 20.20 35.39 -1.05
N PRO A 80 21.08 35.13 -2.04
CA PRO A 80 21.70 33.81 -2.20
C PRO A 80 22.63 33.46 -1.04
N ASP A 81 22.89 32.17 -0.87
CA ASP A 81 24.08 31.69 -0.16
C ASP A 81 25.34 32.33 -0.77
N LYS A 82 26.30 32.76 0.06
CA LYS A 82 27.53 33.43 -0.38
C LYS A 82 28.38 32.55 -1.31
N LEU A 83 28.36 31.22 -1.14
CA LEU A 83 29.04 30.31 -2.07
C LEU A 83 28.38 30.34 -3.45
N LYS A 84 27.05 30.37 -3.49
CA LYS A 84 26.28 30.46 -4.73
C LYS A 84 26.54 31.79 -5.46
N GLU A 85 26.62 32.90 -4.72
CA GLU A 85 26.95 34.20 -5.28
C GLU A 85 28.37 34.23 -5.92
N LEU A 86 29.36 33.62 -5.26
CA LEU A 86 30.70 33.44 -5.83
C LEU A 86 30.66 32.63 -7.14
N ILE A 87 29.95 31.49 -7.14
CA ILE A 87 29.80 30.61 -8.31
C ILE A 87 29.15 31.36 -9.47
N ASP A 88 28.07 32.12 -9.22
CA ASP A 88 27.33 32.80 -10.29
C ASP A 88 28.20 33.81 -11.04
N LYS A 89 28.99 34.60 -10.30
CA LYS A 89 29.91 35.58 -10.88
C LYS A 89 31.10 34.92 -11.57
N SER A 90 31.74 33.96 -10.93
CA SER A 90 32.88 33.25 -11.54
C SER A 90 32.47 32.41 -12.75
N SER A 91 31.24 31.89 -12.81
CA SER A 91 30.72 31.16 -13.96
C SER A 91 30.61 32.02 -15.22
N THR A 92 30.30 33.31 -15.09
CA THR A 92 30.31 34.24 -16.23
C THR A 92 31.74 34.43 -16.74
N LEU A 93 32.72 34.60 -15.84
CA LEU A 93 34.13 34.73 -16.22
C LEU A 93 34.66 33.45 -16.89
N ALA A 94 34.30 32.27 -16.37
CA ALA A 94 34.65 30.98 -16.97
C ALA A 94 34.10 30.85 -18.40
N ARG A 95 32.80 31.12 -18.61
CA ARG A 95 32.17 31.09 -19.95
C ARG A 95 32.83 32.05 -20.94
N ILE A 96 33.20 33.25 -20.49
CA ILE A 96 33.92 34.22 -21.34
C ILE A 96 35.30 33.67 -21.72
N SER A 97 36.05 33.15 -20.74
CA SER A 97 37.39 32.64 -20.97
C SER A 97 37.40 31.42 -21.91
N ASP A 98 36.48 30.47 -21.70
CA ASP A 98 36.32 29.29 -22.57
C ASP A 98 35.80 29.70 -23.95
N GLY A 99 34.93 30.71 -24.04
CA GLY A 99 34.48 31.25 -25.33
C GLY A 99 35.65 31.80 -26.17
N ILE A 100 36.58 32.54 -25.55
CA ILE A 100 37.77 33.05 -26.23
C ILE A 100 38.71 31.89 -26.61
N ALA A 101 38.98 30.98 -25.67
CA ALA A 101 39.89 29.85 -25.90
C ALA A 101 39.37 28.88 -26.96
N LEU A 102 38.07 28.55 -26.93
CA LEU A 102 37.41 27.69 -27.91
C LEU A 102 37.42 28.34 -29.30
N GLN A 103 37.14 29.65 -29.40
CA GLN A 103 37.23 30.36 -30.67
C GLN A 103 38.66 30.32 -31.21
N SER A 104 39.65 30.66 -30.39
CA SER A 104 41.07 30.64 -30.78
C SER A 104 41.49 29.24 -31.24
N GLY A 105 41.19 28.22 -30.44
CA GLY A 105 41.66 26.86 -30.67
C GLY A 105 41.01 26.17 -31.88
N LEU A 106 39.73 26.47 -32.16
CA LEU A 106 39.09 26.01 -33.39
C LEU A 106 39.66 26.71 -34.64
N MET A 107 40.03 27.99 -34.52
CA MET A 107 40.60 28.76 -35.63
C MET A 107 42.07 28.41 -35.90
N ASP A 108 42.89 28.17 -34.87
CA ASP A 108 44.30 27.78 -35.06
C ASP A 108 44.48 26.26 -35.27
N GLY A 109 43.44 25.46 -35.01
CA GLY A 109 43.43 24.02 -35.18
C GLY A 109 43.99 23.22 -34.00
N SER A 110 44.30 23.87 -32.88
CA SER A 110 44.71 23.20 -31.63
C SER A 110 43.57 22.42 -30.97
N ILE A 111 42.30 22.73 -31.29
CA ILE A 111 41.11 21.98 -30.87
C ILE A 111 40.47 21.31 -32.08
N LYS A 112 40.24 20.00 -32.01
CA LYS A 112 39.47 19.28 -33.03
C LYS A 112 37.99 19.56 -32.87
N ILE A 113 37.32 19.87 -33.97
CA ILE A 113 35.90 20.22 -33.96
C ILE A 113 35.01 19.06 -33.47
N GLU A 114 35.36 17.81 -33.79
CA GLU A 114 34.59 16.64 -33.36
C GLU A 114 34.64 16.46 -31.84
N ASP A 115 35.79 16.77 -31.22
CA ASP A 115 35.95 16.68 -29.77
C ASP A 115 35.14 17.81 -29.09
N ALA A 116 35.24 19.04 -29.59
CA ALA A 116 34.47 20.18 -29.08
C ALA A 116 32.96 19.98 -29.22
N VAL A 117 32.49 19.48 -30.37
CA VAL A 117 31.07 19.21 -30.63
C VAL A 117 30.57 18.04 -29.78
N GLY A 118 31.38 16.99 -29.61
CA GLY A 118 31.06 15.87 -28.72
C GLY A 118 30.85 16.33 -27.27
N GLU A 119 31.69 17.24 -26.78
CA GLU A 119 31.53 17.86 -25.45
C GLU A 119 30.29 18.76 -25.38
N LEU A 120 30.12 19.70 -26.32
CA LEU A 120 28.99 20.65 -26.31
C LEU A 120 27.63 19.96 -26.46
N LEU A 121 27.53 18.88 -27.24
CA LEU A 121 26.31 18.08 -27.42
C LEU A 121 26.17 16.95 -26.38
N ASN A 122 27.06 16.86 -25.39
CA ASN A 122 26.99 15.88 -24.30
C ASN A 122 26.95 14.42 -24.79
N PHE A 123 27.78 14.03 -25.76
CA PHE A 123 27.87 12.64 -26.24
C PHE A 123 28.60 11.72 -25.25
N GLY A 124 29.36 12.31 -24.33
CA GLY A 124 30.13 11.60 -23.32
C GLY A 124 31.26 10.79 -23.91
N THR A 125 31.29 9.48 -23.65
CA THR A 125 32.36 8.62 -24.18
C THR A 125 32.19 8.30 -25.66
N LEU A 126 31.03 8.58 -26.24
CA LEU A 126 30.78 8.35 -27.66
C LEU A 126 31.45 9.45 -28.49
N LYS A 127 32.16 9.03 -29.53
CA LYS A 127 32.68 9.95 -30.54
C LYS A 127 31.56 10.36 -31.48
N VAL A 128 31.70 11.50 -32.13
CA VAL A 128 30.78 11.93 -33.20
C VAL A 128 30.66 10.83 -34.28
N SER A 129 31.75 10.13 -34.59
CA SER A 129 31.77 9.01 -35.55
C SER A 129 30.88 7.84 -35.14
N ASP A 130 30.72 7.58 -33.83
CA ASP A 130 29.90 6.46 -33.33
C ASP A 130 28.41 6.77 -33.51
N VAL A 131 28.03 8.04 -33.33
CA VAL A 131 26.66 8.53 -33.56
C VAL A 131 26.34 8.54 -35.06
N VAL A 132 27.28 9.01 -35.90
CA VAL A 132 27.15 8.99 -37.37
C VAL A 132 27.08 7.56 -37.92
N GLY A 133 27.78 6.62 -37.30
CA GLY A 133 27.83 5.20 -37.67
C GLY A 133 26.67 4.34 -37.13
N PHE A 134 25.72 4.92 -36.39
CA PHE A 134 24.63 4.18 -35.77
C PHE A 134 23.70 3.49 -36.79
N ASN A 135 23.50 2.18 -36.65
CA ASN A 135 22.65 1.38 -37.54
C ASN A 135 21.21 1.30 -37.02
N VAL A 136 20.36 2.20 -37.50
CA VAL A 136 18.93 2.25 -37.13
C VAL A 136 18.14 1.03 -37.64
N ASP A 137 18.56 0.40 -38.74
CA ASP A 137 17.81 -0.67 -39.39
C ASP A 137 17.83 -1.96 -38.57
N SER A 138 18.96 -2.25 -37.90
CA SER A 138 19.06 -3.36 -36.94
C SER A 138 18.01 -3.23 -35.82
N VAL A 139 17.86 -2.02 -35.26
CA VAL A 139 16.89 -1.74 -34.19
C VAL A 139 15.46 -1.87 -34.70
N LYS A 140 15.16 -1.31 -35.88
CA LYS A 140 13.83 -1.42 -36.52
C LYS A 140 13.44 -2.87 -36.83
N GLU A 141 14.38 -3.70 -37.26
CA GLU A 141 14.10 -5.11 -37.53
C GLU A 141 13.69 -5.84 -36.23
N LEU A 142 14.43 -5.62 -35.14
CA LEU A 142 14.11 -6.22 -33.84
C LEU A 142 12.77 -5.73 -33.30
N THR A 143 12.55 -4.41 -33.25
CA THR A 143 11.30 -3.82 -32.73
C THR A 143 10.11 -4.25 -33.58
N GLY A 144 10.28 -4.36 -34.90
CA GLY A 144 9.29 -4.90 -35.82
C GLY A 144 8.88 -6.33 -35.48
N LYS A 145 9.85 -7.24 -35.29
CA LYS A 145 9.57 -8.63 -34.90
C LYS A 145 8.88 -8.73 -33.53
N LEU A 146 9.28 -7.91 -32.55
CA LEU A 146 8.65 -7.87 -31.23
C LEU A 146 7.19 -7.42 -31.29
N LYS A 147 6.87 -6.43 -32.14
CA LYS A 147 5.48 -5.95 -32.36
C LYS A 147 4.59 -6.97 -33.08
N GLN A 148 5.18 -7.87 -33.87
CA GLN A 148 4.46 -8.93 -34.57
C GLN A 148 4.11 -10.12 -33.68
N LEU A 149 4.59 -10.16 -32.43
CA LEU A 149 4.22 -11.21 -31.49
C LEU A 149 2.73 -11.13 -31.19
N PRO A 150 2.00 -12.26 -31.24
CA PRO A 150 0.55 -12.27 -31.05
C PRO A 150 0.18 -11.80 -29.63
N THR A 151 -0.73 -10.82 -29.55
CA THR A 151 -1.26 -10.26 -28.29
C THR A 151 -2.27 -11.18 -27.60
N SER A 152 -2.83 -12.14 -28.34
CA SER A 152 -3.76 -13.15 -27.83
C SER A 152 -3.55 -14.48 -28.55
N LEU A 153 -3.75 -15.57 -27.83
CA LEU A 153 -3.75 -16.89 -28.42
C LEU A 153 -5.13 -17.16 -29.05
N ASP A 154 -5.16 -17.77 -30.22
CA ASP A 154 -6.40 -18.29 -30.78
C ASP A 154 -6.97 -19.35 -29.82
N LYS A 155 -8.31 -19.36 -29.68
CA LYS A 155 -9.02 -20.24 -28.74
C LYS A 155 -8.65 -21.72 -28.90
N SER A 156 -8.36 -22.17 -30.13
CA SER A 156 -7.90 -23.54 -30.39
C SER A 156 -6.53 -23.85 -29.78
N THR A 157 -5.57 -22.93 -29.89
CA THR A 157 -4.24 -23.07 -29.29
C THR A 157 -4.31 -22.98 -27.77
N GLU A 158 -5.12 -22.08 -27.20
CA GLU A 158 -5.32 -22.01 -25.74
C GLU A 158 -5.87 -23.31 -25.17
N GLU A 159 -6.86 -23.90 -25.85
CA GLU A 159 -7.44 -25.17 -25.43
C GLU A 159 -6.42 -26.32 -25.56
N LEU A 160 -5.55 -26.30 -26.58
CA LEU A 160 -4.45 -27.26 -26.71
C LEU A 160 -3.43 -27.12 -25.58
N GLU A 161 -3.05 -25.90 -25.21
CA GLU A 161 -2.15 -25.64 -24.09
C GLU A 161 -2.76 -26.12 -22.75
N LYS A 162 -4.04 -25.81 -22.50
CA LYS A 162 -4.77 -26.32 -21.33
C LYS A 162 -4.82 -27.85 -21.32
N THR A 163 -5.03 -28.46 -22.49
CA THR A 163 -5.02 -29.91 -22.66
C THR A 163 -3.66 -30.48 -22.28
N ALA A 164 -2.56 -29.94 -22.83
CA ALA A 164 -1.19 -30.38 -22.50
C ALA A 164 -0.89 -30.28 -20.99
N ILE A 165 -1.26 -29.16 -20.36
CA ILE A 165 -1.07 -28.93 -18.92
C ILE A 165 -1.93 -29.91 -18.10
N GLY A 166 -3.18 -30.14 -18.50
CA GLY A 166 -4.10 -31.07 -17.84
C GLY A 166 -3.58 -32.51 -17.85
N TRP A 167 -3.07 -32.99 -18.99
CA TRP A 167 -2.43 -34.30 -19.10
C TRP A 167 -1.14 -34.41 -18.28
N ASN A 168 -0.32 -33.36 -18.21
CA ASN A 168 0.85 -33.35 -17.32
C ASN A 168 0.44 -33.39 -15.83
N LYS A 169 -0.68 -32.74 -15.46
CA LYS A 169 -1.21 -32.79 -14.09
C LYS A 169 -1.70 -34.19 -13.71
N LEU A 170 -2.41 -34.87 -14.62
CA LEU A 170 -2.82 -36.27 -14.44
C LEU A 170 -1.58 -37.17 -14.25
N ARG A 171 -0.56 -37.01 -15.12
CA ARG A 171 0.72 -37.71 -15.01
C ARG A 171 1.38 -37.50 -13.63
N LYS A 172 1.48 -36.26 -13.14
CA LYS A 172 2.07 -35.97 -11.82
C LYS A 172 1.30 -36.66 -10.69
N LYS A 173 -0.04 -36.65 -10.73
CA LYS A 173 -0.87 -37.29 -9.69
C LYS A 173 -0.79 -38.81 -9.71
N SER A 174 -0.63 -39.44 -10.87
CA SER A 174 -0.57 -40.90 -10.99
C SER A 174 0.70 -41.52 -10.39
N GLU A 175 1.70 -40.70 -10.02
CA GLU A 175 2.90 -41.18 -9.30
C GLU A 175 2.55 -41.83 -7.94
N SER A 176 1.43 -41.44 -7.31
CA SER A 176 0.98 -41.97 -6.01
C SER A 176 0.37 -43.38 -6.05
N VAL A 177 -0.06 -43.85 -7.23
CA VAL A 177 -0.70 -45.18 -7.43
C VAL A 177 0.08 -46.06 -8.40
N LYS A 178 1.38 -45.77 -8.58
CA LYS A 178 2.24 -46.48 -9.52
C LYS A 178 2.26 -47.99 -9.18
N GLY A 179 1.88 -48.83 -10.15
CA GLY A 179 1.86 -50.29 -10.00
C GLY A 179 0.68 -50.84 -9.19
N VAL A 180 -0.33 -50.01 -8.91
CA VAL A 180 -1.59 -50.46 -8.31
C VAL A 180 -2.50 -50.98 -9.43
N ASP A 181 -2.52 -52.30 -9.59
CA ASP A 181 -3.41 -52.99 -10.52
C ASP A 181 -4.60 -53.67 -9.81
N ASP A 182 -4.54 -53.80 -8.47
CA ASP A 182 -5.55 -54.45 -7.64
C ASP A 182 -5.49 -53.99 -6.16
N LEU A 183 -6.41 -54.47 -5.31
CA LEU A 183 -6.49 -54.21 -3.86
C LEU A 183 -6.08 -55.42 -3.00
N PRO A 184 -4.78 -55.61 -2.70
CA PRO A 184 -4.28 -56.82 -2.04
C PRO A 184 -4.78 -57.02 -0.60
N GLN A 185 -5.25 -55.96 0.06
CA GLN A 185 -5.77 -56.03 1.45
C GLN A 185 -7.29 -56.23 1.51
N LYS A 186 -7.99 -56.26 0.37
CA LYS A 186 -9.44 -56.38 0.27
C LYS A 186 -9.96 -57.61 1.03
N ASP A 187 -9.49 -58.80 0.65
CA ASP A 187 -9.96 -60.06 1.23
C ASP A 187 -9.60 -60.20 2.71
N ALA A 188 -8.42 -59.71 3.09
CA ALA A 188 -7.97 -59.71 4.49
C ALA A 188 -8.84 -58.80 5.38
N TYR A 189 -9.31 -57.66 4.84
CA TYR A 189 -10.21 -56.76 5.55
C TYR A 189 -11.58 -57.39 5.76
N PHE A 190 -12.20 -57.95 4.71
CA PHE A 190 -13.52 -58.58 4.83
C PHE A 190 -13.49 -59.77 5.79
N LYS A 191 -12.46 -60.59 5.74
CA LYS A 191 -12.27 -61.69 6.69
C LYS A 191 -12.12 -61.20 8.14
N ALA A 192 -11.44 -60.08 8.38
CA ALA A 192 -11.35 -59.49 9.70
C ALA A 192 -12.72 -58.93 10.15
N LEU A 193 -13.49 -58.34 9.23
CA LEU A 193 -14.80 -57.77 9.51
C LEU A 193 -15.86 -58.85 9.77
N GLU A 194 -15.79 -60.03 9.13
CA GLU A 194 -16.69 -61.16 9.43
C GLU A 194 -16.48 -61.72 10.84
N ASN A 195 -15.27 -61.62 11.38
CA ASN A 195 -14.88 -62.28 12.64
C ASN A 195 -14.77 -61.31 13.84
N TYR A 196 -15.13 -60.03 13.66
CA TYR A 196 -14.85 -59.01 14.68
C TYR A 196 -15.60 -59.24 16.00
N GLU A 197 -16.84 -59.75 15.98
CA GLU A 197 -17.61 -60.03 17.20
C GLU A 197 -16.98 -61.13 18.06
N SER A 198 -16.26 -62.07 17.43
CA SER A 198 -15.49 -63.09 18.16
C SER A 198 -14.26 -62.51 18.85
N ASN A 199 -13.75 -61.38 18.35
CA ASN A 199 -12.52 -60.75 18.81
C ASN A 199 -12.76 -59.59 19.78
N PHE A 200 -13.90 -58.90 19.69
CA PHE A 200 -14.22 -57.72 20.49
C PHE A 200 -15.40 -57.97 21.42
N ASN A 201 -15.15 -58.00 22.73
CA ASN A 201 -16.21 -57.95 23.73
C ASN A 201 -16.62 -56.48 23.97
N PHE A 202 -17.70 -56.05 23.32
CA PHE A 202 -18.18 -54.66 23.39
C PHE A 202 -18.77 -54.28 24.75
N ASP A 203 -19.25 -55.26 25.52
CA ASP A 203 -19.91 -55.05 26.81
C ASP A 203 -18.93 -54.41 27.82
N VAL A 204 -17.63 -54.72 27.72
CA VAL A 204 -16.56 -54.12 28.53
C VAL A 204 -16.52 -52.59 28.40
N TYR A 205 -16.78 -52.06 27.20
CA TYR A 205 -16.76 -50.62 26.94
C TYR A 205 -18.05 -49.94 27.38
N GLU A 206 -19.20 -50.58 27.20
CA GLU A 206 -20.50 -50.09 27.67
C GLU A 206 -20.55 -50.01 29.20
N GLU A 207 -19.99 -51.02 29.89
CA GLU A 207 -19.87 -51.02 31.35
C GLU A 207 -18.95 -49.89 31.85
N ALA A 208 -17.85 -49.60 31.16
CA ALA A 208 -16.97 -48.47 31.47
C ALA A 208 -17.68 -47.12 31.24
N ASP A 209 -18.40 -46.95 30.13
CA ASP A 209 -19.20 -45.75 29.86
C ASP A 209 -20.25 -45.52 30.95
N THR A 210 -20.96 -46.59 31.33
CA THR A 210 -21.99 -46.58 32.38
C THR A 210 -21.41 -46.18 33.73
N ALA A 211 -20.29 -46.80 34.15
CA ALA A 211 -19.68 -46.48 35.44
C ALA A 211 -19.18 -45.02 35.51
N LEU A 212 -18.66 -44.47 34.41
CA LEU A 212 -18.25 -43.06 34.34
C LEU A 212 -19.46 -42.10 34.31
N ASN A 213 -20.56 -42.49 33.68
CA ASN A 213 -21.81 -41.72 33.70
C ASN A 213 -22.42 -41.62 35.11
N GLU A 214 -22.34 -42.69 35.90
CA GLU A 214 -22.80 -42.68 37.29
C GLU A 214 -22.01 -41.66 38.13
N ILE A 215 -20.69 -41.55 37.91
CA ILE A 215 -19.87 -40.52 38.54
C ILE A 215 -20.35 -39.12 38.13
N ILE A 216 -20.48 -38.85 36.83
CA ILE A 216 -20.91 -37.53 36.33
C ILE A 216 -22.28 -37.16 36.93
N SER A 217 -23.23 -38.10 36.93
CA SER A 217 -24.58 -37.93 37.47
C SER A 217 -24.55 -37.67 38.98
N SER A 218 -23.67 -38.36 39.72
CA SER A 218 -23.46 -38.10 41.15
C SER A 218 -22.94 -36.68 41.41
N LEU A 219 -21.92 -36.25 40.66
CA LEU A 219 -21.34 -34.91 40.78
C LEU A 219 -22.34 -33.80 40.42
N GLU A 220 -23.21 -34.04 39.44
CA GLU A 220 -24.31 -33.12 39.10
C GLU A 220 -25.36 -32.98 40.19
N ARG A 221 -25.68 -34.07 40.90
CA ARG A 221 -26.58 -34.01 42.07
C ARG A 221 -25.98 -33.16 43.19
N ILE A 222 -24.67 -33.26 43.43
CA ILE A 222 -23.94 -32.44 44.41
C ILE A 222 -23.94 -30.96 44.00
N GLU A 223 -23.69 -30.67 42.72
CA GLU A 223 -23.68 -29.30 42.18
C GLU A 223 -25.02 -28.57 42.40
N LYS A 224 -26.14 -29.29 42.29
CA LYS A 224 -27.51 -28.76 42.44
C LYS A 224 -27.99 -28.67 43.89
N LEU A 225 -27.22 -29.17 44.85
CA LEU A 225 -27.62 -29.28 46.25
C LEU A 225 -27.74 -27.89 46.94
N LYS A 226 -28.84 -27.67 47.66
CA LYS A 226 -29.10 -26.46 48.46
C LYS A 226 -29.12 -26.83 49.95
N ILE A 227 -28.35 -26.09 50.76
CA ILE A 227 -28.33 -26.27 52.21
C ILE A 227 -29.10 -25.11 52.87
N PRO A 228 -30.04 -25.39 53.79
CA PRO A 228 -30.75 -24.37 54.56
C PRO A 228 -29.80 -23.54 55.44
N ASP A 229 -30.18 -22.30 55.79
CA ASP A 229 -29.35 -21.39 56.59
C ASP A 229 -29.10 -21.87 58.04
N LYS A 230 -30.01 -22.68 58.58
CA LYS A 230 -29.88 -23.38 59.87
C LYS A 230 -30.27 -24.85 59.68
N PRO A 231 -29.35 -25.70 59.20
CA PRO A 231 -29.68 -27.08 58.90
C PRO A 231 -29.76 -27.93 60.19
N GLU A 232 -30.83 -28.70 60.34
CA GLU A 232 -30.94 -29.72 61.39
C GLU A 232 -29.96 -30.87 61.14
N LEU A 233 -29.41 -31.45 62.21
CA LEU A 233 -28.40 -32.52 62.11
C LEU A 233 -28.92 -33.71 61.29
N GLN A 234 -30.18 -34.12 61.48
CA GLN A 234 -30.77 -35.24 60.74
C GLN A 234 -30.89 -34.96 59.23
N ALA A 235 -31.13 -33.71 58.83
CA ALA A 235 -31.16 -33.33 57.42
C ALA A 235 -29.75 -33.41 56.79
N LEU A 236 -28.72 -32.99 57.52
CA LEU A 236 -27.32 -33.10 57.07
C LEU A 236 -26.87 -34.56 56.97
N LYS A 237 -27.29 -35.41 57.90
CA LYS A 237 -27.08 -36.85 57.88
C LYS A 237 -27.66 -37.52 56.64
N ASN A 238 -28.90 -37.19 56.29
CA ASN A 238 -29.53 -37.69 55.06
C ASN A 238 -28.76 -37.23 53.80
N ILE A 239 -28.35 -35.96 53.76
CA ILE A 239 -27.53 -35.40 52.66
C ILE A 239 -26.17 -36.11 52.55
N HIS A 240 -25.52 -36.40 53.67
CA HIS A 240 -24.26 -37.14 53.71
C HIS A 240 -24.42 -38.50 53.03
N SER A 241 -25.41 -39.28 53.47
CA SER A 241 -25.65 -40.64 52.99
C SER A 241 -26.02 -40.66 51.51
N SER A 242 -26.85 -39.72 51.04
CA SER A 242 -27.36 -39.73 49.67
C SER A 242 -26.39 -39.15 48.63
N HIS A 243 -25.50 -38.22 49.02
CA HIS A 243 -24.67 -37.48 48.06
C HIS A 243 -23.16 -37.71 48.21
N PHE A 244 -22.65 -38.05 49.39
CA PHE A 244 -21.20 -38.07 49.64
C PHE A 244 -20.65 -39.46 49.99
N ASN A 245 -21.34 -40.23 50.83
CA ASN A 245 -20.89 -41.57 51.27
C ASN A 245 -20.70 -42.57 50.11
N THR A 246 -21.49 -42.42 49.04
CA THR A 246 -21.48 -43.34 47.87
C THR A 246 -20.36 -43.05 46.87
N ILE A 247 -19.72 -41.87 46.92
CA ILE A 247 -18.71 -41.43 45.94
C ILE A 247 -17.51 -42.39 45.85
N PRO A 248 -16.88 -42.83 46.96
CA PRO A 248 -15.75 -43.75 46.88
C PRO A 248 -16.10 -45.08 46.21
N GLY A 249 -17.35 -45.56 46.38
CA GLY A 249 -17.85 -46.76 45.72
C GLY A 249 -17.92 -46.60 44.21
N PHE A 250 -18.52 -45.50 43.73
CA PHE A 250 -18.58 -45.21 42.29
C PHE A 250 -17.19 -45.10 41.65
N PHE A 251 -16.23 -44.49 42.36
CA PHE A 251 -14.85 -44.38 41.87
C PHE A 251 -14.18 -45.76 41.77
N GLY A 252 -14.35 -46.62 42.78
CA GLY A 252 -13.84 -48.00 42.75
C GLY A 252 -14.42 -48.81 41.60
N THR A 253 -15.74 -48.73 41.38
CA THR A 253 -16.42 -49.40 40.25
C THR A 253 -15.90 -48.91 38.90
N ALA A 254 -15.77 -47.59 38.71
CA ALA A 254 -15.27 -47.04 37.45
C ALA A 254 -13.82 -47.43 37.17
N ILE A 255 -12.96 -47.49 38.19
CA ILE A 255 -11.58 -47.95 38.02
C ILE A 255 -11.52 -49.42 37.61
N GLY A 256 -12.33 -50.29 38.23
CA GLY A 256 -12.43 -51.69 37.82
C GLY A 256 -12.84 -51.85 36.37
N LYS A 257 -13.88 -51.13 35.93
CA LYS A 257 -14.36 -51.18 34.52
C LYS A 257 -13.36 -50.58 33.53
N LEU A 258 -12.62 -49.54 33.93
CA LEU A 258 -11.53 -49.01 33.12
C LEU A 258 -10.35 -49.99 33.02
N GLN A 259 -10.05 -50.77 34.06
CA GLN A 259 -9.02 -51.82 34.00
C GLN A 259 -9.41 -52.92 33.01
N ASP A 260 -10.67 -53.37 33.05
CA ASP A 260 -11.21 -54.35 32.12
C ASP A 260 -11.10 -53.84 30.67
N ALA A 261 -11.46 -52.58 30.43
CA ALA A 261 -11.32 -51.95 29.11
C ALA A 261 -9.86 -51.75 28.68
N GLN A 262 -8.94 -51.45 29.60
CA GLN A 262 -7.52 -51.29 29.30
C GLN A 262 -6.88 -52.61 28.85
N ALA A 263 -7.34 -53.74 29.40
CA ALA A 263 -6.82 -55.06 29.07
C ALA A 263 -7.05 -55.45 27.60
N THR A 264 -7.96 -54.78 26.88
CA THR A 264 -8.28 -55.09 25.47
C THR A 264 -7.34 -54.43 24.46
N ILE A 265 -6.38 -53.59 24.89
CA ILE A 265 -5.53 -52.79 23.98
C ILE A 265 -4.82 -53.58 22.88
N ASN A 266 -4.40 -54.82 23.17
CA ASN A 266 -3.70 -55.68 22.21
C ASN A 266 -4.62 -56.18 21.09
N ILE A 267 -5.93 -56.29 21.33
CA ILE A 267 -6.93 -56.73 20.35
C ILE A 267 -6.97 -55.78 19.15
N PHE A 268 -6.87 -54.46 19.39
CA PHE A 268 -6.81 -53.45 18.33
C PHE A 268 -5.52 -53.55 17.49
N THR A 269 -4.42 -53.99 18.10
CA THR A 269 -3.15 -54.19 17.38
C THR A 269 -3.22 -55.43 16.50
N SER A 270 -3.81 -56.52 17.00
CA SER A 270 -4.06 -57.76 16.25
C SER A 270 -5.09 -57.60 15.12
N ASN A 271 -5.97 -56.60 15.21
CA ASN A 271 -7.00 -56.28 14.21
C ASN A 271 -6.76 -54.92 13.53
N LYS A 272 -5.48 -54.55 13.32
CA LYS A 272 -5.10 -53.25 12.76
C LYS A 272 -5.81 -52.91 11.45
N ILE A 273 -6.11 -53.91 10.61
CA ILE A 273 -6.78 -53.71 9.32
C ILE A 273 -8.20 -53.13 9.46
N LEU A 274 -8.89 -53.40 10.57
CA LEU A 274 -10.19 -52.79 10.89
C LEU A 274 -10.02 -51.37 11.42
N VAL A 275 -8.96 -51.11 12.18
CA VAL A 275 -8.64 -49.79 12.74
C VAL A 275 -8.13 -48.82 11.65
N ASP A 276 -7.39 -49.33 10.67
CA ASP A 276 -6.73 -48.58 9.59
C ASP A 276 -7.35 -48.92 8.22
N SER A 277 -8.68 -49.01 8.18
CA SER A 277 -9.42 -49.37 6.97
C SER A 277 -9.17 -48.39 5.81
N HIS A 278 -8.85 -47.14 6.11
CA HIS A 278 -8.45 -46.14 5.12
C HIS A 278 -7.23 -46.58 4.30
N SER A 279 -6.18 -47.07 4.95
CA SER A 279 -4.94 -47.44 4.25
C SER A 279 -5.14 -48.65 3.32
N ALA A 280 -6.04 -49.57 3.66
CA ALA A 280 -6.35 -50.74 2.85
C ALA A 280 -7.06 -50.39 1.53
N PHE A 281 -7.87 -49.32 1.50
CA PHE A 281 -8.69 -48.94 0.34
C PHE A 281 -8.31 -47.61 -0.32
N ALA A 282 -7.34 -46.87 0.22
CA ALA A 282 -6.84 -45.61 -0.36
C ALA A 282 -6.43 -45.69 -1.86
N PRO A 283 -5.80 -46.80 -2.34
CA PRO A 283 -5.47 -46.93 -3.75
C PRO A 283 -6.70 -46.94 -4.67
N PHE A 284 -7.83 -47.51 -4.20
CA PHE A 284 -9.09 -47.53 -4.95
C PHE A 284 -9.65 -46.12 -5.16
N GLY A 285 -9.75 -45.34 -4.08
CA GLY A 285 -10.24 -43.97 -4.15
C GLY A 285 -9.36 -43.08 -5.05
N THR A 286 -8.04 -43.24 -4.93
CA THR A 286 -7.08 -42.47 -5.74
C THR A 286 -7.15 -42.83 -7.22
N MET A 287 -7.30 -44.11 -7.56
CA MET A 287 -7.44 -44.55 -8.95
C MET A 287 -8.73 -44.01 -9.58
N ILE A 288 -9.84 -44.01 -8.84
CA ILE A 288 -11.10 -43.42 -9.34
C ILE A 288 -10.97 -41.90 -9.52
N GLU A 289 -10.26 -41.21 -8.63
CA GLU A 289 -9.96 -39.79 -8.82
C GLU A 289 -9.21 -39.55 -10.13
N LEU A 290 -8.21 -40.37 -10.44
CA LEU A 290 -7.45 -40.29 -11.68
C LEU A 290 -8.32 -40.56 -12.91
N ILE A 291 -9.18 -41.59 -12.87
CA ILE A 291 -10.15 -41.89 -13.92
C ILE A 291 -11.12 -40.72 -14.14
N ASN A 292 -11.60 -40.09 -13.06
CA ASN A 292 -12.48 -38.92 -13.12
C ASN A 292 -11.75 -37.67 -13.66
N ILE A 293 -10.46 -37.51 -13.39
CA ILE A 293 -9.66 -36.44 -13.99
C ILE A 293 -9.51 -36.72 -15.49
N ARG A 294 -9.12 -37.94 -15.85
CA ARG A 294 -8.97 -38.37 -17.26
C ARG A 294 -10.26 -38.13 -18.06
N SER A 295 -11.42 -38.51 -17.53
CA SER A 295 -12.70 -38.38 -18.23
C SER A 295 -13.07 -36.93 -18.58
N LYS A 296 -12.49 -35.95 -17.86
CA LYS A 296 -12.67 -34.52 -18.09
C LYS A 296 -11.63 -33.91 -19.02
N LEU A 297 -10.53 -34.63 -19.32
CA LEU A 297 -9.48 -34.14 -20.20
C LEU A 297 -9.84 -34.39 -21.66
N LYS A 298 -9.64 -33.36 -22.50
CA LYS A 298 -9.82 -33.47 -23.95
C LYS A 298 -8.64 -34.20 -24.59
N SER A 299 -8.88 -34.87 -25.72
CA SER A 299 -7.81 -35.36 -26.58
C SER A 299 -7.07 -34.17 -27.21
N PRO A 300 -5.75 -34.28 -27.46
CA PRO A 300 -5.04 -33.32 -28.32
C PRO A 300 -5.77 -33.16 -29.66
N GLY A 301 -5.98 -31.90 -30.08
CA GLY A 301 -6.74 -31.54 -31.27
C GLY A 301 -6.04 -31.90 -32.59
N ALA A 302 -6.52 -31.32 -33.70
CA ALA A 302 -5.98 -31.60 -35.04
C ALA A 302 -4.52 -31.10 -35.20
N GLN A 303 -3.76 -31.78 -36.08
CA GLN A 303 -2.35 -31.46 -36.38
C GLN A 303 -2.11 -29.99 -36.77
N LYS A 304 -3.08 -29.36 -37.43
CA LYS A 304 -3.02 -27.93 -37.79
C LYS A 304 -2.83 -27.01 -36.57
N ILE A 305 -3.41 -27.38 -35.42
CA ILE A 305 -3.29 -26.63 -34.16
C ILE A 305 -1.90 -26.84 -33.55
N HIS A 306 -1.35 -28.05 -33.66
CA HIS A 306 0.04 -28.35 -33.24
C HIS A 306 1.04 -27.48 -34.01
N THR A 307 0.88 -27.38 -35.34
CA THR A 307 1.74 -26.52 -36.18
C THR A 307 1.61 -25.05 -35.81
N ALA A 308 0.40 -24.56 -35.51
CA ALA A 308 0.20 -23.18 -35.08
C ALA A 308 0.95 -22.84 -33.78
N LEU A 309 0.93 -23.76 -32.79
CA LEU A 309 1.70 -23.61 -31.55
C LEU A 309 3.22 -23.67 -31.82
N GLY A 310 3.67 -24.59 -32.68
CA GLY A 310 5.08 -24.73 -33.05
C GLY A 310 5.64 -23.47 -33.72
N ASN A 311 4.87 -22.85 -34.63
CA ASN A 311 5.24 -21.59 -35.29
C ASN A 311 5.42 -20.44 -34.28
N LYS A 312 4.60 -20.38 -33.23
CA LYS A 312 4.74 -19.36 -32.17
C LYS A 312 6.04 -19.53 -31.38
N PHE A 313 6.40 -20.78 -31.07
CA PHE A 313 7.69 -21.05 -30.44
C PHE A 313 8.88 -20.70 -31.34
N GLN A 314 8.72 -20.88 -32.67
CA GLN A 314 9.75 -20.48 -33.62
C GLN A 314 9.93 -18.96 -33.67
N GLN A 315 8.84 -18.18 -33.73
CA GLN A 315 8.90 -16.71 -33.73
C GLN A 315 9.70 -16.14 -32.55
N LEU A 316 9.54 -16.73 -31.35
CA LEU A 316 10.31 -16.33 -30.17
C LEU A 316 11.79 -16.71 -30.29
N THR A 317 12.10 -17.86 -30.88
CA THR A 317 13.47 -18.31 -31.09
C THR A 317 14.19 -17.46 -32.14
N ASP A 318 13.47 -16.95 -33.14
CA ASP A 318 14.03 -16.11 -34.21
C ASP A 318 14.49 -14.73 -33.71
N LEU A 319 13.94 -14.23 -32.60
CA LEU A 319 14.31 -12.93 -32.00
C LEU A 319 15.75 -12.89 -31.49
N ILE A 320 16.32 -14.03 -31.08
CA ILE A 320 17.67 -14.14 -30.52
C ILE A 320 18.71 -14.62 -31.53
N SER A 321 18.35 -14.66 -32.82
CA SER A 321 19.22 -15.19 -33.89
C SER A 321 20.25 -14.20 -34.46
N LYS A 322 20.11 -12.89 -34.20
CA LYS A 322 21.02 -11.83 -34.71
C LYS A 322 21.65 -11.02 -33.56
N PRO A 323 22.95 -10.69 -33.62
CA PRO A 323 23.61 -9.82 -32.64
C PRO A 323 23.19 -8.35 -32.86
N ILE A 324 22.74 -7.69 -31.78
CA ILE A 324 22.29 -6.28 -31.77
C ILE A 324 22.80 -5.52 -30.53
N ASP A 325 23.65 -6.17 -29.74
CA ASP A 325 24.09 -5.66 -28.43
C ASP A 325 24.88 -4.34 -28.56
N LEU A 326 25.58 -4.13 -29.68
CA LEU A 326 26.33 -2.91 -29.94
C LEU A 326 25.41 -1.70 -30.11
N GLU A 327 24.38 -1.80 -30.95
CA GLU A 327 23.42 -0.73 -31.19
C GLU A 327 22.63 -0.39 -29.92
N ILE A 328 22.20 -1.40 -29.17
CA ILE A 328 21.51 -1.22 -27.88
C ILE A 328 22.44 -0.52 -26.87
N LYS A 329 23.73 -0.88 -26.84
CA LYS A 329 24.72 -0.26 -25.95
C LYS A 329 25.01 1.19 -26.33
N SER A 330 25.19 1.50 -27.60
CA SER A 330 25.42 2.87 -28.08
C SER A 330 24.22 3.77 -27.78
N LEU A 331 22.99 3.29 -28.04
CA LEU A 331 21.78 4.04 -27.74
C LEU A 331 21.61 4.27 -26.23
N SER A 332 21.88 3.25 -25.40
CA SER A 332 21.89 3.37 -23.93
C SER A 332 22.90 4.42 -23.47
N SER A 333 24.13 4.37 -23.99
CA SER A 333 25.21 5.28 -23.58
C SER A 333 24.90 6.74 -23.92
N LEU A 334 24.28 6.99 -25.07
CA LEU A 334 23.87 8.33 -25.50
C LEU A 334 22.69 8.87 -24.66
N ILE A 335 21.73 8.00 -24.30
CA ILE A 335 20.63 8.37 -23.41
C ILE A 335 21.19 8.76 -22.04
N ASP A 336 22.12 7.97 -21.49
CA ASP A 336 22.71 8.20 -20.19
C ASP A 336 23.48 9.54 -20.16
N SER A 337 24.35 9.80 -21.15
CA SER A 337 25.15 11.02 -21.22
C SER A 337 24.32 12.30 -21.41
N ARG A 338 23.23 12.23 -22.18
CA ARG A 338 22.35 13.39 -22.42
C ARG A 338 21.26 13.59 -21.35
N THR A 339 20.97 12.58 -20.54
CA THR A 339 20.05 12.72 -19.40
C THR A 339 20.75 13.37 -18.20
N ILE A 340 22.05 13.11 -18.03
CA ILE A 340 22.87 13.67 -16.93
C ILE A 340 24.20 14.21 -17.51
N PRO A 341 24.20 15.44 -18.05
CA PRO A 341 25.34 16.03 -18.77
C PRO A 341 26.66 16.11 -17.98
N GLY A 342 26.57 16.26 -16.65
CA GLY A 342 27.73 16.48 -15.76
C GLY A 342 28.68 15.30 -15.57
N PHE A 343 28.46 14.16 -16.23
CA PHE A 343 29.28 12.96 -16.10
C PHE A 343 30.58 12.96 -16.91
N ASN A 344 30.78 13.92 -17.82
CA ASN A 344 31.82 13.84 -18.84
C ASN A 344 32.94 14.84 -18.57
N LYS A 345 34.19 14.36 -18.63
CA LYS A 345 35.38 15.20 -18.51
C LYS A 345 35.46 16.15 -19.71
N GLN A 346 35.11 17.41 -19.50
CA GLN A 346 35.25 18.48 -20.49
C GLN A 346 36.72 18.93 -20.50
N ILE A 347 37.39 18.79 -21.63
CA ILE A 347 38.78 19.20 -21.80
C ILE A 347 38.84 20.63 -22.34
N TYR A 348 37.93 20.97 -23.25
CA TYR A 348 37.96 22.24 -23.99
C TYR A 348 36.83 23.20 -23.59
N THR A 349 35.81 22.68 -22.89
CA THR A 349 34.55 23.39 -22.63
C THR A 349 34.16 23.38 -21.16
N SER A 350 35.14 23.32 -20.25
CA SER A 350 34.94 23.25 -18.80
C SER A 350 34.13 24.41 -18.19
N GLY A 351 34.02 25.56 -18.86
CA GLY A 351 33.14 26.67 -18.51
C GLY A 351 31.70 26.51 -19.03
N PHE A 352 31.47 25.60 -19.98
CA PHE A 352 30.17 25.28 -20.60
C PHE A 352 29.60 23.95 -20.08
N HIS A 353 29.45 23.83 -18.76
CA HIS A 353 28.95 22.64 -18.05
C HIS A 353 27.64 22.08 -18.62
N ASN A 354 26.72 22.94 -19.08
CA ASN A 354 25.44 22.55 -19.68
C ASN A 354 25.52 22.48 -21.23
N GLY A 355 26.71 22.36 -21.79
CA GLY A 355 26.98 22.25 -23.22
C GLY A 355 26.49 23.47 -24.02
N VAL A 356 25.82 23.22 -25.14
CA VAL A 356 25.27 24.27 -26.02
C VAL A 356 24.37 25.28 -25.28
N THR A 357 23.72 24.88 -24.18
CA THR A 357 22.89 25.80 -23.38
C THR A 357 23.73 26.91 -22.75
N ASP A 358 24.93 26.60 -22.25
CA ASP A 358 25.83 27.60 -21.68
C ASP A 358 26.49 28.46 -22.77
N LEU A 359 26.71 27.90 -23.97
CA LEU A 359 27.12 28.67 -25.14
C LEU A 359 26.05 29.70 -25.54
N LYS A 360 24.75 29.34 -25.44
CA LYS A 360 23.64 30.29 -25.59
C LYS A 360 23.61 31.32 -24.47
N LYS A 361 23.92 30.92 -23.23
CA LYS A 361 23.97 31.81 -22.06
C LYS A 361 25.09 32.85 -22.17
N LEU A 362 26.26 32.46 -22.68
CA LEU A 362 27.38 33.36 -22.94
C LEU A 362 26.97 34.55 -23.83
N ALA A 363 26.18 34.32 -24.88
CA ALA A 363 25.69 35.38 -25.77
C ALA A 363 24.86 36.47 -25.05
N LEU A 364 24.28 36.14 -23.89
CA LEU A 364 23.52 37.07 -23.05
C LEU A 364 24.41 37.68 -21.97
N GLU A 365 25.20 36.87 -21.26
CA GLU A 365 26.00 37.30 -20.12
C GLU A 365 27.15 38.23 -20.49
N ILE A 366 27.69 38.12 -21.71
CA ILE A 366 28.78 38.97 -22.17
C ILE A 366 28.38 40.44 -22.34
N ARG A 367 27.07 40.72 -22.33
CA ARG A 367 26.47 42.06 -22.37
C ARG A 367 25.94 42.52 -21.01
N ASP A 368 26.15 41.75 -19.93
CA ASP A 368 25.66 42.13 -18.60
C ASP A 368 26.50 43.32 -18.09
N PRO A 369 25.87 44.48 -17.78
CA PRO A 369 26.56 45.71 -17.38
C PRO A 369 27.47 45.56 -16.16
N TRP A 370 27.27 44.51 -15.35
CA TRP A 370 28.09 44.31 -14.16
C TRP A 370 29.59 44.17 -14.47
N ILE A 371 29.98 43.72 -15.68
CA ILE A 371 31.41 43.60 -16.05
C ILE A 371 32.03 44.99 -16.19
N GLU A 372 31.32 45.90 -16.86
CA GLU A 372 31.73 47.30 -17.00
C GLU A 372 31.71 48.01 -15.64
N GLU A 373 30.62 47.87 -14.87
CA GLU A 373 30.47 48.47 -13.55
C GLU A 373 31.54 47.99 -12.56
N PHE A 374 31.88 46.69 -12.58
CA PHE A 374 32.87 46.10 -11.67
C PHE A 374 34.31 46.49 -12.04
N THR A 375 34.57 46.87 -13.28
CA THR A 375 35.91 47.23 -13.77
C THR A 375 36.09 48.73 -13.96
N ASP A 376 35.19 49.55 -13.42
CA ASP A 376 35.16 51.00 -13.62
C ASP A 376 35.21 51.40 -15.11
N ASN A 377 34.53 50.62 -15.97
CA ASN A 377 34.50 50.70 -17.43
C ASN A 377 35.84 50.43 -18.14
N ALA A 378 36.79 49.75 -17.48
CA ALA A 378 38.06 49.36 -18.11
C ALA A 378 37.91 48.25 -19.16
N ILE A 379 36.86 47.43 -19.08
CA ILE A 379 36.54 46.38 -20.07
C ILE A 379 35.28 46.77 -20.85
N SER A 380 35.35 46.77 -22.18
CA SER A 380 34.22 47.07 -23.07
C SER A 380 33.44 45.80 -23.44
N THR A 381 32.19 45.67 -22.98
CA THR A 381 31.34 44.51 -23.30
C THR A 381 30.93 44.46 -24.77
N SER A 382 30.79 45.62 -25.42
CA SER A 382 30.49 45.71 -26.86
C SER A 382 31.64 45.16 -27.70
N ARG A 383 32.88 45.56 -27.39
CA ARG A 383 34.09 45.12 -28.10
C ARG A 383 34.33 43.63 -27.88
N LEU A 384 34.10 43.15 -26.65
CA LEU A 384 34.19 41.73 -26.31
C LEU A 384 33.15 40.89 -27.09
N THR A 385 31.90 41.37 -27.19
CA THR A 385 30.85 40.74 -28.01
C THR A 385 31.27 40.63 -29.47
N ASP A 386 31.79 41.71 -30.05
CA ASP A 386 32.24 41.74 -31.44
C ASP A 386 33.44 40.81 -31.69
N GLY A 387 34.36 40.70 -30.72
CA GLY A 387 35.52 39.82 -30.80
C GLY A 387 35.15 38.34 -30.89
N ILE A 388 34.20 37.87 -30.07
CA ILE A 388 33.79 36.44 -30.04
C ILE A 388 32.62 36.10 -30.97
N GLN A 389 32.20 37.04 -31.83
CA GLN A 389 31.02 36.89 -32.68
C GLN A 389 31.10 35.66 -33.60
N THR A 390 32.31 35.27 -34.03
CA THR A 390 32.54 34.12 -34.88
C THR A 390 32.13 32.81 -34.20
N LEU A 391 32.47 32.62 -32.93
CA LEU A 391 31.98 31.48 -32.14
C LEU A 391 30.47 31.57 -31.89
N LEU A 392 29.93 32.76 -31.65
CA LEU A 392 28.49 32.96 -31.46
C LEU A 392 27.66 32.61 -32.71
N ASN A 393 28.25 32.65 -33.90
CA ASN A 393 27.60 32.21 -35.15
C ASN A 393 27.57 30.67 -35.25
N VAL A 394 28.57 29.96 -34.71
CA VAL A 394 28.62 28.48 -34.68
C VAL A 394 27.51 27.91 -33.78
N LYS A 395 27.17 28.63 -32.71
CA LYS A 395 26.12 28.26 -31.76
C LYS A 395 24.81 27.87 -32.46
N ASP A 396 24.39 28.57 -33.51
CA ASP A 396 23.10 28.31 -34.17
C ASP A 396 23.06 26.95 -34.88
N GLN A 397 24.19 26.51 -35.45
CA GLN A 397 24.31 25.17 -36.05
C GLN A 397 24.23 24.06 -35.00
N LEU A 398 24.86 24.25 -33.84
CA LEU A 398 24.83 23.28 -32.75
C LEU A 398 23.49 23.25 -32.01
N LEU A 399 22.79 24.38 -31.94
CA LEU A 399 21.45 24.46 -31.34
C LEU A 399 20.42 23.65 -32.11
N ASP A 400 20.50 23.59 -33.44
CA ASP A 400 19.60 22.76 -34.25
C ASP A 400 19.83 21.26 -33.98
N ILE A 401 21.09 20.84 -33.93
CA ILE A 401 21.45 19.44 -33.61
C ILE A 401 21.00 19.08 -32.18
N ASP A 402 21.26 19.95 -31.21
CA ASP A 402 20.85 19.72 -29.82
C ASP A 402 19.33 19.66 -29.67
N ALA A 403 18.59 20.52 -30.38
CA ALA A 403 17.13 20.51 -30.40
C ALA A 403 16.58 19.19 -30.97
N LYS A 404 17.16 18.68 -32.06
CA LYS A 404 16.79 17.37 -32.64
C LYS A 404 17.10 16.21 -31.70
N LEU A 405 18.15 16.30 -30.89
CA LEU A 405 18.51 15.28 -29.91
C LEU A 405 17.83 15.43 -28.54
N LYS A 406 17.10 16.53 -28.30
CA LYS A 406 16.36 16.75 -27.05
C LYS A 406 15.39 15.62 -26.67
N PRO A 407 14.70 14.94 -27.61
CA PRO A 407 13.86 13.79 -27.29
C PRO A 407 14.64 12.61 -26.70
N VAL A 408 15.95 12.48 -26.95
CA VAL A 408 16.81 11.43 -26.39
C VAL A 408 16.98 11.62 -24.88
N SER A 409 16.96 12.86 -24.40
CA SER A 409 17.11 13.24 -22.99
C SER A 409 15.83 13.08 -22.15
N THR A 410 14.74 12.53 -22.71
CA THR A 410 13.48 12.43 -21.96
C THR A 410 13.50 11.32 -20.92
N ASN A 411 12.89 11.61 -19.77
CA ASN A 411 12.89 10.80 -18.56
C ASN A 411 12.38 9.34 -18.71
N ASN A 412 11.62 9.03 -19.75
CA ASN A 412 11.01 7.71 -19.95
C ASN A 412 11.83 6.79 -20.88
N ASN A 413 12.89 7.33 -21.51
CA ASN A 413 13.73 6.59 -22.43
C ASN A 413 14.60 5.52 -21.75
N PRO A 414 15.23 5.78 -20.58
CA PRO A 414 15.94 4.75 -19.83
C PRO A 414 15.03 3.57 -19.48
N THR A 415 13.79 3.84 -19.06
CA THR A 415 12.79 2.80 -18.75
C THR A 415 12.42 1.98 -19.99
N SER A 416 12.23 2.63 -21.14
CA SER A 416 11.92 1.94 -22.40
C SER A 416 13.09 1.03 -22.86
N MET A 417 14.32 1.50 -22.68
CA MET A 417 15.53 0.70 -22.95
C MET A 417 15.69 -0.46 -21.97
N ALA A 418 15.42 -0.25 -20.68
CA ALA A 418 15.44 -1.31 -19.67
C ALA A 418 14.36 -2.38 -19.95
N TYR A 419 13.17 -1.95 -20.36
CA TYR A 419 12.11 -2.86 -20.78
C TYR A 419 12.54 -3.74 -21.95
N LEU A 420 13.14 -3.16 -22.99
CA LEU A 420 13.67 -3.94 -24.13
C LEU A 420 14.73 -4.96 -23.69
N LYS A 421 15.69 -4.54 -22.84
CA LYS A 421 16.73 -5.45 -22.30
C LYS A 421 16.11 -6.63 -21.53
N ASN A 422 15.11 -6.37 -20.70
CA ASN A 422 14.40 -7.41 -19.95
C ASN A 422 13.64 -8.38 -20.86
N VAL A 423 12.96 -7.87 -21.90
CA VAL A 423 12.29 -8.73 -22.89
C VAL A 423 13.30 -9.64 -23.58
N MET A 424 14.45 -9.11 -24.01
CA MET A 424 15.51 -9.91 -24.63
C MET A 424 16.09 -10.97 -23.67
N GLN A 425 16.22 -10.64 -22.39
CA GLN A 425 16.66 -11.60 -21.36
C GLN A 425 15.64 -12.72 -21.10
N GLU A 426 14.35 -12.44 -21.17
CA GLU A 426 13.32 -13.48 -21.02
C GLU A 426 13.24 -14.39 -22.25
N VAL A 427 13.39 -13.83 -23.45
CA VAL A 427 13.42 -14.62 -24.69
C VAL A 427 14.61 -15.57 -24.73
N SER A 428 15.77 -15.18 -24.17
CA SER A 428 16.95 -16.05 -24.13
C SER A 428 16.77 -17.32 -23.26
N LYS A 429 15.74 -17.37 -22.41
CA LYS A 429 15.39 -18.54 -21.58
C LYS A 429 14.57 -19.60 -22.34
N MET A 430 14.18 -19.33 -23.59
CA MET A 430 13.39 -20.25 -24.41
C MET A 430 14.14 -21.59 -24.57
N PRO A 431 13.50 -22.76 -24.35
CA PRO A 431 14.14 -24.04 -24.57
C PRO A 431 14.64 -24.17 -26.02
N GLN A 432 15.83 -24.77 -26.20
CA GLN A 432 16.31 -25.10 -27.54
C GLN A 432 15.33 -26.04 -28.24
N LYS A 433 15.15 -25.83 -29.55
CA LYS A 433 14.23 -26.62 -30.39
C LYS A 433 12.77 -26.61 -29.89
N SER A 434 12.33 -25.51 -29.27
CA SER A 434 10.96 -25.41 -28.73
C SER A 434 9.87 -25.69 -29.77
N ALA A 435 10.09 -25.32 -31.04
CA ALA A 435 9.14 -25.60 -32.12
C ALA A 435 8.89 -27.12 -32.32
N GLU A 436 9.86 -27.98 -32.02
CA GLU A 436 9.73 -29.44 -32.17
C GLU A 436 8.93 -30.09 -31.02
N LEU A 437 8.68 -29.38 -29.91
CA LEU A 437 7.98 -29.94 -28.74
C LEU A 437 6.54 -30.34 -29.05
N VAL A 438 5.92 -29.72 -30.06
CA VAL A 438 4.56 -30.06 -30.50
C VAL A 438 4.45 -31.47 -31.08
N ASN A 439 5.58 -32.10 -31.43
CA ASN A 439 5.62 -33.48 -31.90
C ASN A 439 5.27 -34.50 -30.79
N MET A 440 5.12 -34.06 -29.53
CA MET A 440 4.70 -34.94 -28.44
C MET A 440 3.21 -35.28 -28.44
N PHE A 441 2.36 -34.50 -29.11
CA PHE A 441 0.91 -34.71 -29.08
C PHE A 441 0.46 -36.05 -29.71
N PRO A 442 1.04 -36.51 -30.83
CA PRO A 442 0.81 -37.88 -31.32
C PRO A 442 1.21 -38.99 -30.32
N GLU A 443 2.32 -38.80 -29.60
CA GLU A 443 2.75 -39.75 -28.55
C GLU A 443 1.77 -39.76 -27.37
N LEU A 444 1.24 -38.59 -27.00
CA LEU A 444 0.19 -38.45 -25.99
C LEU A 444 -1.08 -39.21 -26.39
N VAL A 445 -1.55 -39.08 -27.64
CA VAL A 445 -2.71 -39.85 -28.15
C VAL A 445 -2.47 -41.36 -28.03
N THR A 446 -1.25 -41.81 -28.32
CA THR A 446 -0.85 -43.22 -28.16
C THR A 446 -0.87 -43.70 -26.71
N CYS A 447 -0.58 -42.81 -25.75
CA CYS A 447 -0.73 -43.15 -24.34
C CYS A 447 -2.20 -43.20 -23.91
N ILE A 448 -3.02 -42.24 -24.36
CA ILE A 448 -4.45 -42.16 -24.03
C ILE A 448 -5.19 -43.44 -24.44
N SER A 449 -4.86 -44.02 -25.60
CA SER A 449 -5.51 -45.24 -26.10
C SER A 449 -5.21 -46.51 -25.28
N LYS A 450 -4.29 -46.46 -24.30
CA LYS A 450 -4.00 -47.57 -23.40
C LYS A 450 -4.97 -47.67 -22.22
N ALA A 451 -5.71 -46.59 -21.92
CA ALA A 451 -6.65 -46.55 -20.81
C ALA A 451 -7.94 -47.33 -21.11
N SER A 452 -8.65 -47.73 -20.05
CA SER A 452 -9.97 -48.36 -20.18
C SER A 452 -11.04 -47.35 -20.63
N SER A 453 -12.07 -47.83 -21.32
CA SER A 453 -13.28 -47.04 -21.65
C SER A 453 -14.19 -46.79 -20.44
N LEU A 454 -13.88 -47.39 -19.29
CA LEU A 454 -14.63 -47.23 -18.05
C LEU A 454 -14.46 -45.81 -17.48
N GLY A 455 -15.58 -45.21 -17.12
CA GLY A 455 -15.68 -43.91 -16.47
C GLY A 455 -15.95 -44.02 -14.96
N PRO A 456 -15.99 -42.91 -14.22
CA PRO A 456 -16.15 -42.90 -12.76
C PRO A 456 -17.44 -43.59 -12.29
N ASP A 457 -18.52 -43.53 -13.07
CA ASP A 457 -19.82 -44.11 -12.71
C ASP A 457 -19.77 -45.63 -12.52
N HIS A 458 -18.80 -46.33 -13.13
CA HIS A 458 -18.64 -47.77 -12.99
C HIS A 458 -18.28 -48.19 -11.56
N TYR A 459 -17.72 -47.27 -10.76
CA TYR A 459 -17.24 -47.55 -9.41
C TYR A 459 -18.11 -46.92 -8.32
N ALA A 460 -19.23 -46.30 -8.68
CA ALA A 460 -20.06 -45.51 -7.75
C ALA A 460 -20.58 -46.34 -6.57
N ASP A 461 -21.00 -47.58 -6.80
CA ASP A 461 -21.49 -48.45 -5.73
C ASP A 461 -20.35 -48.96 -4.84
N GLY A 462 -19.20 -49.33 -5.41
CA GLY A 462 -17.99 -49.64 -4.63
C GLY A 462 -17.49 -48.47 -3.78
N GLN A 463 -17.65 -47.22 -4.25
CA GLN A 463 -17.35 -46.03 -3.44
C GLN A 463 -18.28 -45.90 -2.22
N LYS A 464 -19.58 -46.16 -2.37
CA LYS A 464 -20.51 -46.16 -1.22
C LYS A 464 -20.13 -47.20 -0.18
N VAL A 465 -19.69 -48.39 -0.61
CA VAL A 465 -19.20 -49.43 0.31
C VAL A 465 -17.95 -48.98 1.03
N ILE A 466 -17.00 -48.33 0.34
CA ILE A 466 -15.80 -47.77 0.97
C ILE A 466 -16.15 -46.68 2.00
N GLU A 467 -17.14 -45.83 1.73
CA GLU A 467 -17.61 -44.85 2.73
C GLU A 467 -18.11 -45.53 4.01
N LYS A 468 -18.87 -46.62 3.87
CA LYS A 468 -19.29 -47.45 5.02
C LYS A 468 -18.10 -48.10 5.73
N ILE A 469 -17.13 -48.65 4.99
CA ILE A 469 -15.88 -49.23 5.52
C ILE A 469 -15.08 -48.22 6.34
N LEU A 470 -15.01 -46.97 5.87
CA LEU A 470 -14.35 -45.88 6.59
C LEU A 470 -15.12 -45.49 7.86
N ALA A 471 -16.45 -45.49 7.82
CA ALA A 471 -17.29 -45.22 8.99
C ALA A 471 -17.10 -46.30 10.08
N VAL A 472 -17.06 -47.58 9.68
CA VAL A 472 -16.76 -48.70 10.59
C VAL A 472 -15.35 -48.58 11.16
N GLY A 473 -14.35 -48.33 10.32
CA GLY A 473 -12.97 -48.17 10.78
C GLY A 473 -12.79 -47.00 11.77
N LYS A 474 -13.56 -45.93 11.59
CA LYS A 474 -13.60 -44.81 12.54
C LYS A 474 -14.08 -45.25 13.93
N VAL A 475 -15.11 -46.10 14.03
CA VAL A 475 -15.58 -46.63 15.32
C VAL A 475 -14.48 -47.39 16.04
N PHE A 476 -13.79 -48.31 15.34
CA PHE A 476 -12.67 -49.06 15.91
C PHE A 476 -11.49 -48.15 16.29
N ALA A 477 -11.20 -47.11 15.50
CA ALA A 477 -10.12 -46.17 15.80
C ALA A 477 -10.42 -45.26 17.00
N GLU A 478 -11.65 -44.76 17.13
CA GLU A 478 -12.08 -43.96 18.28
C GLU A 478 -12.05 -44.77 19.57
N LEU A 479 -12.47 -46.04 19.51
CA LEU A 479 -12.43 -46.95 20.63
C LEU A 479 -10.99 -47.33 21.01
N ALA A 480 -10.14 -47.64 20.04
CA ALA A 480 -8.71 -47.88 20.26
C ALA A 480 -8.05 -46.67 20.93
N ALA A 481 -8.40 -45.45 20.51
CA ALA A 481 -7.92 -44.23 21.12
C ALA A 481 -8.45 -44.04 22.55
N ALA A 482 -9.72 -44.37 22.82
CA ALA A 482 -10.30 -44.31 24.16
C ALA A 482 -9.58 -45.27 25.13
N VAL A 483 -9.39 -46.53 24.73
CA VAL A 483 -8.66 -47.54 25.50
C VAL A 483 -7.20 -47.11 25.75
N LYS A 484 -6.52 -46.59 24.73
CA LYS A 484 -5.14 -46.11 24.84
C LYS A 484 -4.98 -44.92 25.80
N ARG A 485 -6.02 -44.10 25.98
CA ARG A 485 -6.01 -42.96 26.92
C ARG A 485 -6.12 -43.37 28.38
N ILE A 486 -6.55 -44.60 28.68
CA ILE A 486 -6.75 -45.05 30.05
C ILE A 486 -5.39 -45.10 30.77
N ASN A 487 -5.29 -44.36 31.87
CA ASN A 487 -4.18 -44.44 32.81
C ASN A 487 -4.73 -44.68 34.22
N ILE A 488 -4.79 -45.96 34.61
CA ILE A 488 -5.40 -46.38 35.88
C ILE A 488 -4.76 -45.71 37.09
N ASP A 489 -3.43 -45.67 37.15
CA ASP A 489 -2.71 -45.04 38.26
C ASP A 489 -3.02 -43.55 38.38
N GLN A 490 -3.06 -42.84 37.25
CA GLN A 490 -3.35 -41.41 37.24
C GLN A 490 -4.83 -41.14 37.57
N HIS A 491 -5.76 -41.90 37.00
CA HIS A 491 -7.18 -41.74 37.28
C HIS A 491 -7.51 -42.05 38.74
N GLN A 492 -6.91 -43.09 39.32
CA GLN A 492 -7.04 -43.39 40.75
C GLN A 492 -6.49 -42.26 41.61
N LYS A 493 -5.34 -41.68 41.25
CA LYS A 493 -4.77 -40.51 41.96
C LYS A 493 -5.69 -39.31 41.89
N ASP A 494 -6.26 -39.01 40.73
CA ASP A 494 -7.16 -37.88 40.53
C ASP A 494 -8.47 -38.05 41.31
N MET A 495 -9.04 -39.26 41.30
CA MET A 495 -10.22 -39.63 42.09
C MET A 495 -9.96 -39.53 43.59
N ASN A 496 -8.80 -40.02 44.07
CA ASN A 496 -8.39 -39.91 45.46
C ASN A 496 -8.13 -38.44 45.87
N ALA A 497 -7.55 -37.63 44.99
CA ALA A 497 -7.35 -36.21 45.21
C ALA A 497 -8.70 -35.47 45.34
N PHE A 498 -9.71 -35.88 44.58
CA PHE A 498 -11.07 -35.35 44.72
C PHE A 498 -11.70 -35.76 46.06
N ILE A 499 -11.56 -37.03 46.49
CA ILE A 499 -12.00 -37.47 47.83
C ILE A 499 -11.32 -36.61 48.92
N LYS A 500 -10.01 -36.38 48.81
CA LYS A 500 -9.27 -35.51 49.75
C LYS A 500 -9.77 -34.06 49.72
N PHE A 501 -10.18 -33.55 48.55
CA PHE A 501 -10.77 -32.22 48.43
C PHE A 501 -12.11 -32.10 49.18
N LEU A 502 -12.92 -33.16 49.24
CA LEU A 502 -14.15 -33.19 50.05
C LEU A 502 -13.87 -32.96 51.53
N GLY A 503 -12.70 -33.39 52.03
CA GLY A 503 -12.17 -32.97 53.32
C GLY A 503 -12.90 -33.52 54.55
N PHE A 504 -13.72 -34.57 54.39
CA PHE A 504 -14.34 -35.28 55.50
C PHE A 504 -13.28 -35.98 56.36
N LYS A 505 -13.38 -35.88 57.69
CA LYS A 505 -12.49 -36.63 58.60
C LYS A 505 -12.65 -38.14 58.42
N ASN A 506 -13.90 -38.59 58.30
CA ASN A 506 -14.24 -39.96 57.96
C ASN A 506 -15.55 -39.98 57.15
N ILE A 507 -15.44 -39.99 55.82
CA ILE A 507 -16.58 -39.97 54.88
C ILE A 507 -17.57 -41.14 55.05
N LYS A 508 -17.21 -42.18 55.82
CA LYS A 508 -18.10 -43.31 56.14
C LYS A 508 -18.85 -43.14 57.46
N ASP A 509 -18.38 -42.27 58.36
CA ASP A 509 -18.99 -42.00 59.65
C ASP A 509 -19.94 -40.80 59.53
N GLU A 510 -21.22 -41.11 59.56
CA GLU A 510 -22.33 -40.17 59.38
C GLU A 510 -22.40 -39.10 60.48
N ASP A 511 -22.15 -39.47 61.74
CA ASP A 511 -22.22 -38.56 62.89
C ASP A 511 -21.10 -37.51 62.83
N SER A 512 -19.91 -37.94 62.42
CA SER A 512 -18.75 -37.05 62.31
C SER A 512 -18.77 -36.18 61.04
N SER A 513 -19.34 -36.67 59.94
CA SER A 513 -19.30 -36.01 58.62
C SER A 513 -20.45 -35.04 58.37
N ALA A 514 -21.64 -35.29 58.92
CA ALA A 514 -22.80 -34.43 58.71
C ALA A 514 -22.56 -32.95 59.09
N PRO A 515 -21.90 -32.61 60.22
CA PRO A 515 -21.60 -31.22 60.59
C PRO A 515 -20.62 -30.50 59.64
N GLU A 516 -19.84 -31.23 58.83
CA GLU A 516 -18.79 -30.67 57.96
C GLU A 516 -19.34 -30.18 56.59
N ILE A 517 -20.55 -30.62 56.22
CA ILE A 517 -21.17 -30.39 54.90
C ILE A 517 -21.39 -28.91 54.56
N PRO A 518 -21.91 -28.03 55.47
CA PRO A 518 -22.11 -26.62 55.13
C PRO A 518 -20.81 -25.91 54.73
N GLY A 519 -19.69 -26.24 55.41
CA GLY A 519 -18.36 -25.74 55.08
C GLY A 519 -17.86 -26.26 53.74
N LEU A 520 -18.06 -27.55 53.46
CA LEU A 520 -17.74 -28.16 52.17
C LEU A 520 -18.53 -27.53 51.02
N MET A 521 -19.84 -27.31 51.17
CA MET A 521 -20.65 -26.72 50.09
C MET A 521 -20.26 -25.26 49.81
N LYS A 522 -19.84 -24.51 50.84
CA LYS A 522 -19.24 -23.18 50.62
C LYS A 522 -17.96 -23.31 49.80
N LYS A 523 -17.08 -24.25 50.16
CA LYS A 523 -15.83 -24.52 49.43
C LYS A 523 -16.10 -24.88 47.96
N ILE A 524 -17.01 -25.82 47.69
CA ILE A 524 -17.42 -26.24 46.35
C ILE A 524 -17.99 -25.08 45.52
N LYS A 525 -18.79 -24.19 46.11
CA LYS A 525 -19.34 -23.01 45.40
C LYS A 525 -18.29 -21.93 45.10
N THR A 526 -17.20 -21.91 45.84
CA THR A 526 -16.12 -20.91 45.69
C THR A 526 -14.92 -21.40 44.88
N THR A 527 -14.84 -22.69 44.54
CA THR A 527 -13.73 -23.25 43.76
C THR A 527 -14.22 -23.97 42.50
N ASP A 528 -13.41 -23.95 41.44
CA ASP A 528 -13.70 -24.67 40.21
C ASP A 528 -13.41 -26.19 40.29
N THR A 529 -13.09 -26.73 41.47
CA THR A 529 -12.58 -28.10 41.62
C THR A 529 -13.59 -29.15 41.16
N LEU A 530 -14.87 -29.00 41.54
CA LEU A 530 -15.94 -29.90 41.09
C LEU A 530 -16.11 -29.87 39.57
N LYS A 531 -16.08 -28.67 38.98
CA LYS A 531 -16.20 -28.49 37.53
C LYS A 531 -15.04 -29.14 36.78
N LYS A 532 -13.79 -28.86 37.20
CA LYS A 532 -12.58 -29.45 36.59
C LYS A 532 -12.57 -30.97 36.70
N PHE A 533 -13.02 -31.51 37.83
CA PHE A 533 -13.10 -32.96 38.02
C PHE A 533 -14.19 -33.60 37.13
N LYS A 534 -15.36 -32.96 36.97
CA LYS A 534 -16.38 -33.40 35.99
C LYS A 534 -15.83 -33.40 34.56
N GLU A 535 -15.10 -32.37 34.17
CA GLU A 535 -14.45 -32.27 32.86
C GLU A 535 -13.42 -33.41 32.64
N LEU A 536 -12.65 -33.75 33.69
CA LEU A 536 -11.73 -34.89 33.66
C LEU A 536 -12.47 -36.22 33.44
N ILE A 537 -13.54 -36.51 34.20
CA ILE A 537 -14.32 -37.74 34.04
C ILE A 537 -14.98 -37.81 32.65
N ALA A 538 -15.52 -36.70 32.16
CA ALA A 538 -16.08 -36.62 30.81
C ALA A 538 -15.03 -36.85 29.71
N SER A 539 -13.79 -36.37 29.92
CA SER A 539 -12.66 -36.64 29.03
C SER A 539 -12.29 -38.13 28.99
N ILE A 540 -12.30 -38.80 30.15
CA ILE A 540 -12.02 -40.24 30.24
C ILE A 540 -13.12 -41.03 29.53
N LYS A 541 -14.39 -40.65 29.74
CA LYS A 541 -15.56 -41.30 29.14
C LYS A 541 -15.58 -41.22 27.61
N ASN A 542 -15.04 -40.16 27.02
CA ASN A 542 -15.14 -39.91 25.59
C ASN A 542 -14.63 -41.10 24.76
N GLY A 543 -15.43 -41.57 23.81
CA GLY A 543 -15.10 -42.68 22.89
C GLY A 543 -15.47 -44.09 23.36
N PHE A 544 -16.05 -44.28 24.56
CA PHE A 544 -16.57 -45.59 24.99
C PHE A 544 -18.02 -45.85 24.57
N LYS A 545 -18.77 -44.81 24.18
CA LYS A 545 -20.14 -44.97 23.68
C LYS A 545 -20.14 -45.58 22.27
N ILE A 546 -20.66 -46.80 22.16
CA ILE A 546 -20.77 -47.54 20.90
C ILE A 546 -22.24 -47.92 20.70
N ASP A 547 -22.72 -47.81 19.46
CA ASP A 547 -24.01 -48.39 19.07
C ASP A 547 -23.75 -49.73 18.40
N LYS A 548 -23.78 -50.80 19.19
CA LYS A 548 -23.51 -52.17 18.73
C LYS A 548 -24.47 -52.58 17.61
N SER A 549 -25.74 -52.24 17.73
CA SER A 549 -26.74 -52.58 16.69
C SER A 549 -26.43 -51.89 15.37
N ALA A 550 -26.10 -50.60 15.39
CA ALA A 550 -25.75 -49.86 14.18
C ALA A 550 -24.44 -50.37 13.54
N LEU A 551 -23.45 -50.73 14.36
CA LEU A 551 -22.19 -51.31 13.89
C LEU A 551 -22.44 -52.66 13.19
N ASN A 552 -23.24 -53.54 13.80
CA ASN A 552 -23.61 -54.84 13.23
C ASN A 552 -24.31 -54.68 11.89
N THR A 553 -25.36 -53.86 11.83
CA THR A 553 -26.10 -53.61 10.57
C THR A 553 -25.17 -53.08 9.48
N THR A 554 -24.30 -52.13 9.81
CA THR A 554 -23.36 -51.56 8.82
C THR A 554 -22.33 -52.59 8.35
N ALA A 555 -21.84 -53.45 9.26
CA ALA A 555 -20.90 -54.51 8.92
C ALA A 555 -21.54 -55.56 7.98
N ASP A 556 -22.77 -55.97 8.25
CA ASP A 556 -23.54 -56.91 7.41
C ASP A 556 -23.75 -56.36 6.00
N GLU A 557 -24.14 -55.07 5.90
CA GLU A 557 -24.28 -54.39 4.60
C GLU A 557 -22.96 -54.34 3.83
N ILE A 558 -21.83 -54.05 4.50
CA ILE A 558 -20.51 -54.03 3.86
C ILE A 558 -20.14 -55.42 3.32
N ILE A 559 -20.40 -56.48 4.08
CA ILE A 559 -20.09 -57.86 3.69
C ILE A 559 -20.98 -58.31 2.52
N ALA A 560 -22.27 -57.97 2.54
CA ALA A 560 -23.20 -58.28 1.45
C ALA A 560 -22.78 -57.61 0.14
N ASP A 561 -22.26 -56.37 0.20
CA ASP A 561 -21.90 -55.58 -0.96
C ASP A 561 -20.40 -55.71 -1.36
N GLN A 562 -19.63 -56.64 -0.79
CA GLN A 562 -18.16 -56.73 -0.98
C GLN A 562 -17.71 -56.89 -2.45
N THR A 563 -18.56 -57.48 -3.29
CA THR A 563 -18.29 -57.69 -4.72
C THR A 563 -18.43 -56.42 -5.55
N THR A 564 -19.09 -55.39 -5.02
CA THR A 564 -19.26 -54.07 -5.69
C THR A 564 -17.95 -53.26 -5.71
N ILE A 565 -16.97 -53.60 -4.87
CA ILE A 565 -15.61 -53.05 -4.93
C ILE A 565 -14.86 -53.75 -6.07
N ASP A 566 -15.09 -53.29 -7.30
CA ASP A 566 -14.53 -53.85 -8.54
C ASP A 566 -13.32 -53.03 -9.04
N THR A 567 -12.19 -53.70 -9.27
CA THR A 567 -10.94 -53.10 -9.81
C THR A 567 -10.81 -53.23 -11.33
N THR A 568 -11.84 -53.71 -12.02
CA THR A 568 -11.87 -53.87 -13.48
C THR A 568 -11.45 -52.59 -14.18
N GLY A 569 -10.41 -52.67 -15.04
CA GLY A 569 -9.88 -51.53 -15.80
C GLY A 569 -8.77 -50.73 -15.12
N PHE A 570 -8.43 -51.00 -13.85
CA PHE A 570 -7.31 -50.34 -13.16
C PHE A 570 -5.97 -50.65 -13.84
N LYS A 571 -5.77 -51.88 -14.30
CA LYS A 571 -4.56 -52.31 -15.03
C LYS A 571 -4.35 -51.53 -16.33
N GLU A 572 -5.40 -51.30 -17.09
CA GLU A 572 -5.38 -50.51 -18.33
C GLU A 572 -5.11 -49.03 -18.03
N GLU A 573 -5.74 -48.48 -16.98
CA GLU A 573 -5.46 -47.12 -16.50
C GLU A 573 -3.99 -46.96 -16.08
N GLY A 574 -3.44 -47.93 -15.34
CA GLY A 574 -2.03 -47.98 -14.94
C GLY A 574 -1.06 -47.97 -16.12
N LYS A 575 -1.31 -48.80 -17.15
CA LYS A 575 -0.51 -48.81 -18.40
C LYS A 575 -0.50 -47.47 -19.12
N MET A 576 -1.63 -46.74 -19.11
CA MET A 576 -1.69 -45.39 -19.67
C MET A 576 -0.84 -44.41 -18.86
N HIS A 577 -0.93 -44.45 -17.54
CA HIS A 577 -0.12 -43.62 -16.66
C HIS A 577 1.38 -43.88 -16.85
N GLU A 578 1.82 -45.15 -16.93
CA GLU A 578 3.22 -45.50 -17.24
C GLU A 578 3.69 -44.94 -18.58
N CYS A 579 2.82 -44.97 -19.60
CA CYS A 579 3.12 -44.36 -20.90
C CYS A 579 3.31 -42.84 -20.78
N LEU A 580 2.42 -42.14 -20.06
CA LEU A 580 2.55 -40.70 -19.82
C LEU A 580 3.85 -40.34 -19.09
N GLN A 581 4.32 -41.20 -18.18
CA GLN A 581 5.59 -40.97 -17.47
C GLN A 581 6.81 -40.94 -18.40
N LYS A 582 6.78 -41.66 -19.53
CA LYS A 582 7.85 -41.61 -20.54
C LYS A 582 7.94 -40.27 -21.27
N LEU A 583 6.89 -39.45 -21.21
CA LEU A 583 6.83 -38.12 -21.84
C LEU A 583 7.21 -36.97 -20.88
N LYS A 584 7.70 -37.28 -19.67
CA LYS A 584 8.01 -36.30 -18.62
C LYS A 584 8.82 -35.10 -19.13
N ASP A 585 9.99 -35.34 -19.73
CA ASP A 585 10.89 -34.27 -20.17
C ASP A 585 10.25 -33.37 -21.24
N LYS A 586 9.46 -33.96 -22.14
CA LYS A 586 8.73 -33.23 -23.18
C LYS A 586 7.63 -32.36 -22.58
N PHE A 587 6.85 -32.90 -21.62
CA PHE A 587 5.83 -32.15 -20.90
C PHE A 587 6.42 -30.97 -20.12
N GLU A 588 7.54 -31.17 -19.42
CA GLU A 588 8.18 -30.10 -18.64
C GLU A 588 8.76 -28.99 -19.53
N LYS A 589 9.39 -29.34 -20.65
CA LYS A 589 9.87 -28.36 -21.63
C LYS A 589 8.72 -27.62 -22.31
N LEU A 590 7.64 -28.32 -22.66
CA LEU A 590 6.45 -27.72 -23.27
C LEU A 590 5.76 -26.77 -22.29
N GLU A 591 5.60 -27.14 -21.01
CA GLU A 591 5.03 -26.28 -19.98
C GLU A 591 5.86 -24.99 -19.80
N LYS A 592 7.20 -25.08 -19.84
CA LYS A 592 8.10 -23.92 -19.82
C LYS A 592 7.93 -23.04 -21.06
N ALA A 593 7.91 -23.62 -22.26
CA ALA A 593 7.72 -22.89 -23.50
C ALA A 593 6.36 -22.16 -23.55
N ILE A 594 5.27 -22.84 -23.17
CA ILE A 594 3.93 -22.25 -23.03
C ILE A 594 3.96 -21.10 -22.01
N GLY A 595 4.60 -21.30 -20.86
CA GLY A 595 4.72 -20.28 -19.81
C GLY A 595 5.42 -19.01 -20.30
N LEU A 596 6.54 -19.16 -21.02
CA LEU A 596 7.27 -18.03 -21.62
C LEU A 596 6.46 -17.34 -22.71
N THR A 597 5.81 -18.10 -23.61
CA THR A 597 4.95 -17.52 -24.65
C THR A 597 3.80 -16.71 -24.06
N ARG A 598 3.14 -17.19 -22.99
CA ARG A 598 2.09 -16.44 -22.29
C ARG A 598 2.61 -15.22 -21.54
N LYS A 599 3.83 -15.29 -20.99
CA LYS A 599 4.48 -14.15 -20.33
C LYS A 599 4.78 -13.04 -21.33
N LEU A 600 5.15 -13.41 -22.56
CA LEU A 600 5.52 -12.49 -23.64
C LEU A 600 4.36 -12.07 -24.54
N SER A 601 3.17 -12.66 -24.42
CA SER A 601 1.99 -12.24 -25.21
C SER A 601 1.41 -10.88 -24.78
N GLY A 602 1.94 -10.26 -23.72
CA GLY A 602 1.56 -8.93 -23.23
C GLY A 602 2.62 -7.86 -23.45
N ILE A 603 3.45 -7.98 -24.50
CA ILE A 603 4.47 -6.97 -24.80
C ILE A 603 3.82 -5.61 -25.06
N ASP A 604 4.35 -4.58 -24.40
CA ASP A 604 3.91 -3.21 -24.55
C ASP A 604 4.47 -2.63 -25.85
N SER A 605 3.65 -2.70 -26.89
CA SER A 605 3.98 -2.20 -28.22
C SER A 605 4.29 -0.71 -28.23
N ALA A 606 3.72 0.07 -27.30
CA ALA A 606 4.01 1.51 -27.17
C ALA A 606 5.42 1.74 -26.64
N THR A 607 5.83 0.98 -25.60
CA THR A 607 7.19 1.03 -25.07
C THR A 607 8.22 0.59 -26.11
N ILE A 608 7.94 -0.45 -26.91
CA ILE A 608 8.81 -0.87 -28.02
C ILE A 608 8.85 0.18 -29.14
N GLN A 609 7.73 0.85 -29.44
CA GLN A 609 7.70 1.95 -30.41
C GLN A 609 8.56 3.13 -29.96
N ASN A 610 8.62 3.43 -28.66
CA ASN A 610 9.49 4.48 -28.14
C ASN A 610 10.96 4.20 -28.45
N VAL A 611 11.44 2.96 -28.29
CA VAL A 611 12.84 2.61 -28.63
C VAL A 611 13.14 2.82 -30.12
N GLU A 612 12.20 2.45 -30.99
CA GLU A 612 12.34 2.68 -32.43
C GLU A 612 12.37 4.17 -32.79
N ASN A 613 11.54 4.98 -32.13
CA ASN A 613 11.53 6.43 -32.29
C ASN A 613 12.86 7.06 -31.82
N LEU A 614 13.45 6.54 -30.74
CA LEU A 614 14.76 6.99 -30.25
C LEU A 614 15.88 6.68 -31.24
N ALA A 615 15.91 5.44 -31.75
CA ALA A 615 16.87 5.05 -32.79
C ALA A 615 16.73 5.92 -34.04
N SER A 616 15.50 6.28 -34.42
CA SER A 616 15.23 7.19 -35.54
C SER A 616 15.66 8.63 -35.25
N THR A 617 15.53 9.09 -34.00
CA THR A 617 15.98 10.42 -33.58
C THR A 617 17.51 10.54 -33.70
N VAL A 618 18.25 9.53 -33.26
CA VAL A 618 19.72 9.48 -33.41
C VAL A 618 20.12 9.48 -34.89
N ALA A 619 19.43 8.71 -35.73
CA ALA A 619 19.70 8.69 -37.16
C ALA A 619 19.40 10.04 -37.85
N SER A 620 18.48 10.85 -37.31
CA SER A 620 18.05 12.10 -37.94
C SER A 620 19.13 13.20 -37.96
N VAL A 621 20.10 13.16 -37.04
CA VAL A 621 21.18 14.16 -36.96
C VAL A 621 22.45 13.76 -37.69
N LYS A 622 22.45 12.59 -38.34
CA LYS A 622 23.63 12.02 -39.01
C LYS A 622 24.23 12.97 -40.05
N ASN A 623 23.40 13.65 -40.83
CA ASN A 623 23.86 14.52 -41.90
C ASN A 623 24.48 15.82 -41.35
N GLU A 624 23.84 16.42 -40.35
CA GLU A 624 24.30 17.63 -39.66
C GLU A 624 25.59 17.37 -38.90
N LEU A 625 25.72 16.22 -38.24
CA LEU A 625 26.97 15.81 -37.60
C LEU A 625 28.09 15.52 -38.60
N THR A 626 27.76 15.15 -39.83
CA THR A 626 28.76 14.97 -40.88
C THR A 626 29.26 16.33 -41.42
N SER A 627 28.44 17.39 -41.36
CA SER A 627 28.80 18.71 -41.88
C SER A 627 29.61 19.58 -40.90
N ILE A 628 29.71 19.21 -39.62
CA ILE A 628 30.44 20.00 -38.61
C ILE A 628 31.93 20.18 -38.93
N GLY A 629 32.53 19.27 -39.70
CA GLY A 629 33.93 19.36 -40.12
C GLY A 629 34.26 20.66 -40.87
N SER A 630 33.25 21.32 -41.45
CA SER A 630 33.39 22.60 -42.16
C SER A 630 33.40 23.84 -41.26
N ILE A 631 33.08 23.70 -39.97
CA ILE A 631 32.97 24.82 -39.03
C ILE A 631 34.30 25.60 -38.93
N PRO A 632 35.47 24.99 -38.68
CA PRO A 632 36.73 25.72 -38.57
C PRO A 632 37.06 26.56 -39.81
N ASP A 633 36.77 26.05 -41.01
CA ASP A 633 36.98 26.77 -42.26
C ASP A 633 36.02 27.96 -42.40
N SER A 634 34.77 27.79 -41.99
CA SER A 634 33.78 28.89 -41.98
C SER A 634 34.17 30.01 -41.01
N MET A 635 34.73 29.67 -39.84
CA MET A 635 35.20 30.64 -38.85
C MET A 635 36.37 31.49 -39.38
N LYS A 636 37.13 30.97 -40.35
CA LYS A 636 38.25 31.67 -41.00
C LYS A 636 37.82 32.56 -42.17
N LYS A 637 36.57 32.47 -42.64
CA LYS A 637 36.18 33.00 -43.96
C LYS A 637 35.86 34.51 -43.98
N ASP A 638 35.63 35.15 -42.84
CA ASP A 638 35.27 36.59 -42.74
C ASP A 638 35.83 37.22 -41.44
N VAL A 639 37.10 36.99 -41.14
CA VAL A 639 37.72 37.39 -39.87
C VAL A 639 37.93 38.91 -39.83
N LYS A 640 37.22 39.60 -38.92
CA LYS A 640 37.44 41.02 -38.62
C LYS A 640 38.73 41.19 -37.80
N GLU A 641 39.35 42.38 -37.87
CA GLU A 641 40.55 42.71 -37.08
C GLU A 641 40.34 42.41 -35.58
N ILE A 642 39.21 42.85 -35.03
CA ILE A 642 38.79 42.58 -33.64
C ILE A 642 38.71 41.09 -33.28
N THR A 643 38.37 40.23 -34.23
CA THR A 643 38.36 38.76 -34.05
C THR A 643 39.78 38.21 -33.96
N THR A 644 40.72 38.75 -34.75
CA THR A 644 42.14 38.36 -34.61
C THR A 644 42.76 38.90 -33.33
N GLU A 645 42.32 40.06 -32.84
CA GLU A 645 42.80 40.66 -31.60
C GLU A 645 42.40 39.84 -30.36
N ILE A 646 41.12 39.45 -30.25
CA ILE A 646 40.65 38.66 -29.10
C ILE A 646 41.33 37.28 -29.01
N ASN A 647 41.69 36.68 -30.16
CA ASN A 647 42.37 35.38 -30.22
C ASN A 647 43.85 35.45 -29.78
N LYS A 648 44.41 36.64 -29.52
CA LYS A 648 45.80 36.82 -29.06
C LYS A 648 45.99 36.64 -27.56
N TRP A 649 44.95 36.24 -26.81
CA TRP A 649 45.08 35.99 -25.38
C TRP A 649 46.13 34.88 -25.11
N PRO A 650 47.26 35.19 -24.44
CA PRO A 650 48.34 34.22 -24.27
C PRO A 650 47.92 33.06 -23.36
N GLU A 651 48.35 31.83 -23.73
CA GLU A 651 48.00 30.60 -23.00
C GLU A 651 46.47 30.46 -22.73
N SER A 652 45.62 30.97 -23.64
CA SER A 652 44.16 31.02 -23.47
C SER A 652 43.55 29.67 -23.11
N LEU A 653 43.94 28.59 -23.80
CA LEU A 653 43.45 27.22 -23.54
C LEU A 653 43.79 26.71 -22.14
N LYS A 654 45.00 27.02 -21.67
CA LYS A 654 45.47 26.60 -20.34
C LYS A 654 44.82 27.43 -19.23
N SER A 655 44.79 28.76 -19.41
CA SER A 655 44.18 29.68 -18.44
C SER A 655 42.68 29.47 -18.32
N SER A 656 41.99 29.26 -19.45
CA SER A 656 40.55 28.95 -19.44
C SER A 656 40.24 27.62 -18.76
N GLY A 657 41.00 26.56 -19.06
CA GLY A 657 40.87 25.28 -18.36
C GLY A 657 41.12 25.37 -16.84
N GLU A 658 42.02 26.25 -16.38
CA GLU A 658 42.22 26.50 -14.95
C GLU A 658 40.99 27.18 -14.31
N ILE A 659 40.44 28.20 -14.96
CA ILE A 659 39.25 28.95 -14.51
C ILE A 659 38.01 28.05 -14.52
N GLY A 660 37.70 27.45 -15.68
CA GLY A 660 36.51 26.63 -15.89
C GLY A 660 36.47 25.42 -14.96
N GLN A 661 37.55 24.64 -14.86
CA GLN A 661 37.63 23.50 -13.94
C GLN A 661 37.42 23.91 -12.47
N SER A 662 37.93 25.07 -12.05
CA SER A 662 37.77 25.51 -10.66
C SER A 662 36.34 25.94 -10.36
N VAL A 663 35.69 26.61 -11.31
CA VAL A 663 34.25 26.93 -11.19
C VAL A 663 33.41 25.65 -11.19
N ALA A 664 33.77 24.67 -12.02
CA ALA A 664 33.12 23.35 -12.05
C ALA A 664 33.12 22.69 -10.68
N LEU A 665 34.29 22.62 -10.04
CA LEU A 665 34.46 22.01 -8.73
C LEU A 665 33.65 22.74 -7.66
N LEU A 666 33.59 24.08 -7.70
CA LEU A 666 32.74 24.84 -6.78
C LEU A 666 31.24 24.59 -7.03
N SER A 667 30.82 24.50 -8.29
CA SER A 667 29.44 24.17 -8.64
C SER A 667 29.08 22.77 -8.16
N HIS A 668 29.95 21.77 -8.38
CA HIS A 668 29.74 20.41 -7.89
C HIS A 668 29.68 20.35 -6.36
N ALA A 669 30.53 21.10 -5.65
CA ALA A 669 30.48 21.21 -4.20
C ALA A 669 29.14 21.81 -3.71
N ASN A 670 28.65 22.85 -4.40
CA ASN A 670 27.36 23.46 -4.08
C ASN A 670 26.18 22.53 -4.39
N ASP A 671 26.21 21.82 -5.52
CA ASP A 671 25.17 20.85 -5.89
C ASP A 671 25.15 19.67 -4.92
N PHE A 672 26.32 19.16 -4.54
CA PHE A 672 26.48 18.15 -3.50
C PHE A 672 25.85 18.60 -2.18
N LYS A 673 26.20 19.81 -1.72
CA LYS A 673 25.62 20.40 -0.52
C LYS A 673 24.10 20.47 -0.62
N MET A 674 23.56 20.97 -1.72
CA MET A 674 22.11 21.14 -1.91
C MET A 674 21.37 19.80 -1.89
N LEU A 675 21.91 18.77 -2.57
CA LEU A 675 21.34 17.42 -2.62
C LEU A 675 21.38 16.72 -1.26
N VAL A 676 22.46 16.90 -0.50
CA VAL A 676 22.58 16.28 0.83
C VAL A 676 21.74 17.03 1.86
N SER A 677 21.63 18.35 1.75
CA SER A 677 20.89 19.20 2.69
C SER A 677 19.37 19.14 2.52
N SER A 678 18.85 18.66 1.38
CA SER A 678 17.40 18.55 1.14
C SER A 678 16.73 17.48 2.02
N ARG A 679 17.51 16.62 2.69
CA ARG A 679 17.06 15.42 3.44
C ARG A 679 16.36 14.35 2.61
N ASP A 680 16.27 14.51 1.28
CA ASP A 680 15.66 13.52 0.40
C ASP A 680 16.42 12.18 0.47
N LEU A 681 17.76 12.21 0.61
CA LEU A 681 18.59 11.01 0.70
C LEU A 681 18.22 10.14 1.91
N ASP A 682 17.84 10.73 3.06
CA ASP A 682 17.44 9.98 4.26
C ASP A 682 16.18 9.11 4.00
N GLU A 683 15.35 9.52 3.04
CA GLU A 683 14.09 8.89 2.72
C GLU A 683 14.23 7.76 1.70
N PHE A 684 15.39 7.62 1.04
CA PHE A 684 15.59 6.67 -0.07
C PHE A 684 15.70 5.20 0.35
N ASP A 685 16.12 4.91 1.58
CA ASP A 685 16.34 3.53 2.02
C ASP A 685 15.03 2.74 2.13
N ALA A 686 13.95 3.38 2.60
CA ALA A 686 12.69 2.69 2.89
C ALA A 686 11.97 2.13 1.65
N PRO A 687 11.80 2.92 0.57
CA PRO A 687 11.18 2.44 -0.66
C PRO A 687 11.99 1.30 -1.30
N VAL A 688 13.32 1.39 -1.27
CA VAL A 688 14.20 0.39 -1.89
C VAL A 688 14.19 -0.92 -1.11
N GLN A 689 14.35 -0.87 0.22
CA GLN A 689 14.30 -2.07 1.06
C GLN A 689 12.94 -2.77 0.98
N THR A 690 11.84 -2.03 0.85
CA THR A 690 10.49 -2.60 0.65
C THR A 690 10.44 -3.47 -0.61
N GLN A 691 11.08 -3.04 -1.70
CA GLN A 691 11.09 -3.78 -2.94
C GLN A 691 12.07 -4.96 -2.92
N ILE A 692 13.24 -4.82 -2.29
CA ILE A 692 14.18 -5.94 -2.07
C ILE A 692 13.51 -7.06 -1.29
N THR A 693 12.74 -6.71 -0.26
CA THR A 693 12.05 -7.68 0.61
C THR A 693 10.89 -8.37 -0.11
N ALA A 694 10.32 -7.74 -1.14
CA ALA A 694 9.26 -8.30 -1.98
C ALA A 694 9.72 -9.36 -3.00
N ILE A 695 11.03 -9.51 -3.22
CA ILE A 695 11.60 -10.52 -4.13
C ILE A 695 11.47 -11.91 -3.52
N LYS A 696 10.84 -12.84 -4.25
CA LYS A 696 10.57 -14.22 -3.78
C LYS A 696 11.75 -15.18 -3.95
N ASP A 697 12.66 -14.88 -4.87
CA ASP A 697 13.87 -15.66 -5.08
C ASP A 697 14.92 -15.20 -4.07
N GLY A 698 15.22 -16.05 -3.08
CA GLY A 698 16.16 -15.72 -2.01
C GLY A 698 17.57 -15.39 -2.51
N ASN A 699 18.05 -16.04 -3.58
CA ASN A 699 19.37 -15.74 -4.13
C ASN A 699 19.42 -14.36 -4.79
N GLU A 700 18.36 -13.99 -5.52
CA GLU A 700 18.27 -12.67 -6.17
C GLU A 700 18.02 -11.55 -5.14
N GLN A 701 17.22 -11.84 -4.09
CA GLN A 701 17.02 -10.94 -2.95
C GLN A 701 18.34 -10.64 -2.22
N ASP A 702 19.13 -11.67 -1.88
CA ASP A 702 20.40 -11.51 -1.18
C ASP A 702 21.42 -10.73 -2.03
N LYS A 703 21.45 -10.98 -3.34
CA LYS A 703 22.26 -10.24 -4.30
C LYS A 703 21.90 -8.76 -4.31
N ILE A 704 20.61 -8.41 -4.46
CA ILE A 704 20.18 -7.00 -4.54
C ILE A 704 20.34 -6.28 -3.19
N LYS A 705 20.12 -6.99 -2.08
CA LYS A 705 20.39 -6.48 -0.73
C LYS A 705 21.88 -6.15 -0.53
N THR A 706 22.75 -7.01 -1.03
CA THR A 706 24.21 -6.79 -1.01
C THR A 706 24.59 -5.57 -1.86
N LEU A 707 23.97 -5.42 -3.04
CA LEU A 707 24.17 -4.26 -3.91
C LEU A 707 23.71 -2.94 -3.26
N TRP A 708 22.58 -2.93 -2.56
CA TRP A 708 22.09 -1.71 -1.91
C TRP A 708 22.91 -1.31 -0.67
N GLY A 709 23.40 -2.29 0.11
CA GLY A 709 24.30 -2.05 1.24
C GLY A 709 23.71 -1.22 2.38
N ASP A 710 24.58 -0.64 3.22
CA ASP A 710 24.18 0.20 4.35
C ASP A 710 23.94 1.65 3.88
N HIS A 711 22.66 1.98 3.63
CA HIS A 711 22.28 3.32 3.18
C HIS A 711 22.41 4.38 4.28
N LYS A 712 22.18 4.04 5.55
CA LYS A 712 22.29 5.01 6.64
C LYS A 712 23.72 5.47 6.85
N LYS A 713 24.66 4.52 6.81
CA LYS A 713 26.09 4.85 6.84
C LYS A 713 26.47 5.72 5.65
N PHE A 714 26.02 5.35 4.44
CA PHE A 714 26.23 6.14 3.23
C PHE A 714 25.76 7.60 3.41
N VAL A 715 24.54 7.85 3.90
CA VAL A 715 24.03 9.22 4.08
C VAL A 715 24.77 9.99 5.18
N SER A 716 25.10 9.33 6.29
CA SER A 716 25.86 9.95 7.39
C SER A 716 27.24 10.45 6.93
N ASP A 717 27.96 9.64 6.14
CA ASP A 717 29.28 9.99 5.62
C ASP A 717 29.21 11.22 4.68
N LEU A 718 28.10 11.35 3.92
CA LEU A 718 27.87 12.52 3.05
C LEU A 718 27.46 13.77 3.83
N GLN A 719 26.64 13.64 4.88
CA GLN A 719 26.24 14.77 5.73
C GLN A 719 27.43 15.42 6.44
N GLU A 720 28.38 14.63 6.93
CA GLU A 720 29.63 15.15 7.51
C GLU A 720 30.41 15.98 6.49
N SER A 721 30.50 15.50 5.25
CA SER A 721 31.18 16.19 4.14
C SER A 721 30.45 17.48 3.72
N SER A 722 29.12 17.46 3.67
CA SER A 722 28.29 18.63 3.34
C SER A 722 28.45 19.75 4.36
N ASN A 723 28.50 19.43 5.67
CA ASN A 723 28.66 20.42 6.74
C ASN A 723 29.99 21.18 6.64
N GLN A 724 31.05 20.55 6.12
CA GLN A 724 32.34 21.20 5.89
C GLN A 724 32.24 22.27 4.78
N ILE A 725 31.53 21.97 3.70
CA ILE A 725 31.27 22.92 2.60
C ILE A 725 30.40 24.10 3.08
N ASP A 726 29.42 23.84 3.95
CA ASP A 726 28.57 24.87 4.57
C ASP A 726 29.37 25.90 5.38
N THR A 727 30.40 25.42 6.09
CA THR A 727 31.30 26.27 6.88
C THR A 727 32.15 27.18 5.99
N ILE A 728 32.53 26.72 4.80
CA ILE A 728 33.24 27.55 3.80
C ILE A 728 32.31 28.64 3.25
N GLY A 729 31.06 28.30 2.91
CA GLY A 729 30.03 29.24 2.48
C GLY A 729 29.84 30.41 3.46
N THR A 730 29.71 30.10 4.75
CA THR A 730 29.49 31.12 5.79
C THR A 730 30.69 32.03 6.05
N SER A 731 31.91 31.51 5.91
CA SER A 731 33.17 32.24 6.13
C SER A 731 33.62 33.11 4.94
N LEU A 732 32.99 32.97 3.77
CA LEU A 732 33.26 33.79 2.59
C LEU A 732 32.99 35.29 2.84
N LYS A 733 33.93 36.11 2.36
CA LYS A 733 33.92 37.57 2.50
C LYS A 733 33.78 38.27 1.14
N LEU A 734 32.60 38.17 0.54
CA LEU A 734 32.36 38.69 -0.81
C LEU A 734 32.56 40.21 -0.94
N ALA A 735 32.33 40.97 0.14
CA ALA A 735 32.52 42.42 0.16
C ALA A 735 34.00 42.86 0.02
N GLU A 736 34.96 41.95 0.21
CA GLU A 736 36.39 42.22 0.05
C GLU A 736 36.87 42.01 -1.40
N ILE A 737 36.04 41.44 -2.29
CA ILE A 737 36.37 41.16 -3.70
C ILE A 737 36.26 42.43 -4.55
N LYS A 738 37.37 42.89 -5.13
CA LYS A 738 37.43 44.12 -5.95
C LYS A 738 38.01 43.91 -7.35
N THR A 739 38.68 42.78 -7.58
CA THR A 739 39.35 42.47 -8.85
C THR A 739 39.02 41.05 -9.31
N PHE A 740 39.33 40.72 -10.57
CA PHE A 740 39.23 39.35 -11.07
C PHE A 740 40.20 38.41 -10.32
N GLU A 741 41.37 38.90 -9.93
CA GLU A 741 42.33 38.13 -9.12
C GLU A 741 41.77 37.80 -7.73
N ASP A 742 41.00 38.71 -7.11
CA ASP A 742 40.33 38.47 -5.83
C ASP A 742 39.27 37.37 -5.94
N TYR A 743 38.50 37.32 -7.04
CA TYR A 743 37.60 36.20 -7.33
C TYR A 743 38.40 34.89 -7.40
N GLY A 744 39.55 34.91 -8.07
CA GLY A 744 40.43 33.76 -8.16
C GLY A 744 40.96 33.30 -6.81
N THR A 745 41.35 34.25 -5.96
CA THR A 745 41.83 33.99 -4.60
C THR A 745 40.72 33.39 -3.73
N ALA A 746 39.50 33.94 -3.81
CA ALA A 746 38.35 33.41 -3.09
C ALA A 746 38.01 31.97 -3.51
N MET A 747 38.06 31.68 -4.82
CA MET A 747 37.84 30.31 -5.34
C MET A 747 38.93 29.35 -4.87
N LYS A 748 40.20 29.74 -5.01
CA LYS A 748 41.35 28.96 -4.55
C LYS A 748 41.23 28.61 -3.07
N THR A 749 41.06 29.61 -2.20
CA THR A 749 40.97 29.40 -0.75
C THR A 749 39.78 28.52 -0.37
N SER A 750 38.65 28.66 -1.06
CA SER A 750 37.48 27.81 -0.85
C SER A 750 37.79 26.36 -1.20
N LEU A 751 38.35 26.10 -2.39
CA LEU A 751 38.67 24.75 -2.87
C LEU A 751 39.81 24.07 -2.08
N GLU A 752 40.84 24.81 -1.67
CA GLU A 752 41.92 24.30 -0.81
C GLU A 752 41.43 23.82 0.56
N THR A 753 40.34 24.42 1.06
CA THR A 753 39.76 24.08 2.36
C THR A 753 38.84 22.86 2.27
N MET A 754 38.37 22.48 1.06
CA MET A 754 37.50 21.33 0.85
C MET A 754 38.27 20.02 0.89
N LYS A 755 37.69 19.01 1.55
CA LYS A 755 38.22 17.63 1.54
C LYS A 755 37.55 16.82 0.45
N ASP A 756 38.29 15.86 -0.11
CA ASP A 756 37.76 14.91 -1.08
C ASP A 756 36.56 14.14 -0.53
N VAL A 757 35.51 14.01 -1.34
CA VAL A 757 34.33 13.22 -1.00
C VAL A 757 34.27 12.01 -1.94
N LYS A 758 34.30 10.81 -1.36
CA LYS A 758 34.14 9.56 -2.13
C LYS A 758 32.68 9.15 -2.13
N ILE A 759 32.07 9.15 -3.31
CA ILE A 759 30.67 8.73 -3.52
C ILE A 759 30.66 7.43 -4.31
N ASP A 760 30.22 6.34 -3.69
CA ASP A 760 29.96 5.07 -4.38
C ASP A 760 28.45 4.80 -4.44
N VAL A 761 27.85 5.11 -5.59
CA VAL A 761 26.43 4.86 -5.89
C VAL A 761 26.22 3.72 -6.88
N LYS A 762 27.29 3.16 -7.45
CA LYS A 762 27.18 2.21 -8.58
C LYS A 762 26.37 0.97 -8.20
N THR A 763 26.73 0.36 -7.07
CA THR A 763 26.03 -0.81 -6.54
C THR A 763 24.58 -0.50 -6.15
N LYS A 764 24.32 0.71 -5.63
CA LYS A 764 22.96 1.19 -5.32
C LYS A 764 22.10 1.38 -6.58
N ILE A 765 22.68 1.88 -7.67
CA ILE A 765 22.00 2.02 -8.97
C ILE A 765 21.70 0.64 -9.56
N GLU A 766 22.66 -0.30 -9.50
CA GLU A 766 22.45 -1.69 -9.94
C GLU A 766 21.32 -2.37 -9.14
N ALA A 767 21.19 -2.09 -7.84
CA ALA A 767 20.06 -2.55 -7.04
C ALA A 767 18.73 -1.97 -7.55
N LEU A 768 18.68 -0.66 -7.85
CA LEU A 768 17.49 0.00 -8.39
C LEU A 768 17.10 -0.52 -9.78
N ASP A 769 18.07 -0.77 -10.66
CA ASP A 769 17.85 -1.34 -11.99
C ASP A 769 17.21 -2.73 -11.93
N ALA A 770 17.56 -3.53 -10.92
CA ALA A 770 16.93 -4.82 -10.69
C ALA A 770 15.50 -4.70 -10.11
N LEU A 771 15.21 -3.63 -9.35
CA LEU A 771 13.94 -3.45 -8.64
C LEU A 771 12.86 -2.74 -9.46
N ILE A 772 13.24 -1.75 -10.27
CA ILE A 772 12.30 -0.95 -11.08
C ILE A 772 11.39 -1.83 -11.98
N PRO A 773 11.89 -2.88 -12.67
CA PRO A 773 11.04 -3.76 -13.48
C PRO A 773 10.10 -4.66 -12.66
N LEU A 774 10.33 -4.80 -11.35
CA LEU A 774 9.63 -5.74 -10.47
C LEU A 774 8.52 -5.06 -9.63
N THR A 775 8.45 -3.73 -9.64
CA THR A 775 7.48 -2.94 -8.86
C THR A 775 6.24 -2.52 -9.67
N LYS A 776 5.11 -2.33 -8.98
CA LYS A 776 3.87 -1.79 -9.57
C LYS A 776 3.79 -0.26 -9.57
N ALA A 777 4.76 0.41 -8.93
CA ALA A 777 4.84 1.87 -8.81
C ALA A 777 6.29 2.37 -9.12
N PRO A 778 6.75 2.27 -10.37
CA PRO A 778 8.15 2.53 -10.74
C PRO A 778 8.59 3.99 -10.56
N ALA A 779 7.66 4.94 -10.53
CA ALA A 779 7.95 6.38 -10.51
C ALA A 779 8.79 6.84 -9.31
N GLU A 780 8.61 6.23 -8.14
CA GLU A 780 9.35 6.60 -6.93
C GLU A 780 10.79 6.10 -6.97
N LEU A 781 11.02 4.83 -7.33
CA LEU A 781 12.36 4.26 -7.48
C LEU A 781 13.16 4.95 -8.61
N GLU A 782 12.48 5.34 -9.69
CA GLU A 782 13.09 6.12 -10.78
C GLU A 782 13.52 7.52 -10.31
N LYS A 783 12.76 8.15 -9.40
CA LYS A 783 13.16 9.43 -8.79
C LYS A 783 14.42 9.24 -7.93
N ILE A 784 14.45 8.21 -7.09
CA ILE A 784 15.61 7.86 -6.24
C ILE A 784 16.84 7.60 -7.10
N LYS A 785 16.69 6.78 -8.14
CA LYS A 785 17.76 6.46 -9.09
C LYS A 785 18.36 7.72 -9.71
N LYS A 786 17.52 8.66 -10.16
CA LYS A 786 17.98 9.93 -10.73
C LYS A 786 18.80 10.75 -9.75
N THR A 787 18.35 10.88 -8.51
CA THR A 787 19.08 11.63 -7.49
C THR A 787 20.43 10.98 -7.18
N LEU A 788 20.49 9.65 -7.06
CA LEU A 788 21.75 8.93 -6.84
C LEU A 788 22.69 9.01 -8.04
N GLN A 789 22.17 8.96 -9.27
CA GLN A 789 22.97 9.13 -10.48
C GLN A 789 23.55 10.54 -10.57
N HIS A 790 22.76 11.58 -10.26
CA HIS A 790 23.26 12.94 -10.21
C HIS A 790 24.32 13.11 -9.10
N LEU A 791 24.09 12.54 -7.92
CA LEU A 791 25.05 12.58 -6.82
C LEU A 791 26.38 11.89 -7.19
N GLY A 792 26.33 10.76 -7.89
CA GLY A 792 27.52 10.06 -8.38
C GLY A 792 28.20 10.72 -9.58
N SER A 793 27.57 11.71 -10.22
CA SER A 793 28.15 12.45 -11.33
C SER A 793 29.04 13.60 -10.89
N LEU A 794 28.97 13.99 -9.61
CA LEU A 794 29.69 15.16 -9.10
C LEU A 794 31.17 14.84 -8.92
N ASP A 795 32.03 15.68 -9.50
CA ASP A 795 33.46 15.61 -9.26
C ASP A 795 33.80 16.34 -7.95
N LEU A 796 34.08 15.55 -6.91
CA LEU A 796 34.39 16.01 -5.56
C LEU A 796 35.80 15.56 -5.12
N ALA A 797 36.66 15.21 -6.08
CA ALA A 797 38.05 14.79 -5.84
C ALA A 797 39.01 15.99 -5.86
N PHE A 798 38.75 17.01 -5.04
CA PHE A 798 39.44 18.30 -5.04
C PHE A 798 40.98 18.19 -5.01
N SER A 799 41.54 17.26 -4.22
CA SER A 799 42.99 17.07 -4.11
C SER A 799 43.66 16.76 -5.45
N SER A 800 42.96 16.05 -6.34
CA SER A 800 43.45 15.70 -7.67
C SER A 800 43.52 16.89 -8.63
N HIS A 801 42.84 18.00 -8.29
CA HIS A 801 42.78 19.23 -9.09
C HIS A 801 43.58 20.38 -8.48
N THR A 802 44.37 20.14 -7.44
CA THR A 802 45.15 21.18 -6.75
C THR A 802 45.98 22.05 -7.71
N SER A 803 46.60 21.43 -8.72
CA SER A 803 47.40 22.15 -9.71
C SER A 803 46.59 23.14 -10.57
N HIS A 804 45.29 22.93 -10.73
CA HIS A 804 44.39 23.80 -11.50
C HIS A 804 43.97 25.02 -10.68
N PHE A 805 43.35 24.83 -9.51
CA PHE A 805 42.82 25.95 -8.72
C PHE A 805 43.90 26.78 -8.01
N GLN A 806 45.13 26.28 -7.85
CA GLN A 806 46.27 27.09 -7.37
C GLN A 806 46.60 28.24 -8.31
N LYS A 807 46.34 28.07 -9.61
CA LYS A 807 46.74 29.01 -10.67
C LYS A 807 45.62 29.93 -11.10
N VAL A 808 44.37 29.64 -10.68
CA VAL A 808 43.20 30.45 -10.99
C VAL A 808 43.34 31.95 -10.70
N PRO A 809 43.95 32.39 -9.58
CA PRO A 809 44.21 33.82 -9.38
C PRO A 809 45.00 34.45 -10.53
N ASN A 810 46.09 33.78 -10.95
CA ASN A 810 46.94 34.23 -12.06
C ASN A 810 46.22 34.14 -13.41
N ALA A 811 45.41 33.11 -13.63
CA ALA A 811 44.64 32.95 -14.86
C ALA A 811 43.58 34.06 -15.00
N LEU A 812 42.87 34.40 -13.91
CA LEU A 812 41.90 35.50 -13.90
C LEU A 812 42.57 36.87 -14.00
N LYS A 813 43.75 37.03 -13.42
CA LYS A 813 44.58 38.22 -13.62
C LYS A 813 45.02 38.36 -15.08
N SER A 814 45.50 37.29 -15.70
CA SER A 814 45.87 37.25 -17.13
C SER A 814 44.69 37.61 -18.03
N LEU A 815 43.50 37.06 -17.75
CA LEU A 815 42.27 37.39 -18.47
C LEU A 815 41.94 38.88 -18.32
N TYR A 816 41.99 39.44 -17.10
CA TYR A 816 41.73 40.85 -16.85
C TYR A 816 42.72 41.76 -17.59
N ASP A 817 44.03 41.53 -17.41
CA ASP A 817 45.10 42.33 -18.03
C ASP A 817 44.97 42.34 -19.56
N PHE A 818 44.62 41.18 -20.14
CA PHE A 818 44.35 41.04 -21.57
C PHE A 818 43.09 41.80 -21.99
N LEU A 819 41.95 41.61 -21.30
CA LEU A 819 40.67 42.24 -21.67
C LEU A 819 40.71 43.75 -21.55
N VAL A 820 41.44 44.31 -20.57
CA VAL A 820 41.67 45.76 -20.46
C VAL A 820 42.45 46.25 -21.68
N THR A 821 43.54 45.56 -22.05
CA THR A 821 44.35 45.93 -23.22
C THR A 821 43.53 45.83 -24.52
N PHE A 822 42.76 44.76 -24.68
CA PHE A 822 41.87 44.52 -25.81
C PHE A 822 40.75 45.57 -25.92
N SER A 823 40.31 46.13 -24.78
CA SER A 823 39.24 47.13 -24.72
C SER A 823 39.69 48.53 -25.16
N ILE A 824 41.01 48.77 -25.27
CA ILE A 824 41.56 50.02 -25.78
C ILE A 824 41.44 50.01 -27.31
N GLU A 825 40.69 50.95 -27.84
CA GLU A 825 40.54 51.16 -29.28
C GLU A 825 41.89 51.58 -29.89
N PRO A 826 42.40 50.92 -30.95
CA PRO A 826 43.61 51.37 -31.64
C PRO A 826 43.38 52.81 -32.08
N THR A 827 44.22 53.73 -31.60
CA THR A 827 44.15 55.15 -31.97
C THR A 827 44.10 55.28 -33.49
N GLN A 828 42.93 55.61 -34.04
CA GLN A 828 42.85 56.12 -35.41
C GLN A 828 43.60 57.44 -35.45
N ALA A 829 44.61 57.51 -36.31
CA ALA A 829 45.26 58.77 -36.65
C ALA A 829 44.22 59.79 -37.10
N PRO A 830 44.32 61.07 -36.68
CA PRO A 830 43.31 62.06 -36.98
C PRO A 830 43.29 62.32 -38.51
N PRO A 831 42.10 62.38 -39.15
CA PRO A 831 42.02 62.86 -40.52
C PRO A 831 42.37 64.37 -40.57
N PRO A 832 42.94 64.84 -41.69
CA PRO A 832 43.48 66.19 -41.80
C PRO A 832 42.39 67.27 -41.78
N ARG A 833 42.72 68.42 -41.16
CA ARG A 833 41.92 69.65 -41.19
C ARG A 833 41.76 70.21 -42.60
N SER A 834 40.52 70.47 -43.00
CA SER A 834 40.07 71.67 -43.72
C SER A 834 38.58 71.84 -43.38
N GLY A 835 38.04 72.98 -42.99
CA GLY A 835 38.38 74.37 -43.26
C GLY A 835 37.14 75.01 -43.87
N ASN A 836 36.30 75.67 -43.05
CA ASN A 836 35.63 76.95 -43.34
C ASN A 836 34.51 77.25 -42.33
N ALA A 837 34.71 78.36 -41.60
CA ALA A 837 33.69 79.18 -40.94
C ALA A 837 32.95 80.02 -42.04
N PRO A 838 31.87 80.83 -41.78
CA PRO A 838 31.65 81.60 -40.56
C PRO A 838 30.20 81.81 -40.03
N LEU A 839 30.21 82.36 -38.81
CA LEU A 839 29.22 83.08 -38.01
C LEU A 839 28.13 83.89 -38.75
N THR A 840 26.90 83.88 -38.23
CA THR A 840 26.01 85.03 -37.89
C THR A 840 24.71 84.45 -37.27
N GLY A 841 24.25 84.88 -36.09
CA GLY A 841 23.30 85.99 -35.94
C GLY A 841 22.29 85.64 -34.82
N ARG A 842 21.92 86.65 -34.01
CA ARG A 842 21.05 86.57 -32.81
C ARG A 842 19.57 86.94 -33.18
N PRO A 843 18.63 87.03 -32.22
CA PRO A 843 17.27 86.43 -32.14
C PRO A 843 16.14 87.39 -32.71
N PRO A 844 14.78 87.24 -32.60
CA PRO A 844 13.95 86.97 -31.38
C PRO A 844 12.55 86.28 -31.57
N VAL A 845 11.89 85.97 -30.42
CA VAL A 845 10.45 86.08 -30.05
C VAL A 845 9.31 85.79 -31.06
N TYR A 846 8.33 84.95 -30.66
CA TYR A 846 6.85 85.12 -30.77
C TYR A 846 6.21 83.99 -29.90
N SER A 847 5.56 84.19 -28.75
CA SER A 847 4.34 84.94 -28.35
C SER A 847 3.00 84.27 -28.72
N GLY A 848 2.10 84.18 -27.72
CA GLY A 848 0.69 83.72 -27.80
C GLY A 848 0.30 82.89 -26.57
N SER A 849 -0.08 83.44 -25.41
CA SER A 849 -1.24 84.27 -25.00
C SER A 849 -2.53 83.48 -24.69
N ASN A 850 -3.09 83.80 -23.51
CA ASN A 850 -4.47 83.62 -23.01
C ASN A 850 -4.82 82.25 -22.38
N GLY A 851 -5.44 82.15 -21.20
CA GLY A 851 -5.97 83.15 -20.26
C GLY A 851 -7.31 82.64 -19.68
N GLY A 852 -7.46 82.65 -18.34
CA GLY A 852 -8.75 82.57 -17.60
C GLY A 852 -9.59 81.29 -17.81
N SER A 853 -10.58 80.92 -17.00
CA SER A 853 -11.13 81.46 -15.77
C SER A 853 -12.04 80.40 -15.15
N SER A 854 -12.08 80.38 -13.82
CA SER A 854 -13.20 80.06 -12.90
C SER A 854 -14.51 79.42 -13.40
N GLY A 855 -15.05 78.53 -12.56
CA GLY A 855 -16.50 78.33 -12.40
C GLY A 855 -16.83 77.12 -11.54
N GLY A 856 -17.10 77.33 -10.25
CA GLY A 856 -17.61 76.31 -9.33
C GLY A 856 -19.14 76.34 -9.16
N TYR A 857 -19.59 75.49 -8.22
CA TYR A 857 -20.95 75.35 -7.62
C TYR A 857 -21.96 74.57 -8.49
N ASP A 858 -22.82 73.67 -8.00
CA ASP A 858 -23.42 73.53 -6.66
C ASP A 858 -24.00 72.11 -6.42
N GLU A 859 -24.24 71.80 -5.13
CA GLU A 859 -24.98 70.66 -4.56
C GLU A 859 -26.52 70.75 -4.69
N LYS A 860 -27.20 69.63 -4.31
CA LYS A 860 -28.62 69.44 -3.91
C LYS A 860 -29.61 69.01 -5.01
N SER A 861 -30.73 68.35 -4.73
CA SER A 861 -31.21 67.35 -3.75
C SER A 861 -32.67 67.03 -4.15
N GLU A 862 -33.24 65.93 -3.64
CA GLU A 862 -34.69 65.60 -3.57
C GLU A 862 -35.37 65.13 -4.88
N GLU A 863 -35.94 63.92 -5.05
CA GLU A 863 -36.95 63.11 -4.32
C GLU A 863 -38.41 63.39 -4.76
N ARG A 864 -39.20 62.28 -4.88
CA ARG A 864 -40.66 62.09 -5.13
C ARG A 864 -41.10 61.76 -6.56
N GLU A 865 -42.14 60.98 -6.86
CA GLU A 865 -43.06 60.00 -6.20
C GLU A 865 -43.91 59.40 -7.36
N ALA A 866 -44.02 58.08 -7.56
CA ALA A 866 -45.19 57.23 -7.23
C ALA A 866 -46.40 57.29 -8.22
N SER A 867 -46.56 56.27 -9.08
CA SER A 867 -47.81 55.48 -9.25
C SER A 867 -47.75 54.54 -10.48
N HIS A 868 -47.37 53.26 -10.29
CA HIS A 868 -47.85 52.13 -11.12
C HIS A 868 -47.78 50.83 -10.29
N GLU A 869 -48.30 50.88 -9.06
CA GLU A 869 -48.71 49.66 -8.36
C GLU A 869 -50.02 49.17 -8.98
N ARG A 870 -49.97 48.03 -9.67
CA ARG A 870 -50.99 46.95 -9.67
C ARG A 870 -50.77 45.88 -10.74
N ILE A 871 -49.87 46.10 -11.72
CA ILE A 871 -49.55 45.08 -12.74
C ILE A 871 -48.18 44.41 -12.47
N GLY A 872 -47.18 45.15 -11.96
CA GLY A 872 -45.86 44.60 -11.64
C GLY A 872 -45.86 43.58 -10.50
N LEU A 873 -46.70 43.77 -9.47
CA LEU A 873 -46.76 42.86 -8.33
C LEU A 873 -47.35 41.48 -8.72
N GLY A 874 -48.34 41.45 -9.62
CA GLY A 874 -48.92 40.21 -10.13
C GLY A 874 -47.95 39.39 -10.97
N VAL A 875 -47.12 40.05 -11.79
CA VAL A 875 -46.08 39.39 -12.59
C VAL A 875 -44.94 38.88 -11.71
N VAL A 876 -44.48 39.65 -10.72
CA VAL A 876 -43.43 39.20 -9.79
C VAL A 876 -43.94 38.05 -8.91
N ILE A 877 -45.17 38.14 -8.39
CA ILE A 877 -45.80 37.03 -7.66
C ILE A 877 -46.00 35.81 -8.56
N GLY A 878 -46.42 36.01 -9.82
CA GLY A 878 -46.56 34.95 -10.82
C GLY A 878 -45.24 34.25 -11.14
N VAL A 879 -44.14 35.01 -11.31
CA VAL A 879 -42.79 34.47 -11.54
C VAL A 879 -42.25 33.78 -10.30
N LEU A 880 -42.46 34.33 -9.10
CA LEU A 880 -42.06 33.69 -7.84
C LEU A 880 -42.86 32.42 -7.57
N LEU A 881 -44.16 32.40 -7.90
CA LEU A 881 -44.99 31.19 -7.85
C LEU A 881 -44.54 30.16 -8.89
N LEU A 882 -44.19 30.59 -10.11
CA LEU A 882 -43.67 29.68 -11.14
C LEU A 882 -42.31 29.11 -10.75
N LEU A 883 -41.40 29.92 -10.22
CA LEU A 883 -40.11 29.47 -9.68
C LEU A 883 -40.29 28.57 -8.48
N PHE A 884 -41.25 28.87 -7.59
CA PHE A 884 -41.61 27.99 -6.49
C PHE A 884 -42.15 26.66 -7.02
N ILE A 885 -43.05 26.66 -8.01
CA ILE A 885 -43.57 25.45 -8.65
C ILE A 885 -42.44 24.67 -9.32
N ILE A 886 -41.55 25.31 -10.07
CA ILE A 886 -40.39 24.68 -10.71
C ILE A 886 -39.45 24.08 -9.67
N LEU A 887 -39.12 24.80 -8.59
CA LEU A 887 -38.30 24.30 -7.49
C LEU A 887 -38.97 23.15 -6.75
N THR A 888 -40.30 23.20 -6.58
CA THR A 888 -41.08 22.17 -5.91
C THR A 888 -41.19 20.92 -6.79
N CYS A 889 -41.41 21.09 -8.10
CA CYS A 889 -41.37 20.04 -9.11
C CYS A 889 -39.97 19.44 -9.21
N TYR A 890 -38.92 20.25 -9.29
CA TYR A 890 -37.53 19.79 -9.30
C TYR A 890 -37.20 19.00 -8.04
N LYS A 891 -37.56 19.50 -6.84
CA LYS A 891 -37.41 18.76 -5.57
C LYS A 891 -38.24 17.47 -5.55
N TYR A 892 -39.43 17.47 -6.13
CA TYR A 892 -40.28 16.28 -6.22
C TYR A 892 -39.68 15.23 -7.18
N PHE A 893 -39.26 15.62 -8.37
CA PHE A 893 -38.64 14.75 -9.38
C PHE A 893 -37.29 14.20 -8.91
N THR A 894 -36.41 15.05 -8.36
CA THR A 894 -35.12 14.60 -7.80
C THR A 894 -35.32 13.62 -6.64
N LYS A 895 -36.24 13.91 -5.71
CA LYS A 895 -36.60 12.99 -4.61
C LYS A 895 -37.18 11.68 -5.14
N ARG A 896 -38.03 11.71 -6.16
CA ARG A 896 -38.60 10.51 -6.79
C ARG A 896 -37.53 9.68 -7.50
N PHE A 897 -36.61 10.35 -8.20
CA PHE A 897 -35.50 9.72 -8.91
C PHE A 897 -34.54 9.03 -7.93
N ILE A 898 -34.10 9.72 -6.87
CA ILE A 898 -33.25 9.13 -5.83
C ILE A 898 -33.95 7.93 -5.18
N LYS A 899 -35.23 8.06 -4.82
CA LYS A 899 -35.98 6.92 -4.26
C LYS A 899 -36.03 5.71 -5.21
N LYS A 900 -36.13 5.94 -6.52
CA LYS A 900 -36.10 4.85 -7.51
C LYS A 900 -34.72 4.18 -7.53
N GLN A 901 -33.65 4.96 -7.64
CA GLN A 901 -32.27 4.45 -7.65
C GLN A 901 -31.93 3.66 -6.38
N LEU A 902 -32.32 4.16 -5.20
CA LEU A 902 -32.09 3.47 -3.94
C LEU A 902 -32.87 2.14 -3.85
N ARG A 903 -34.10 2.08 -4.39
CA ARG A 903 -34.84 0.81 -4.45
C ARG A 903 -34.17 -0.21 -5.35
N GLU A 904 -33.72 0.22 -6.53
CA GLU A 904 -33.00 -0.64 -7.47
C GLU A 904 -31.69 -1.13 -6.86
N TRP A 905 -30.97 -0.26 -6.16
CA TRP A 905 -29.78 -0.64 -5.41
C TRP A 905 -30.08 -1.70 -4.35
N ILE A 906 -31.09 -1.49 -3.49
CA ILE A 906 -31.45 -2.49 -2.46
C ILE A 906 -31.80 -3.83 -3.12
N LYS A 907 -32.57 -3.84 -4.21
CA LYS A 907 -32.91 -5.08 -4.93
C LYS A 907 -31.69 -5.80 -5.48
N ALA A 908 -30.68 -5.06 -5.95
CA ALA A 908 -29.44 -5.63 -6.47
C ALA A 908 -28.56 -6.29 -5.40
N GLN A 909 -28.82 -6.08 -4.11
CA GLN A 909 -28.06 -6.70 -3.01
C GLN A 909 -28.53 -8.14 -2.67
N ARG A 910 -29.44 -8.71 -3.47
CA ARG A 910 -29.93 -10.08 -3.29
C ARG A 910 -28.90 -11.09 -3.77
N TYR A 911 -28.67 -12.13 -2.96
CA TYR A 911 -27.85 -13.27 -3.34
C TYR A 911 -28.71 -14.52 -3.54
N PRO A 912 -28.40 -15.37 -4.52
CA PRO A 912 -29.17 -16.59 -4.79
C PRO A 912 -29.00 -17.67 -3.71
N SER A 913 -27.87 -17.65 -2.98
CA SER A 913 -27.60 -18.61 -1.91
C SER A 913 -26.61 -18.05 -0.88
N ALA A 914 -26.60 -18.64 0.32
CA ALA A 914 -25.68 -18.27 1.39
C ALA A 914 -24.20 -18.49 1.03
N PRO A 915 -23.81 -19.60 0.34
CA PRO A 915 -22.46 -19.76 -0.20
C PRO A 915 -22.08 -18.68 -1.22
N THR A 916 -23.00 -18.25 -2.09
CA THR A 916 -22.73 -17.17 -3.06
C THR A 916 -22.48 -15.84 -2.35
N ALA A 917 -23.30 -15.50 -1.37
CA ALA A 917 -23.10 -14.31 -0.54
C ALA A 917 -21.77 -14.36 0.22
N HIS A 918 -21.43 -15.53 0.79
CA HIS A 918 -20.15 -15.73 1.46
C HIS A 918 -18.98 -15.50 0.51
N ARG A 919 -18.99 -16.18 -0.65
CA ARG A 919 -17.92 -16.07 -1.66
C ARG A 919 -17.75 -14.64 -2.13
N HIS A 920 -18.84 -13.92 -2.41
CA HIS A 920 -18.76 -12.53 -2.85
C HIS A 920 -18.03 -11.63 -1.84
N HIS A 921 -18.48 -11.62 -0.59
CA HIS A 921 -17.85 -10.79 0.44
C HIS A 921 -16.45 -11.25 0.84
N ASP A 922 -16.21 -12.56 0.83
CA ASP A 922 -14.91 -13.14 1.13
C ASP A 922 -13.89 -12.80 0.03
N THR A 923 -14.28 -12.92 -1.25
CA THR A 923 -13.47 -12.47 -2.39
C THR A 923 -13.19 -10.97 -2.29
N CYS A 924 -14.18 -10.12 -2.02
CA CYS A 924 -13.94 -8.68 -1.85
C CYS A 924 -12.90 -8.40 -0.76
N LEU A 925 -13.02 -9.02 0.41
CA LEU A 925 -12.08 -8.82 1.51
C LEU A 925 -10.69 -9.40 1.19
N LYS A 926 -10.61 -10.61 0.64
CA LYS A 926 -9.34 -11.26 0.28
C LYS A 926 -8.59 -10.49 -0.79
N THR A 927 -9.26 -9.99 -1.83
CA THR A 927 -8.61 -9.18 -2.87
C THR A 927 -7.99 -7.93 -2.28
N ILE A 928 -8.73 -7.18 -1.46
CA ILE A 928 -8.22 -5.96 -0.81
C ILE A 928 -7.09 -6.31 0.18
N VAL A 929 -7.21 -7.41 0.93
CA VAL A 929 -6.14 -7.87 1.83
C VAL A 929 -4.88 -8.24 1.02
N ILE A 930 -4.99 -9.00 -0.07
CA ILE A 930 -3.85 -9.35 -0.92
C ILE A 930 -3.15 -8.10 -1.48
N GLU A 931 -3.90 -7.05 -1.80
CA GLU A 931 -3.33 -5.79 -2.27
C GLU A 931 -2.65 -5.01 -1.15
N THR A 932 -3.30 -4.86 -0.01
CA THR A 932 -2.72 -4.15 1.16
C THR A 932 -1.57 -4.90 1.81
N GLU A 933 -1.54 -6.24 1.77
CA GLU A 933 -0.44 -7.06 2.30
C GLU A 933 0.87 -6.84 1.52
N LYS A 934 0.81 -6.42 0.24
CA LYS A 934 2.00 -6.05 -0.54
C LYS A 934 2.75 -4.85 0.05
N PHE A 935 2.04 -4.02 0.82
CA PHE A 935 2.56 -2.81 1.45
C PHE A 935 2.61 -2.93 2.98
N ARG A 936 2.43 -4.13 3.55
CA ARG A 936 2.27 -4.30 5.00
C ARG A 936 3.47 -3.82 5.81
N GLU A 937 4.68 -4.04 5.32
CA GLU A 937 5.92 -3.62 6.00
C GLU A 937 6.05 -2.09 5.99
N GLU A 938 5.74 -1.45 4.86
CA GLU A 938 5.68 0.01 4.74
C GLU A 938 4.61 0.61 5.64
N MET A 939 3.38 0.08 5.60
CA MET A 939 2.28 0.46 6.50
C MET A 939 2.70 0.31 7.97
N GLN A 940 3.45 -0.74 8.31
CA GLN A 940 3.90 -0.97 9.68
C GLN A 940 4.91 0.08 10.12
N LYS A 941 5.90 0.37 9.28
CA LYS A 941 6.87 1.44 9.52
C LYS A 941 6.18 2.79 9.70
N GLN A 942 5.34 3.17 8.74
CA GLN A 942 4.59 4.43 8.76
C GLN A 942 3.71 4.57 10.03
N SER A 943 3.05 3.49 10.46
CA SER A 943 2.26 3.47 11.70
C SER A 943 3.10 3.64 12.95
N HIS A 944 4.28 3.00 13.00
CA HIS A 944 5.18 3.04 14.16
C HIS A 944 5.99 4.35 14.23
N ASP A 945 6.27 5.00 13.09
CA ASP A 945 6.89 6.33 13.02
C ASP A 945 5.93 7.40 13.57
N TYR A 946 4.64 7.28 13.28
CA TYR A 946 3.61 8.16 13.84
C TYR A 946 3.34 7.89 15.32
N LEU A 947 3.21 6.62 15.71
CA LEU A 947 2.82 6.23 17.08
C LEU A 947 3.73 5.11 17.61
N PRO A 948 4.33 5.24 18.81
CA PRO A 948 5.16 4.18 19.38
C PRO A 948 4.44 2.83 19.47
N GLU A 949 5.17 1.74 19.27
CA GLU A 949 4.63 0.36 19.31
C GLU A 949 3.93 0.06 20.64
N ARG A 950 4.48 0.53 21.78
CA ARG A 950 3.87 0.33 23.11
C ARG A 950 2.52 1.05 23.29
N LYS A 951 2.19 2.01 22.43
CA LYS A 951 0.85 2.64 22.37
C LYS A 951 -0.11 1.93 21.40
N HIS A 952 0.32 0.86 20.72
CA HIS A 952 -0.56 -0.03 19.97
C HIS A 952 -1.11 -1.12 20.88
N ARG A 953 -2.44 -1.23 21.00
CA ARG A 953 -3.08 -2.33 21.74
C ARG A 953 -2.81 -3.69 21.10
N ASN A 954 -2.70 -3.73 19.77
CA ASN A 954 -2.28 -4.90 19.02
C ASN A 954 -1.25 -4.44 17.98
N PRO A 955 0.03 -4.83 18.10
CA PRO A 955 1.08 -4.44 17.15
C PRO A 955 0.79 -4.86 15.70
N GLY A 956 -0.03 -5.88 15.49
CA GLY A 956 -0.45 -6.30 14.15
C GLY A 956 -1.58 -5.47 13.53
N ILE A 957 -2.16 -4.51 14.28
CA ILE A 957 -3.20 -3.60 13.77
C ILE A 957 -2.64 -2.18 13.72
N LEU A 958 -2.41 -1.73 12.50
CA LEU A 958 -1.68 -0.51 12.20
C LEU A 958 -2.62 0.71 12.16
N CYS A 959 -2.11 1.85 12.60
CA CYS A 959 -2.75 3.15 12.47
C CYS A 959 -2.34 3.74 11.12
N ASN A 960 -3.30 4.14 10.28
CA ASN A 960 -2.96 4.86 9.05
C ASN A 960 -2.45 6.26 9.43
N PRO A 961 -1.20 6.66 9.16
CA PRO A 961 -0.77 8.01 9.50
C PRO A 961 -1.46 9.06 8.64
N GLU A 962 -1.79 8.84 7.37
CA GLU A 962 -2.37 9.88 6.49
C GLU A 962 -3.66 10.50 7.06
N THR A 963 -4.48 9.67 7.70
CA THR A 963 -5.75 10.07 8.30
C THR A 963 -5.69 10.18 9.82
N ALA A 964 -4.50 10.07 10.41
CA ALA A 964 -4.32 10.21 11.85
C ALA A 964 -4.46 11.66 12.32
N LEU A 965 -4.63 11.86 13.64
CA LEU A 965 -4.86 13.17 14.24
C LEU A 965 -3.56 13.97 14.44
N HIS A 966 -2.83 14.28 13.37
CA HIS A 966 -1.53 14.98 13.40
C HIS A 966 -1.51 16.34 14.10
N LYS A 967 -2.67 17.00 14.18
CA LYS A 967 -2.82 18.33 14.80
C LYS A 967 -3.05 18.26 16.32
N LEU A 968 -3.17 17.05 16.87
CA LEU A 968 -3.43 16.86 18.29
C LEU A 968 -2.15 17.16 19.10
N LYS A 969 -2.27 18.13 20.01
CA LYS A 969 -1.17 18.57 20.87
C LYS A 969 -1.59 18.60 22.32
N LYS A 970 -0.74 18.06 23.20
CA LYS A 970 -0.87 18.10 24.64
C LYS A 970 0.21 19.00 25.22
N ASP A 971 -0.20 20.08 25.86
CA ASP A 971 0.71 21.07 26.47
C ASP A 971 1.76 21.65 25.49
N GLY A 972 1.42 21.76 24.21
CA GLY A 972 2.29 22.31 23.15
C GLY A 972 3.06 21.25 22.35
N GLU A 973 3.25 20.07 22.94
CA GLU A 973 3.91 18.91 22.34
C GLU A 973 2.96 18.11 21.44
N LYS A 974 3.48 17.49 20.38
CA LYS A 974 2.69 16.56 19.54
C LYS A 974 2.26 15.35 20.39
N MET A 975 0.99 14.97 20.32
CA MET A 975 0.45 13.83 21.06
C MET A 975 -0.14 12.80 20.09
N PRO A 976 0.69 11.89 19.54
CA PRO A 976 0.19 10.84 18.68
C PRO A 976 -0.67 9.86 19.49
N ILE A 977 -1.77 9.43 18.87
CA ILE A 977 -2.71 8.45 19.41
C ILE A 977 -3.21 7.54 18.28
N HIS A 978 -3.52 6.28 18.59
CA HIS A 978 -4.01 5.29 17.63
C HIS A 978 -5.48 5.55 17.24
N ALA A 979 -5.69 6.62 16.47
CA ALA A 979 -6.98 7.12 16.05
C ALA A 979 -6.93 7.77 14.66
N ASN A 980 -7.93 7.49 13.83
CA ASN A 980 -8.07 8.05 12.48
C ASN A 980 -9.35 8.87 12.35
N LEU A 981 -9.25 9.99 11.63
CA LEU A 981 -10.39 10.78 11.21
C LEU A 981 -11.05 10.12 9.99
N VAL A 982 -12.31 9.73 10.14
CA VAL A 982 -13.14 9.21 9.05
C VAL A 982 -14.18 10.26 8.66
N LYS A 983 -14.17 10.70 7.41
CA LYS A 983 -15.07 11.75 6.90
C LYS A 983 -16.01 11.17 5.84
N SER A 984 -17.32 11.38 5.98
CA SER A 984 -18.31 11.01 4.96
C SER A 984 -18.39 12.05 3.84
N LYS A 985 -19.02 11.68 2.71
CA LYS A 985 -19.28 12.58 1.57
C LYS A 985 -20.05 13.85 1.97
N ASN A 986 -21.04 13.75 2.87
CA ASN A 986 -21.76 14.93 3.39
C ASN A 986 -21.00 15.72 4.46
N GLY A 987 -19.79 15.30 4.82
CA GLY A 987 -18.88 16.00 5.73
C GLY A 987 -19.01 15.63 7.21
N LYS A 988 -19.86 14.66 7.60
CA LYS A 988 -19.88 14.12 8.97
C LYS A 988 -18.51 13.54 9.30
N ARG A 989 -18.03 13.81 10.51
CA ARG A 989 -16.71 13.37 10.99
C ARG A 989 -16.87 12.36 12.12
N PHE A 990 -16.12 11.27 12.03
CA PHE A 990 -15.95 10.28 13.07
C PHE A 990 -14.46 10.16 13.40
N ILE A 991 -14.15 9.79 14.64
CA ILE A 991 -12.80 9.42 15.06
C ILE A 991 -12.83 7.93 15.40
N ALA A 992 -12.24 7.11 14.52
CA ALA A 992 -12.12 5.67 14.71
C ALA A 992 -10.82 5.36 15.46
N CYS A 993 -10.91 4.87 16.69
CA CYS A 993 -9.71 4.60 17.50
C CYS A 993 -9.73 3.21 18.13
N GLN A 994 -8.56 2.75 18.59
CA GLN A 994 -8.46 1.57 19.45
C GLN A 994 -9.05 1.88 20.85
N ALA A 995 -9.36 0.85 21.62
CA ALA A 995 -9.67 1.03 23.03
C ALA A 995 -8.44 1.46 23.83
N PRO A 996 -8.56 2.43 24.76
CA PRO A 996 -7.48 2.85 25.64
C PRO A 996 -6.88 1.67 26.41
N THR A 997 -5.57 1.67 26.61
CA THR A 997 -4.77 0.63 27.30
C THR A 997 -4.40 1.06 28.71
N ASP A 998 -4.33 0.09 29.63
CA ASP A 998 -3.71 0.28 30.94
C ASP A 998 -2.20 0.06 30.82
N LYS A 999 -1.41 0.67 31.71
CA LYS A 999 0.03 0.43 31.80
C LYS A 999 0.30 -1.04 32.10
N SER A 1000 1.11 -1.69 31.27
CA SER A 1000 1.59 -3.05 31.47
C SER A 1000 3.03 -3.19 30.98
N LYS A 1001 3.59 -4.40 31.06
CA LYS A 1001 4.92 -4.69 30.48
C LYS A 1001 4.96 -4.35 28.98
N ASP A 1002 3.87 -4.64 28.27
CA ASP A 1002 3.82 -4.57 26.81
C ASP A 1002 3.15 -3.28 26.29
N HIS A 1003 2.43 -2.55 27.15
CA HIS A 1003 1.66 -1.37 26.75
C HIS A 1003 1.83 -0.16 27.68
N ASP A 1004 1.79 1.03 27.09
CA ASP A 1004 1.67 2.28 27.84
C ASP A 1004 0.21 2.54 28.24
N ASP A 1005 0.01 3.32 29.32
CA ASP A 1005 -1.31 3.85 29.64
C ASP A 1005 -1.69 4.92 28.61
N THR A 1006 -2.81 4.71 27.92
CA THR A 1006 -3.34 5.64 26.92
C THR A 1006 -4.71 6.21 27.31
N THR A 1007 -5.14 6.02 28.56
CA THR A 1007 -6.43 6.52 29.05
C THR A 1007 -6.47 8.05 29.14
N GLU A 1008 -5.37 8.69 29.52
CA GLU A 1008 -5.24 10.15 29.49
C GLU A 1008 -5.23 10.68 28.05
N ASP A 1009 -4.44 10.07 27.16
CA ASP A 1009 -4.35 10.45 25.75
C ASP A 1009 -5.73 10.41 25.08
N PHE A 1010 -6.53 9.39 25.38
CA PHE A 1010 -7.90 9.26 24.89
C PHE A 1010 -8.80 10.43 25.33
N TRP A 1011 -8.81 10.78 26.62
CA TRP A 1011 -9.62 11.91 27.09
C TRP A 1011 -9.11 13.26 26.58
N HIS A 1012 -7.79 13.39 26.44
CA HIS A 1012 -7.18 14.56 25.83
C HIS A 1012 -7.68 14.75 24.39
N MET A 1013 -7.67 13.69 23.58
CA MET A 1013 -8.24 13.67 22.24
C MET A 1013 -9.72 14.10 22.23
N VAL A 1014 -10.57 13.47 23.06
CA VAL A 1014 -12.02 13.76 23.13
C VAL A 1014 -12.28 15.24 23.44
N VAL A 1015 -11.57 15.81 24.41
CA VAL A 1015 -11.76 17.21 24.82
C VAL A 1015 -11.22 18.18 23.77
N LYS A 1016 -10.02 17.92 23.24
CA LYS A 1016 -9.33 18.82 22.29
C LYS A 1016 -10.02 18.87 20.93
N GLU A 1017 -10.49 17.73 20.42
CA GLU A 1017 -11.27 17.62 19.19
C GLU A 1017 -12.73 18.06 19.34
N ARG A 1018 -13.11 18.53 20.54
CA ARG A 1018 -14.43 19.05 20.87
C ARG A 1018 -15.56 18.04 20.60
N CYS A 1019 -15.30 16.77 20.87
CA CYS A 1019 -16.29 15.72 20.73
C CYS A 1019 -17.39 15.85 21.80
N ASP A 1020 -18.62 15.47 21.44
CA ASP A 1020 -19.78 15.46 22.36
C ASP A 1020 -20.27 14.04 22.66
N ASN A 1021 -19.90 13.07 21.81
CA ASN A 1021 -20.38 11.70 21.89
C ASN A 1021 -19.22 10.71 21.71
N VAL A 1022 -19.21 9.68 22.55
CA VAL A 1022 -18.30 8.53 22.49
C VAL A 1022 -19.14 7.25 22.37
N VAL A 1023 -18.81 6.39 21.41
CA VAL A 1023 -19.45 5.09 21.19
C VAL A 1023 -18.42 3.98 21.43
N MET A 1024 -18.66 3.16 22.45
CA MET A 1024 -17.86 2.01 22.84
C MET A 1024 -18.58 0.72 22.42
N LEU A 1025 -18.00 -0.04 21.51
CA LEU A 1025 -18.62 -1.24 20.91
C LEU A 1025 -18.05 -2.55 21.47
N CYS A 1026 -17.49 -2.51 22.67
CA CYS A 1026 -16.97 -3.69 23.37
C CYS A 1026 -17.21 -3.61 24.88
N GLN A 1027 -17.09 -4.75 25.55
CA GLN A 1027 -16.89 -4.79 27.00
C GLN A 1027 -15.40 -4.64 27.33
N CYS A 1028 -15.05 -4.26 28.56
CA CYS A 1028 -13.65 -4.19 28.98
C CYS A 1028 -12.97 -5.56 28.93
N VAL A 1029 -13.72 -6.63 29.22
CA VAL A 1029 -13.25 -8.03 29.15
C VAL A 1029 -14.27 -8.85 28.36
N GLU A 1030 -13.80 -9.61 27.37
CA GLU A 1030 -14.61 -10.52 26.54
C GLU A 1030 -13.91 -11.88 26.43
N SER A 1031 -14.62 -12.98 26.72
CA SER A 1031 -14.06 -14.35 26.67
C SER A 1031 -12.72 -14.50 27.41
N LYS A 1032 -12.60 -13.91 28.61
CA LYS A 1032 -11.39 -13.85 29.45
C LYS A 1032 -10.21 -13.03 28.87
N SER A 1033 -10.42 -12.27 27.80
CA SER A 1033 -9.41 -11.39 27.19
C SER A 1033 -9.75 -9.92 27.43
N ILE A 1034 -8.76 -9.12 27.82
CA ILE A 1034 -8.91 -7.67 28.02
C ILE A 1034 -9.02 -6.98 26.66
N LYS A 1035 -10.14 -6.30 26.42
CA LYS A 1035 -10.44 -5.56 25.18
C LYS A 1035 -10.33 -4.05 25.34
N SER A 1036 -10.54 -3.53 26.55
CA SER A 1036 -10.44 -2.10 26.85
C SER A 1036 -10.03 -1.88 28.29
N ALA A 1037 -9.18 -0.90 28.54
CA ALA A 1037 -9.05 -0.31 29.88
C ALA A 1037 -10.39 0.30 30.30
N GLN A 1038 -10.62 0.37 31.61
CA GLN A 1038 -11.78 1.07 32.15
C GLN A 1038 -11.45 2.55 32.33
N TYR A 1039 -11.62 3.32 31.25
CA TYR A 1039 -11.33 4.76 31.21
C TYR A 1039 -12.50 5.64 31.71
N TYR A 1040 -13.56 5.04 32.24
CA TYR A 1040 -14.77 5.71 32.72
C TYR A 1040 -15.15 5.24 34.15
N PRO A 1041 -15.87 6.07 34.91
CA PRO A 1041 -16.40 5.70 36.23
C PRO A 1041 -17.56 4.70 36.13
N VAL A 1042 -17.67 3.83 37.14
CA VAL A 1042 -18.74 2.79 37.20
C VAL A 1042 -19.92 3.20 38.07
N ALA A 1043 -19.74 4.20 38.95
CA ALA A 1043 -20.77 4.70 39.86
C ALA A 1043 -20.60 6.21 40.07
N VAL A 1044 -21.67 6.90 40.45
CA VAL A 1044 -21.70 8.38 40.59
C VAL A 1044 -20.75 8.87 41.68
N ASP A 1045 -20.61 8.12 42.76
CA ASP A 1045 -19.75 8.40 43.92
C ASP A 1045 -18.27 8.02 43.71
N LYS A 1046 -17.93 7.42 42.57
CA LYS A 1046 -16.58 6.90 42.27
C LYS A 1046 -16.02 7.52 40.99
N PRO A 1047 -15.60 8.80 41.04
CA PRO A 1047 -14.97 9.44 39.89
C PRO A 1047 -13.72 8.68 39.46
N LYS A 1048 -13.48 8.59 38.15
CA LYS A 1048 -12.29 7.95 37.58
C LYS A 1048 -11.29 9.02 37.19
N THR A 1049 -10.04 8.83 37.60
CA THR A 1049 -8.92 9.66 37.15
C THR A 1049 -8.15 8.93 36.05
N CYS A 1050 -7.88 9.64 34.97
CA CYS A 1050 -7.07 9.20 33.82
C CYS A 1050 -6.05 10.31 33.52
N GLY A 1051 -4.86 10.21 34.12
CA GLY A 1051 -3.86 11.29 34.12
C GLY A 1051 -4.45 12.59 34.64
N ARG A 1052 -4.38 13.69 33.87
CA ARG A 1052 -4.94 14.99 34.26
C ARG A 1052 -6.46 15.11 34.15
N TYR A 1053 -7.17 14.07 33.70
CA TYR A 1053 -8.62 14.12 33.54
C TYR A 1053 -9.32 13.41 34.68
N GLU A 1054 -10.24 14.13 35.33
CA GLU A 1054 -11.20 13.60 36.29
C GLU A 1054 -12.55 13.44 35.57
N ILE A 1055 -13.09 12.22 35.61
CA ILE A 1055 -14.32 11.83 34.93
C ILE A 1055 -15.35 11.43 35.98
N SER A 1056 -16.45 12.16 36.04
CA SER A 1056 -17.55 11.91 36.97
C SER A 1056 -18.84 11.58 36.21
N LEU A 1057 -19.67 10.68 36.73
CA LEU A 1057 -21.03 10.51 36.20
C LEU A 1057 -21.92 11.63 36.72
N LEU A 1058 -22.75 12.19 35.82
CA LEU A 1058 -23.78 13.16 36.19
C LEU A 1058 -25.06 12.49 36.69
N ALA A 1059 -25.23 11.21 36.39
CA ALA A 1059 -26.36 10.37 36.80
C ALA A 1059 -25.97 8.90 36.67
N GLU A 1060 -26.73 8.02 37.33
CA GLU A 1060 -26.57 6.57 37.18
C GLU A 1060 -26.67 6.12 35.71
N PRO A 1061 -25.90 5.10 35.28
CA PRO A 1061 -25.95 4.60 33.91
C PRO A 1061 -27.37 4.15 33.52
N GLY A 1062 -27.86 4.64 32.37
CA GLY A 1062 -29.17 4.27 31.82
C GLY A 1062 -29.06 3.27 30.66
N ILE A 1063 -30.22 2.93 30.08
CA ILE A 1063 -30.32 2.19 28.81
C ILE A 1063 -30.73 3.13 27.68
N PHE A 1064 -30.26 2.86 26.45
CA PHE A 1064 -30.62 3.67 25.29
C PHE A 1064 -31.99 3.25 24.73
N MET A 1065 -33.00 4.10 24.92
CA MET A 1065 -34.37 3.80 24.52
C MET A 1065 -34.83 2.44 25.12
N GLU A 1066 -35.44 1.57 24.33
CA GLU A 1066 -35.80 0.18 24.70
C GLU A 1066 -34.63 -0.82 24.54
N PHE A 1067 -33.47 -0.40 24.04
CA PHE A 1067 -32.35 -1.28 23.71
C PHE A 1067 -31.44 -1.56 24.92
N LYS A 1068 -31.79 -2.58 25.71
CA LYS A 1068 -31.05 -3.02 26.92
C LYS A 1068 -29.58 -3.35 26.69
N ASP A 1069 -29.18 -3.65 25.46
CA ASP A 1069 -27.80 -3.98 25.09
C ASP A 1069 -26.90 -2.74 24.93
N ILE A 1070 -27.46 -1.51 25.02
CA ILE A 1070 -26.74 -0.24 24.90
C ILE A 1070 -26.91 0.57 26.18
N ILE A 1071 -25.82 0.71 26.93
CA ILE A 1071 -25.73 1.50 28.16
C ILE A 1071 -25.40 2.95 27.81
N VAL A 1072 -26.04 3.91 28.47
CA VAL A 1072 -25.80 5.35 28.28
C VAL A 1072 -25.28 5.97 29.56
N ARG A 1073 -24.19 6.74 29.46
CA ARG A 1073 -23.61 7.52 30.55
C ARG A 1073 -23.49 8.97 30.13
N ARG A 1074 -23.91 9.89 31.00
CA ARG A 1074 -23.56 11.32 30.88
C ARG A 1074 -22.40 11.62 31.82
N MET A 1075 -21.27 11.98 31.25
CA MET A 1075 -20.03 12.18 32.00
C MET A 1075 -19.61 13.64 31.97
N LEU A 1076 -19.18 14.16 33.11
CA LEU A 1076 -18.48 15.42 33.20
C LEU A 1076 -16.97 15.15 33.18
N ILE A 1077 -16.29 15.72 32.20
CA ILE A 1077 -14.84 15.63 32.04
C ILE A 1077 -14.22 16.94 32.52
N ARG A 1078 -13.38 16.86 33.54
CA ARG A 1078 -12.63 18.00 34.10
C ARG A 1078 -11.14 17.81 33.87
N ASP A 1079 -10.52 18.80 33.26
CA ASP A 1079 -9.06 18.93 33.23
C ASP A 1079 -8.60 19.50 34.57
N THR A 1080 -7.84 18.73 35.35
CA THR A 1080 -7.37 19.14 36.68
C THR A 1080 -6.35 20.29 36.62
N THR A 1081 -5.71 20.50 35.47
CA THR A 1081 -4.84 21.66 35.22
C THR A 1081 -5.61 22.95 34.94
N ASN A 1082 -6.93 22.84 34.70
CA ASN A 1082 -7.82 23.93 34.28
C ASN A 1082 -7.40 24.68 33.00
N LYS A 1083 -6.47 24.13 32.20
CA LYS A 1083 -6.07 24.69 30.89
C LYS A 1083 -7.14 24.52 29.81
N LEU A 1084 -8.00 23.50 29.94
CA LEU A 1084 -9.11 23.23 29.02
C LEU A 1084 -10.46 23.35 29.74
N ARG A 1085 -11.47 23.84 29.04
CA ARG A 1085 -12.84 23.95 29.58
C ARG A 1085 -13.42 22.56 29.88
N LYS A 1086 -14.14 22.47 31.01
CA LYS A 1086 -14.93 21.26 31.36
C LYS A 1086 -15.93 20.95 30.23
N ARG A 1087 -16.17 19.68 29.97
CA ARG A 1087 -17.13 19.22 28.94
C ARG A 1087 -18.03 18.13 29.46
N THR A 1088 -19.28 18.14 29.01
CA THR A 1088 -20.21 17.02 29.21
C THR A 1088 -20.19 16.13 27.96
N ILE A 1089 -19.96 14.83 28.16
CA ILE A 1089 -19.85 13.84 27.09
C ILE A 1089 -20.93 12.77 27.27
N ASN A 1090 -21.64 12.45 26.19
CA ASN A 1090 -22.53 11.28 26.17
C ASN A 1090 -21.72 10.05 25.74
N HIS A 1091 -21.73 9.00 26.55
CA HIS A 1091 -21.05 7.75 26.26
C HIS A 1091 -22.07 6.63 26.10
N TYR A 1092 -22.01 6.00 24.93
CA TYR A 1092 -22.88 4.89 24.55
C TYR A 1092 -22.04 3.62 24.48
N GLN A 1093 -22.37 2.61 25.28
CA GLN A 1093 -21.64 1.35 25.29
C GLN A 1093 -22.54 0.18 24.87
N HIS A 1094 -22.23 -0.45 23.75
CA HIS A 1094 -22.91 -1.66 23.32
C HIS A 1094 -22.23 -2.90 23.96
N VAL A 1095 -22.93 -3.58 24.87
CA VAL A 1095 -22.38 -4.72 25.62
C VAL A 1095 -22.67 -6.09 24.98
N GLY A 1096 -23.65 -6.16 24.07
CA GLY A 1096 -24.06 -7.41 23.41
C GLY A 1096 -23.27 -7.80 22.15
N TRP A 1097 -22.36 -6.97 21.63
CA TRP A 1097 -21.70 -7.21 20.34
C TRP A 1097 -20.36 -7.93 20.54
N GLY A 1098 -20.35 -9.25 20.41
CA GLY A 1098 -19.14 -10.06 20.59
C GLY A 1098 -18.03 -9.79 19.56
N ASP A 1099 -16.77 -10.03 19.96
CA ASP A 1099 -15.59 -9.80 19.12
C ASP A 1099 -15.59 -10.65 17.85
N GLN A 1100 -15.17 -10.06 16.73
CA GLN A 1100 -15.18 -10.67 15.38
C GLN A 1100 -16.54 -11.25 14.94
N LYS A 1101 -17.62 -10.94 15.67
CA LYS A 1101 -18.99 -11.33 15.35
C LYS A 1101 -19.74 -10.12 14.80
N CYS A 1102 -21.00 -10.37 14.43
CA CYS A 1102 -21.99 -9.34 14.15
C CYS A 1102 -22.90 -9.15 15.39
N PRO A 1103 -23.64 -8.04 15.49
CA PRO A 1103 -24.61 -7.84 16.56
C PRO A 1103 -25.57 -9.04 16.67
N PRO A 1104 -25.85 -9.55 17.88
CA PRO A 1104 -26.70 -10.72 18.07
C PRO A 1104 -28.11 -10.47 17.53
N LYS A 1105 -28.67 -11.46 16.83
CA LYS A 1105 -30.00 -11.39 16.22
C LYS A 1105 -30.20 -10.23 15.24
N GLY A 1106 -29.19 -9.88 14.43
CA GLY A 1106 -29.36 -9.02 13.25
C GLY A 1106 -30.06 -7.69 13.51
N LYS A 1107 -29.86 -7.12 14.71
CA LYS A 1107 -30.51 -5.89 15.20
C LYS A 1107 -29.93 -4.65 14.51
N HIS A 1108 -30.26 -4.46 13.24
CA HIS A 1108 -29.94 -3.24 12.49
C HIS A 1108 -30.61 -2.02 13.13
N GLU A 1109 -31.82 -2.19 13.68
CA GLU A 1109 -32.63 -1.12 14.27
C GLU A 1109 -31.92 -0.39 15.42
N ALA A 1110 -31.37 -1.11 16.40
CA ALA A 1110 -30.75 -0.50 17.58
C ALA A 1110 -29.55 0.39 17.20
N LEU A 1111 -28.71 -0.09 16.28
CA LEU A 1111 -27.53 0.64 15.81
C LEU A 1111 -27.91 1.77 14.83
N TYR A 1112 -28.96 1.60 14.03
CA TYR A 1112 -29.54 2.67 13.22
C TYR A 1112 -30.08 3.80 14.10
N GLN A 1113 -30.87 3.49 15.13
CA GLN A 1113 -31.43 4.51 16.04
C GLN A 1113 -30.32 5.24 16.81
N LEU A 1114 -29.27 4.53 17.21
CA LEU A 1114 -28.08 5.16 17.78
C LEU A 1114 -27.39 6.08 16.76
N MET A 1115 -27.17 5.63 15.53
CA MET A 1115 -26.56 6.47 14.48
C MET A 1115 -27.41 7.72 14.19
N LYS A 1116 -28.73 7.54 14.07
CA LYS A 1116 -29.71 8.62 13.90
C LYS A 1116 -29.70 9.62 15.06
N LYS A 1117 -29.47 9.16 16.30
CA LYS A 1117 -29.29 10.04 17.46
C LYS A 1117 -27.99 10.86 17.36
N LEU A 1118 -26.95 10.31 16.76
CA LEU A 1118 -25.65 10.96 16.56
C LEU A 1118 -25.66 11.92 15.35
N GLU A 1119 -26.65 11.82 14.48
CA GLU A 1119 -26.91 12.72 13.35
C GLU A 1119 -27.87 13.85 13.76
N SER A 1120 -27.42 15.10 13.69
CA SER A 1120 -28.34 16.24 13.83
C SER A 1120 -29.05 16.55 12.51
N LYS A 1121 -30.38 16.70 12.55
CA LYS A 1121 -31.17 17.17 11.41
C LYS A 1121 -31.11 18.69 11.22
N TRP A 1122 -30.71 19.42 12.26
CA TRP A 1122 -30.77 20.89 12.30
C TRP A 1122 -29.42 21.55 11.98
N ILE A 1123 -28.31 20.82 12.17
CA ILE A 1123 -26.95 21.32 11.94
C ILE A 1123 -26.37 20.56 10.74
N PRO A 1124 -25.88 21.23 9.69
CA PRO A 1124 -25.23 20.55 8.57
C PRO A 1124 -24.09 19.65 9.03
N ALA A 1125 -23.97 18.45 8.46
CA ALA A 1125 -23.08 17.38 8.94
C ALA A 1125 -21.61 17.83 9.13
N ARG A 1126 -21.08 18.67 8.23
CA ARG A 1126 -19.72 19.24 8.33
C ARG A 1126 -19.46 20.13 9.55
N PHE A 1127 -20.51 20.72 10.11
CA PHE A 1127 -20.42 21.59 11.30
C PHE A 1127 -20.73 20.85 12.60
N GLN A 1128 -21.18 19.60 12.52
CA GLN A 1128 -21.38 18.79 13.71
C GLN A 1128 -20.02 18.40 14.33
N SER A 1129 -20.00 18.29 15.66
CA SER A 1129 -18.85 17.78 16.41
C SER A 1129 -18.50 16.34 15.98
N PRO A 1130 -17.21 15.97 15.92
CA PRO A 1130 -16.81 14.60 15.61
C PRO A 1130 -17.34 13.61 16.66
N VAL A 1131 -17.72 12.42 16.21
CA VAL A 1131 -18.13 11.32 17.10
C VAL A 1131 -16.97 10.34 17.25
N VAL A 1132 -16.54 10.07 18.49
CA VAL A 1132 -15.51 9.06 18.75
C VAL A 1132 -16.16 7.68 18.77
N VAL A 1133 -15.61 6.72 18.04
CA VAL A 1133 -16.11 5.35 17.99
C VAL A 1133 -14.95 4.40 18.17
N HIS A 1134 -15.05 3.48 19.13
CA HIS A 1134 -14.02 2.47 19.35
C HIS A 1134 -14.62 1.09 19.70
N CYS A 1135 -13.87 0.05 19.40
CA CYS A 1135 -14.07 -1.30 19.91
C CYS A 1135 -12.76 -1.72 20.59
N SER A 1136 -12.30 -2.97 20.45
CA SER A 1136 -10.95 -3.34 20.92
C SER A 1136 -9.86 -2.67 20.06
N SER A 1137 -9.74 -3.03 18.78
CA SER A 1137 -8.68 -2.51 17.90
C SER A 1137 -9.11 -1.34 17.01
N GLY A 1138 -10.39 -0.94 17.07
CA GLY A 1138 -10.88 0.20 16.29
C GLY A 1138 -11.07 -0.05 14.78
N ILE A 1139 -11.23 -1.31 14.36
CA ILE A 1139 -11.27 -1.68 12.92
C ILE A 1139 -12.48 -2.54 12.51
N GLY A 1140 -12.91 -3.51 13.33
CA GLY A 1140 -14.05 -4.38 13.01
C GLY A 1140 -15.37 -3.69 13.31
N ARG A 1141 -15.88 -3.87 14.54
CA ARG A 1141 -17.14 -3.28 15.03
C ARG A 1141 -17.22 -1.76 14.81
N THR A 1142 -16.11 -1.04 15.07
CA THR A 1142 -15.99 0.41 14.84
C THR A 1142 -16.30 0.81 13.42
N MET A 1143 -15.63 0.21 12.43
CA MET A 1143 -15.81 0.61 11.03
C MET A 1143 -17.09 0.03 10.44
N THR A 1144 -17.60 -1.07 10.97
CA THR A 1144 -18.96 -1.53 10.68
C THR A 1144 -20.01 -0.51 11.15
N PHE A 1145 -19.88 0.07 12.34
CA PHE A 1145 -20.82 1.10 12.82
C PHE A 1145 -20.67 2.42 12.04
N ILE A 1146 -19.45 2.91 11.86
CA ILE A 1146 -19.19 4.13 11.06
C ILE A 1146 -19.68 3.96 9.63
N GLY A 1147 -19.47 2.78 9.05
CA GLY A 1147 -19.90 2.39 7.72
C GLY A 1147 -21.40 2.60 7.47
N ILE A 1148 -22.25 2.44 8.50
CA ILE A 1148 -23.70 2.67 8.39
C ILE A 1148 -23.97 4.06 7.83
N HIS A 1149 -23.22 5.08 8.28
CA HIS A 1149 -23.35 6.43 7.75
C HIS A 1149 -22.52 6.63 6.48
N THR A 1150 -21.22 6.35 6.54
CA THR A 1150 -20.29 6.72 5.46
C THR A 1150 -20.60 6.01 4.14
N VAL A 1151 -20.95 4.71 4.18
CA VAL A 1151 -21.31 3.95 2.98
C VAL A 1151 -22.71 4.35 2.48
N SER A 1152 -23.66 4.66 3.37
CA SER A 1152 -24.98 5.15 2.95
C SER A 1152 -24.86 6.46 2.17
N GLU A 1153 -24.04 7.41 2.63
CA GLU A 1153 -23.81 8.67 1.91
C GLU A 1153 -23.12 8.45 0.56
N ASP A 1154 -22.25 7.45 0.46
CA ASP A 1154 -21.59 7.10 -0.79
C ASP A 1154 -22.54 6.42 -1.78
N VAL A 1155 -23.47 5.58 -1.32
CA VAL A 1155 -24.57 5.01 -2.13
C VAL A 1155 -25.56 6.08 -2.58
N ILE A 1156 -25.87 7.06 -1.72
CA ILE A 1156 -26.74 8.21 -2.08
C ILE A 1156 -26.08 9.04 -3.19
N HIS A 1157 -24.76 9.20 -3.13
CA HIS A 1157 -24.00 9.92 -4.15
C HIS A 1157 -23.88 9.10 -5.45
N ASP A 1158 -23.57 7.81 -5.35
CA ASP A 1158 -23.40 6.92 -6.48
C ASP A 1158 -23.86 5.49 -6.12
N ALA A 1159 -25.05 5.14 -6.60
CA ALA A 1159 -25.60 3.81 -6.40
C ALA A 1159 -24.96 2.75 -7.31
N SER A 1160 -24.18 3.12 -8.34
CA SER A 1160 -23.61 2.16 -9.29
C SER A 1160 -22.27 1.56 -8.86
N GLY A 1161 -21.56 2.21 -7.93
CA GLY A 1161 -20.24 1.79 -7.52
C GLY A 1161 -20.19 0.39 -6.86
N PRO A 1162 -19.17 -0.43 -7.18
CA PRO A 1162 -19.01 -1.77 -6.62
C PRO A 1162 -18.86 -1.79 -5.09
N TRP A 1163 -19.36 -2.85 -4.45
CA TRP A 1163 -19.24 -3.02 -2.99
C TRP A 1163 -17.78 -3.04 -2.51
N ALA A 1164 -16.86 -3.62 -3.29
CA ALA A 1164 -15.42 -3.64 -2.97
C ALA A 1164 -14.86 -2.24 -2.78
N ASN A 1165 -15.22 -1.27 -3.64
CA ASN A 1165 -14.76 0.12 -3.53
C ASN A 1165 -15.26 0.79 -2.24
N ARG A 1166 -16.47 0.43 -1.79
CA ARG A 1166 -17.03 0.93 -0.52
C ARG A 1166 -16.24 0.39 0.68
N ILE A 1167 -15.75 -0.85 0.62
CA ILE A 1167 -14.85 -1.42 1.63
C ILE A 1167 -13.45 -0.80 1.54
N THR A 1168 -12.90 -0.60 0.34
CA THR A 1168 -11.63 0.10 0.13
C THR A 1168 -11.68 1.50 0.74
N MET A 1169 -12.73 2.28 0.46
CA MET A 1169 -12.94 3.61 1.06
C MET A 1169 -12.87 3.60 2.60
N LEU A 1170 -13.45 2.58 3.25
CA LEU A 1170 -13.34 2.44 4.71
C LEU A 1170 -11.91 2.09 5.15
N ARG A 1171 -11.19 1.25 4.39
CA ARG A 1171 -9.82 0.83 4.70
C ARG A 1171 -8.79 1.93 4.44
N ASP A 1172 -9.02 2.78 3.45
CA ASP A 1172 -8.22 3.98 3.21
C ASP A 1172 -8.34 4.94 4.40
N ALA A 1173 -9.55 5.09 4.96
CA ALA A 1173 -9.76 5.93 6.13
C ALA A 1173 -9.22 5.32 7.44
N ARG A 1174 -9.25 3.99 7.58
CA ARG A 1174 -8.72 3.27 8.75
C ARG A 1174 -8.24 1.90 8.30
N TRP A 1175 -6.93 1.71 8.26
CA TRP A 1175 -6.37 0.43 7.84
C TRP A 1175 -6.95 -0.74 8.62
N HIS A 1176 -7.09 -1.87 7.94
CA HIS A 1176 -7.73 -3.09 8.44
C HIS A 1176 -9.25 -2.98 8.72
N ALA A 1177 -9.92 -1.88 8.33
CA ALA A 1177 -11.37 -1.71 8.49
C ALA A 1177 -12.16 -2.88 7.91
N ILE A 1178 -13.11 -3.42 8.70
CA ILE A 1178 -13.90 -4.63 8.40
C ILE A 1178 -13.01 -5.90 8.42
N GLN A 1179 -13.20 -6.75 9.43
CA GLN A 1179 -12.31 -7.89 9.69
C GLN A 1179 -12.83 -9.21 9.13
N THR A 1180 -14.13 -9.35 8.90
CA THR A 1180 -14.75 -10.64 8.55
C THR A 1180 -15.79 -10.49 7.45
N THR A 1181 -15.98 -11.55 6.68
CA THR A 1181 -17.05 -11.70 5.68
C THR A 1181 -18.42 -11.38 6.26
N ARG A 1182 -18.66 -11.81 7.52
CA ARG A 1182 -19.92 -11.55 8.23
C ARG A 1182 -20.13 -10.06 8.49
N GLN A 1183 -19.08 -9.33 8.90
CA GLN A 1183 -19.17 -7.88 9.12
C GLN A 1183 -19.41 -7.10 7.83
N SER A 1184 -18.80 -7.53 6.71
CA SER A 1184 -19.04 -6.92 5.41
C SER A 1184 -20.50 -7.07 4.97
N TYR A 1185 -21.04 -8.30 5.03
CA TYR A 1185 -22.45 -8.52 4.64
C TYR A 1185 -23.41 -7.82 5.61
N TRP A 1186 -23.13 -7.86 6.92
CA TRP A 1186 -23.94 -7.14 7.90
C TRP A 1186 -23.98 -5.63 7.63
N LEU A 1187 -22.84 -5.03 7.26
CA LEU A 1187 -22.79 -3.61 6.90
C LEU A 1187 -23.64 -3.30 5.66
N GLN A 1188 -23.56 -4.12 4.61
CA GLN A 1188 -24.41 -3.98 3.42
C GLN A 1188 -25.89 -3.98 3.78
N MET A 1189 -26.30 -4.91 4.67
CA MET A 1189 -27.67 -4.95 5.17
C MET A 1189 -28.03 -3.73 6.01
N ALA A 1190 -27.14 -3.27 6.88
CA ALA A 1190 -27.36 -2.08 7.70
C ALA A 1190 -27.58 -0.81 6.85
N VAL A 1191 -26.81 -0.66 5.76
CA VAL A 1191 -26.97 0.41 4.78
C VAL A 1191 -28.32 0.32 4.08
N ALA A 1192 -28.70 -0.88 3.61
CA ALA A 1192 -29.98 -1.10 2.96
C ALA A 1192 -31.17 -0.76 3.87
N HIS A 1193 -31.11 -1.19 5.14
CA HIS A 1193 -32.11 -0.84 6.17
C HIS A 1193 -32.15 0.67 6.45
N LYS A 1194 -31.00 1.32 6.66
CA LYS A 1194 -30.93 2.78 6.87
C LYS A 1194 -31.59 3.54 5.72
N LEU A 1195 -31.22 3.20 4.48
CA LEU A 1195 -31.76 3.85 3.27
C LEU A 1195 -33.27 3.64 3.15
N ASN A 1196 -33.77 2.44 3.44
CA ASN A 1196 -35.21 2.15 3.45
C ASN A 1196 -35.95 3.01 4.49
N TRP A 1197 -35.44 3.10 5.72
CA TRP A 1197 -36.08 3.88 6.79
C TRP A 1197 -35.99 5.40 6.58
N ASP A 1198 -34.83 5.91 6.18
CA ASP A 1198 -34.62 7.36 6.00
C ASP A 1198 -35.42 7.90 4.82
N TYR A 1199 -35.51 7.13 3.73
CA TYR A 1199 -36.25 7.54 2.52
C TYR A 1199 -37.68 7.00 2.45
N LYS A 1200 -38.10 6.16 3.41
CA LYS A 1200 -39.42 5.48 3.41
C LYS A 1200 -39.67 4.79 2.06
N LEU A 1201 -38.81 3.82 1.73
CA LEU A 1201 -38.82 3.18 0.40
C LEU A 1201 -39.90 2.11 0.26
N GLY A 1202 -40.30 1.48 1.36
CA GLY A 1202 -41.35 0.45 1.41
C GLY A 1202 -40.83 -0.93 0.97
N MET A 1203 -39.58 -1.25 1.31
CA MET A 1203 -38.89 -2.47 0.90
C MET A 1203 -38.71 -3.48 2.05
N ASP A 1204 -39.63 -3.46 3.01
CA ASP A 1204 -39.48 -4.24 4.25
C ASP A 1204 -39.47 -5.75 3.97
N GLU A 1205 -40.29 -6.24 3.02
CA GLU A 1205 -40.28 -7.66 2.62
C GLU A 1205 -38.99 -8.05 1.86
N ASP A 1206 -38.52 -7.22 0.93
CA ASP A 1206 -37.23 -7.45 0.25
C ASP A 1206 -36.07 -7.58 1.26
N LEU A 1207 -36.04 -6.67 2.23
CA LEU A 1207 -35.01 -6.66 3.27
C LEU A 1207 -35.14 -7.85 4.21
N LYS A 1208 -36.36 -8.34 4.46
CA LYS A 1208 -36.60 -9.54 5.28
C LYS A 1208 -36.05 -10.80 4.60
N GLU A 1209 -36.22 -10.94 3.29
CA GLU A 1209 -35.62 -12.02 2.50
C GLU A 1209 -34.09 -11.96 2.53
N GLN A 1210 -33.52 -10.79 2.26
CA GLN A 1210 -32.07 -10.58 2.31
C GLN A 1210 -31.50 -10.83 3.72
N GLN A 1211 -32.22 -10.40 4.75
CA GLN A 1211 -31.88 -10.64 6.14
C GLN A 1211 -31.84 -12.15 6.46
N ALA A 1212 -32.82 -12.92 5.99
CA ALA A 1212 -32.82 -14.38 6.14
C ALA A 1212 -31.59 -15.01 5.46
N MET A 1213 -31.21 -14.50 4.29
CA MET A 1213 -30.01 -14.95 3.58
C MET A 1213 -28.71 -14.63 4.34
N PHE A 1214 -28.61 -13.44 4.93
CA PHE A 1214 -27.52 -13.13 5.85
C PHE A 1214 -27.48 -14.10 7.04
N TYR A 1215 -28.63 -14.41 7.65
CA TYR A 1215 -28.69 -15.37 8.76
C TYR A 1215 -28.22 -16.77 8.36
N ALA A 1216 -28.66 -17.25 7.19
CA ALA A 1216 -28.21 -18.53 6.65
C ALA A 1216 -26.69 -18.57 6.50
N MET A 1217 -26.08 -17.53 5.92
CA MET A 1217 -24.62 -17.42 5.77
C MET A 1217 -23.88 -17.30 7.11
N ALA A 1218 -24.39 -16.44 8.00
CA ALA A 1218 -23.67 -16.05 9.21
C ALA A 1218 -23.87 -17.01 10.39
N PHE A 1219 -24.96 -17.79 10.43
CA PHE A 1219 -25.35 -18.54 11.63
C PHE A 1219 -25.94 -19.94 11.39
N GLN A 1220 -26.31 -20.35 10.18
CA GLN A 1220 -26.80 -21.72 9.94
C GLN A 1220 -25.66 -22.66 9.52
N GLU A 1221 -25.74 -23.92 9.98
CA GLU A 1221 -24.75 -24.99 9.76
C GLU A 1221 -24.91 -25.70 8.40
N GLN A 1222 -25.77 -25.23 7.50
CA GLN A 1222 -25.90 -25.76 6.13
C GLN A 1222 -24.80 -25.19 5.22
N VAL A 1223 -23.57 -25.53 5.57
CA VAL A 1223 -22.36 -25.09 4.90
C VAL A 1223 -21.78 -26.31 4.20
N THR A 1224 -21.43 -26.18 2.92
CA THR A 1224 -20.80 -27.26 2.15
C THR A 1224 -19.61 -27.86 2.91
N PRO A 1225 -19.34 -29.18 2.78
CA PRO A 1225 -18.28 -29.88 3.51
C PRO A 1225 -16.92 -29.17 3.47
N GLU A 1226 -16.62 -28.49 2.38
CA GLU A 1226 -15.39 -27.70 2.17
C GLU A 1226 -15.25 -26.51 3.14
N LEU A 1227 -16.31 -25.73 3.37
CA LEU A 1227 -16.27 -24.60 4.30
C LEU A 1227 -16.37 -25.06 5.77
N ALA A 1228 -17.00 -26.20 6.03
CA ALA A 1228 -16.97 -26.84 7.34
C ALA A 1228 -15.57 -27.36 7.68
N ALA A 1229 -14.89 -27.97 6.70
CA ALA A 1229 -13.50 -28.40 6.80
C ALA A 1229 -12.54 -27.22 6.98
N GLU A 1230 -12.68 -26.11 6.26
CA GLU A 1230 -11.85 -24.91 6.47
C GLU A 1230 -12.01 -24.33 7.88
N ARG A 1231 -13.25 -24.26 8.40
CA ARG A 1231 -13.52 -23.77 9.77
C ARG A 1231 -13.02 -24.72 10.84
N GLN A 1232 -13.09 -26.03 10.60
CA GLN A 1232 -12.54 -27.03 11.52
C GLN A 1232 -11.01 -26.97 11.52
N MET A 1233 -10.38 -26.88 10.34
CA MET A 1233 -8.94 -26.70 10.18
C MET A 1233 -8.42 -25.41 10.84
N GLU A 1234 -9.19 -24.31 10.79
CA GLU A 1234 -8.85 -23.06 11.46
C GLU A 1234 -9.00 -23.15 12.99
N LYS A 1235 -10.03 -23.85 13.48
CA LYS A 1235 -10.20 -24.17 14.91
C LYS A 1235 -9.07 -25.06 15.42
N ASP A 1236 -8.68 -26.08 14.66
CA ASP A 1236 -7.63 -27.03 15.02
C ASP A 1236 -6.27 -26.34 15.05
N LYS A 1237 -5.94 -25.50 14.05
CA LYS A 1237 -4.73 -24.67 14.06
C LYS A 1237 -4.69 -23.69 15.23
N LYS A 1238 -5.84 -23.12 15.62
CA LYS A 1238 -5.94 -22.20 16.75
C LYS A 1238 -5.80 -22.94 18.09
N ALA A 1239 -6.33 -24.15 18.19
CA ALA A 1239 -6.15 -25.02 19.35
C ALA A 1239 -4.70 -25.51 19.47
N GLU A 1240 -4.06 -25.83 18.34
CA GLU A 1240 -2.66 -26.26 18.27
C GLU A 1240 -1.69 -25.13 18.66
N ALA A 1241 -1.92 -23.90 18.17
CA ALA A 1241 -1.15 -22.72 18.59
C ALA A 1241 -1.33 -22.41 20.08
N ALA A 1242 -2.56 -22.55 20.60
CA ALA A 1242 -2.84 -22.38 22.03
C ALA A 1242 -2.16 -23.46 22.89
N ALA A 1243 -2.08 -24.71 22.41
CA ALA A 1243 -1.39 -25.81 23.08
C ALA A 1243 0.14 -25.64 23.08
N LYS A 1244 0.71 -24.96 22.07
CA LYS A 1244 2.13 -24.64 21.95
C LYS A 1244 2.56 -23.35 22.67
N GLY A 1245 1.62 -22.61 23.28
CA GLY A 1245 1.90 -21.31 23.92
C GLY A 1245 2.18 -20.17 22.92
N GLU A 1246 1.85 -20.36 21.64
CA GLU A 1246 2.11 -19.39 20.57
C GLU A 1246 0.90 -18.45 20.35
N LYS A 1247 1.17 -17.17 20.04
CA LYS A 1247 0.10 -16.21 19.68
C LYS A 1247 -0.43 -16.52 18.27
N TYR A 1248 -1.64 -17.08 18.16
CA TYR A 1248 -2.33 -17.27 16.89
C TYR A 1248 -2.71 -15.92 16.26
N ASN A 1249 -2.01 -15.51 15.19
CA ASN A 1249 -2.21 -14.23 14.53
C ASN A 1249 -3.34 -14.32 13.49
N THR A 1250 -4.48 -13.67 13.74
CA THR A 1250 -5.70 -13.77 12.91
C THR A 1250 -5.71 -12.93 11.62
N THR A 1251 -4.57 -12.48 11.09
CA THR A 1251 -4.55 -11.93 9.73
C THR A 1251 -4.68 -13.08 8.75
N GLN A 1252 -5.88 -13.24 8.16
CA GLN A 1252 -6.27 -14.28 7.20
C GLN A 1252 -5.13 -14.58 6.19
N LYS A 1253 -4.39 -15.67 6.41
CA LYS A 1253 -3.54 -16.25 5.37
C LYS A 1253 -4.46 -16.99 4.40
N ALA A 1254 -4.44 -16.58 3.13
CA ALA A 1254 -5.22 -17.19 2.06
C ALA A 1254 -4.87 -18.68 1.90
N SER A 1255 -5.91 -19.52 1.77
CA SER A 1255 -5.79 -20.91 1.30
C SER A 1255 -5.41 -20.92 -0.20
N PRO A 1256 -4.56 -21.85 -0.68
CA PRO A 1256 -4.10 -21.89 -2.08
C PRO A 1256 -5.17 -22.27 -3.11
N ILE A 1257 -6.41 -22.57 -2.71
CA ILE A 1257 -7.40 -23.29 -3.53
C ILE A 1257 -8.27 -22.37 -4.41
N LEU A 1258 -8.17 -21.04 -4.33
CA LEU A 1258 -9.07 -20.12 -5.06
C LEU A 1258 -8.54 -19.54 -6.39
N GLY A 1259 -7.40 -20.02 -6.87
CA GLY A 1259 -6.83 -19.60 -8.16
C GLY A 1259 -7.56 -20.09 -9.43
N GLN A 1260 -8.78 -20.66 -9.33
CA GLN A 1260 -9.48 -21.23 -10.49
C GLN A 1260 -10.96 -20.85 -10.67
N VAL A 1261 -11.55 -19.93 -9.89
CA VAL A 1261 -12.94 -19.50 -10.13
C VAL A 1261 -13.11 -17.99 -9.96
N VAL A 1262 -12.57 -17.22 -10.90
CA VAL A 1262 -13.01 -15.84 -11.17
C VAL A 1262 -13.09 -15.65 -12.69
N LEU A 1263 -14.19 -16.14 -13.25
CA LEU A 1263 -14.84 -15.66 -14.46
C LEU A 1263 -16.31 -16.02 -14.26
N TYR A 1264 -17.09 -15.10 -13.68
CA TYR A 1264 -18.53 -14.88 -13.90
C TYR A 1264 -18.97 -13.63 -13.14
#